data_AF-C4R4R8-F1
#
_entry.id   AF-C4R4R8-F1
#
_cell.length_a   1.000
_cell.length_b   1.000
_cell.length_c   1.000
_cell.angle_alpha   90.00
_cell.angle_beta   90.00
_cell.angle_gamma   90.00
#
_symmetry.space_group_name_H-M   'P 1'
#
loop_
_entity.id
_entity.type
_entity.pdbx_description
1 polymer ?
#
loop_
_entity_poly.entity_id
_entity_poly.type
_entity_poly.pdbx_seq_one_letter_code
_entity_poly.pdbx_strand_id
1 'polypeptide(L)'
;MSGLIEKVSILRNDSIHVGYNMSSHIVDEILTKKASSTYVLITDSNIVKMGHLQTFVDEFNRLIPSKRPGSRILTYVVPPGEANKNRATKAAIEDYLLEKGCTRDTFILAIGGGVIGDMIGYVAATFMRGVRFVQIPTSLLAMVDSSIGGKTAIDTPLGKNFIGAFWQPDYVFVDVAFLETLPEREFINGMAEVVKTAAIWNEQEFSRLETYSKRFLKVIRDRRVDDSVDLTSLKEHIIKLVLESIKVKAEVVTLDEREGGLRNLLNFGHSIGHAIEAILTPQALHGECVSIGAVLEAELSRYLGILSPVAVSRLYKCFAAYGLPVSIADKLVQKRTNGKKCPVDVLLQKMAIDKKNDGSKKKVVLLSKIGKCYEPKASYVNDEDLRFVLTDEVLVKDFNSAPSTAVVVPPGSKSISNRALILAALGKGECKIKNLLHSDDTEHMLNAVAALKGADISFDDNGETVVVTGNGGNFTATDAEIYLGNAGTASRFLTSVASIVKPDSNTTHVILTGNARMQERPIGPLVDALRTNGSDIEYLNREGSLPLKIKSGNGLKGGRIELAATISSQYVSSVLMCAPYASEPVTLSLVGGKPISLLYVDMTIAMMKSFGIEVTKSTTEPYTYHVPQGHYVNPAEYVIESDASSATYPLAFAAMNGTQVTIPNIGSSSLQGDARFAVDVLKPMGCKVEQTATSTTVQGPTKGTLKPLPLVDMEPMTDAFLTASVVAAIANDTNQSTSIVGISNQRVKECNRIEAMITQLAKFGVRAKELEDGIEVFGIDYHHLKTPSDGVYTYDDHRVAMSLSLLAGLAESPVLIQERHCTGKTWPGWWDILHTTFNVELDGHEAVVETTTAKANEDKSIIVIGMRAAGKSTLSHVIAQTLKGFKVVDLDDVFVEKYGDIREFIKENSWELFREKEAMIAKEAFKNYSKNTVISTGGGIVETEASRKLLKQQMKDGHIVLHLHRDIEETVVFLSQDKTRPAYVDEINQVWERRKNLYKECSNYFFFSPHCQTEREFFTLKKTFSKFINRITGGAVPSIPNGRSAFVCLTYEDLAPVSSKLTRVTNGCDAVELRVDLLKQHDSHFISNQIGILRNQTSVPILFTIRTKSQGGRFPDDSYEDIERLLNLAIKLGVEYVDLELSLPESLLDSVASKRQFTKIIGSHHDFSGTVKWNNVEWENKYLLALKLNVDIIKFVGTATSLNDNWELEHFRSLHTDKPFIGINMGPLGKVSRVFNTILTPVTHKDLPSSAAPGQLTLKEINEYFGQFGGSSRKKFYIVGKPISHSKSPELHKTFYDEFGLSHTFDKFETDDAAKVFNDLVKGNDELGGCAVTIPLKIDMLKYVNELTDSAKSIGALNTIIPIGDGRFIGDNTDWIGIRDSLHQAGCEIAPESSVGLVVGGGGTSRAAVYALHQMGCSKIYMLNRTPSKLSEIKNHFPSNYNIHIVDSLDAIDEDDKLDAAVSTVPGDKPLDDQLISLLKKLLEKKRGHAVLLEAAYKPRETPIMALAFSRGWKVVPGSKMLVNQGIEQFYKWTGYQFSSHIDL
;
A
#
# COMPACT_ATOMS: atom_id res chain seq x y z
N MET A 1 50.43 20.87 -23.09
CA MET A 1 49.58 20.73 -24.30
C MET A 1 48.37 21.62 -24.10
N SER A 2 48.27 22.73 -24.82
CA SER A 2 47.05 23.55 -24.87
C SER A 2 45.95 22.69 -25.51
N GLY A 3 45.01 22.17 -24.70
CA GLY A 3 43.86 21.46 -25.23
C GLY A 3 43.13 22.37 -26.22
N LEU A 4 42.76 21.85 -27.39
CA LEU A 4 41.89 22.57 -28.32
C LEU A 4 40.62 22.94 -27.57
N ILE A 5 40.32 24.24 -27.49
CA ILE A 5 39.08 24.75 -26.90
C ILE A 5 38.13 24.99 -28.08
N GLU A 6 37.05 24.23 -28.12
CA GLU A 6 36.00 24.43 -29.10
C GLU A 6 35.03 25.50 -28.60
N LYS A 7 34.60 26.37 -29.51
CA LYS A 7 33.64 27.43 -29.21
C LYS A 7 32.33 27.15 -29.92
N VAL A 8 31.23 27.21 -29.19
CA VAL A 8 29.88 27.08 -29.74
C VAL A 8 29.16 28.42 -29.62
N SER A 9 28.53 28.83 -30.72
CA SER A 9 27.75 30.07 -30.79
C SER A 9 26.34 29.85 -30.24
N ILE A 10 25.90 30.74 -29.36
CA ILE A 10 24.51 30.81 -28.88
C ILE A 10 24.08 32.28 -28.94
N LEU A 11 22.89 32.55 -29.47
CA LEU A 11 22.39 33.92 -29.68
C LEU A 11 23.41 34.81 -30.43
N ARG A 12 24.11 34.22 -31.42
CA ARG A 12 25.14 34.86 -32.28
C ARG A 12 26.42 35.31 -31.56
N ASN A 13 26.67 34.79 -30.35
CA ASN A 13 27.90 35.01 -29.61
C ASN A 13 28.59 33.67 -29.33
N ASP A 14 29.91 33.61 -29.58
CA ASP A 14 30.75 32.45 -29.26
C ASP A 14 31.08 32.42 -27.77
N SER A 15 30.04 32.27 -26.94
CA SER A 15 30.11 32.37 -25.48
C SER A 15 30.22 31.02 -24.77
N ILE A 16 30.05 29.89 -25.47
CA ILE A 16 30.21 28.56 -24.89
C ILE A 16 31.59 28.04 -25.27
N HIS A 17 32.45 27.81 -24.28
CA HIS A 17 33.79 27.25 -24.49
C HIS A 17 33.84 25.84 -23.91
N VAL A 18 34.18 24.85 -24.72
CA VAL A 18 34.25 23.44 -24.34
C VAL A 18 35.68 22.93 -24.48
N GLY A 19 36.17 22.22 -23.47
CA GLY A 19 37.54 21.71 -23.45
C GLY A 19 37.83 20.85 -22.24
N TYR A 20 39.10 20.75 -21.88
CA TYR A 20 39.59 19.87 -20.81
C TYR A 20 40.77 20.52 -20.10
N ASN A 21 40.74 20.61 -18.76
CA ASN A 21 41.68 21.34 -17.91
C ASN A 21 41.77 22.84 -18.28
N MET A 22 40.64 23.53 -18.16
CA MET A 22 40.43 24.89 -18.65
C MET A 22 40.57 25.99 -17.60
N SER A 23 40.79 25.68 -16.32
CA SER A 23 40.80 26.67 -15.22
C SER A 23 41.60 27.95 -15.55
N SER A 24 42.82 27.80 -16.07
CA SER A 24 43.66 28.95 -16.46
C SER A 24 43.06 29.78 -17.61
N HIS A 25 42.50 29.11 -18.63
CA HIS A 25 41.81 29.78 -19.74
C HIS A 25 40.57 30.53 -19.26
N ILE A 26 39.78 29.92 -18.37
CA ILE A 26 38.55 30.52 -17.83
C ILE A 26 38.89 31.83 -17.11
N VAL A 27 39.88 31.80 -16.21
CA VAL A 27 40.26 32.98 -15.43
C VAL A 27 40.89 34.06 -16.32
N ASP A 28 41.78 33.69 -17.24
CA ASP A 28 42.40 34.66 -18.17
C ASP A 28 41.37 35.32 -19.08
N GLU A 29 40.43 34.57 -19.65
CA GLU A 29 39.36 35.09 -20.51
C GLU A 29 38.45 36.06 -19.74
N ILE A 30 38.04 35.70 -18.51
CA ILE A 30 37.20 36.56 -17.66
C ILE A 30 37.94 37.84 -17.28
N LEU A 31 39.17 37.75 -16.74
CA LEU A 31 39.92 38.92 -16.33
C LEU A 31 40.26 39.81 -17.52
N THR A 32 40.58 39.24 -18.68
CA THR A 32 40.92 40.02 -19.88
C THR A 32 39.70 40.72 -20.47
N LYS A 33 38.56 40.03 -20.61
CA LYS A 33 37.40 40.56 -21.35
C LYS A 33 36.30 41.17 -20.50
N LYS A 34 36.18 40.81 -19.22
CA LYS A 34 35.07 41.19 -18.34
C LYS A 34 35.57 41.89 -17.07
N ALA A 35 35.89 43.18 -17.20
CA ALA A 35 36.35 44.01 -16.09
C ALA A 35 35.29 44.11 -14.98
N SER A 36 35.70 43.95 -13.71
CA SER A 36 34.88 44.17 -12.51
C SER A 36 35.78 44.51 -11.32
N SER A 37 35.30 45.32 -10.38
CA SER A 37 36.00 45.53 -9.09
C SER A 37 35.91 44.31 -8.18
N THR A 38 34.87 43.48 -8.31
CA THR A 38 34.60 42.35 -7.41
C THR A 38 34.13 41.13 -8.19
N TYR A 39 34.93 40.07 -8.15
CA TYR A 39 34.57 38.74 -8.66
C TYR A 39 34.08 37.86 -7.51
N VAL A 40 32.93 37.20 -7.66
CA VAL A 40 32.35 36.36 -6.61
C VAL A 40 32.15 34.94 -7.11
N LEU A 41 32.84 33.99 -6.50
CA LEU A 41 32.71 32.57 -6.81
C LEU A 41 31.69 31.96 -5.86
N ILE A 42 30.61 31.41 -6.43
CA ILE A 42 29.57 30.76 -5.65
C ILE A 42 29.45 29.30 -6.06
N THR A 43 29.52 28.41 -5.08
CA THR A 43 29.59 26.96 -5.29
C THR A 43 28.93 26.19 -4.15
N ASP A 44 28.96 24.86 -4.21
CA ASP A 44 28.53 23.99 -3.13
C ASP A 44 29.71 23.31 -2.41
N SER A 45 29.43 22.72 -1.25
CA SER A 45 30.47 22.06 -0.44
C SER A 45 31.08 20.80 -1.09
N ASN A 46 30.44 20.17 -2.09
CA ASN A 46 31.02 19.03 -2.80
C ASN A 46 32.18 19.49 -3.70
N ILE A 47 31.99 20.59 -4.41
CA ILE A 47 33.04 21.20 -5.24
C ILE A 47 34.22 21.68 -4.38
N VAL A 48 33.95 22.19 -3.17
CA VAL A 48 35.00 22.54 -2.20
C VAL A 48 35.81 21.33 -1.78
N LYS A 49 35.15 20.22 -1.42
CA LYS A 49 35.82 18.98 -0.99
C LYS A 49 36.77 18.42 -2.04
N MET A 50 36.47 18.62 -3.32
CA MET A 50 37.31 18.14 -4.44
C MET A 50 38.47 19.09 -4.80
N GLY A 51 38.62 20.24 -4.12
CA GLY A 51 39.71 21.19 -4.35
C GLY A 51 39.52 22.12 -5.56
N HIS A 52 38.41 21.99 -6.29
CA HIS A 52 38.13 22.79 -7.49
C HIS A 52 37.98 24.29 -7.20
N LEU A 53 37.31 24.65 -6.09
CA LEU A 53 37.18 26.05 -5.69
C LEU A 53 38.56 26.67 -5.43
N GLN A 54 39.44 25.96 -4.72
CA GLN A 54 40.77 26.45 -4.39
C GLN A 54 41.60 26.68 -5.66
N THR A 55 41.49 25.79 -6.64
CA THR A 55 42.16 25.93 -7.95
C THR A 55 41.79 27.25 -8.64
N PHE A 56 40.51 27.62 -8.64
CA PHE A 56 40.09 28.92 -9.20
C PHE A 56 40.57 30.09 -8.37
N VAL A 57 40.48 30.02 -7.04
CA VAL A 57 40.94 31.09 -6.15
C VAL A 57 42.43 31.37 -6.35
N ASP A 58 43.25 30.33 -6.42
CA ASP A 58 44.69 30.44 -6.64
C ASP A 58 45.00 31.08 -8.01
N GLU A 59 44.29 30.66 -9.05
CA GLU A 59 44.48 31.19 -10.40
C GLU A 59 44.04 32.66 -10.53
N PHE A 60 42.93 33.05 -9.88
CA PHE A 60 42.52 34.45 -9.78
C PHE A 60 43.54 35.29 -9.02
N ASN A 61 44.01 34.83 -7.85
CA ASN A 61 45.02 35.54 -7.07
C ASN A 61 46.33 35.70 -7.82
N ARG A 62 46.70 34.71 -8.65
CA ARG A 62 47.89 34.76 -9.50
C ARG A 62 47.77 35.80 -10.62
N LEU A 63 46.59 35.92 -11.25
CA LEU A 63 46.41 36.75 -12.45
C LEU A 63 45.90 38.18 -12.16
N ILE A 64 45.12 38.40 -11.10
CA ILE A 64 44.54 39.70 -10.72
C ILE A 64 45.59 40.82 -10.67
N PRO A 65 46.74 40.68 -9.98
CA PRO A 65 47.72 41.77 -9.88
C PRO A 65 48.22 42.29 -11.22
N SER A 66 48.31 41.40 -12.23
CA SER A 66 48.81 41.72 -13.57
C SER A 66 47.72 42.17 -14.55
N LYS A 67 46.51 41.57 -14.48
CA LYS A 67 45.44 41.78 -15.46
C LYS A 67 44.39 42.79 -14.98
N ARG A 68 44.13 42.84 -13.68
CA ARG A 68 43.06 43.66 -13.05
C ARG A 68 43.50 44.17 -11.66
N PRO A 69 44.56 44.98 -11.56
CA PRO A 69 45.00 45.54 -10.29
C PRO A 69 43.88 46.33 -9.61
N GLY A 70 43.64 46.07 -8.33
CA GLY A 70 42.58 46.69 -7.53
C GLY A 70 41.27 45.89 -7.47
N SER A 71 41.09 44.88 -8.33
CA SER A 71 39.97 43.95 -8.20
C SER A 71 40.17 43.00 -7.02
N ARG A 72 39.07 42.57 -6.39
CA ARG A 72 39.04 41.59 -5.30
C ARG A 72 38.24 40.34 -5.66
N ILE A 73 38.53 39.25 -4.96
CA ILE A 73 37.82 37.98 -5.06
C ILE A 73 37.07 37.67 -3.75
N LEU A 74 35.83 37.19 -3.86
CA LEU A 74 35.01 36.70 -2.76
C LEU A 74 34.51 35.30 -3.09
N THR A 75 34.22 34.51 -2.05
CA THR A 75 33.66 33.16 -2.19
C THR A 75 32.41 33.01 -1.33
N TYR A 76 31.44 32.20 -1.79
CA TYR A 76 30.30 31.77 -0.99
C TYR A 76 30.00 30.29 -1.25
N VAL A 77 29.73 29.52 -0.20
CA VAL A 77 29.55 28.06 -0.28
C VAL A 77 28.18 27.69 0.26
N VAL A 78 27.40 26.98 -0.56
CA VAL A 78 26.06 26.47 -0.24
C VAL A 78 26.14 24.97 0.12
N PRO A 79 25.29 24.45 1.03
CA PRO A 79 25.12 23.01 1.15
C PRO A 79 24.59 22.38 -0.16
N PRO A 80 25.01 21.16 -0.53
CA PRO A 80 24.66 20.55 -1.82
C PRO A 80 23.20 20.06 -1.83
N GLY A 81 22.68 19.81 -3.04
CA GLY A 81 21.38 19.16 -3.26
C GLY A 81 20.19 20.11 -3.46
N GLU A 82 19.12 19.59 -4.09
CA GLU A 82 17.94 20.34 -4.53
C GLU A 82 17.23 21.08 -3.38
N ALA A 83 17.26 20.52 -2.16
CA ALA A 83 16.63 21.13 -0.99
C ALA A 83 17.15 22.55 -0.69
N ASN A 84 18.37 22.87 -1.11
CA ASN A 84 18.96 24.19 -0.93
C ASN A 84 18.62 25.16 -2.08
N LYS A 85 17.94 24.71 -3.14
CA LYS A 85 17.50 25.53 -4.28
C LYS A 85 16.20 26.28 -3.97
N ASN A 86 16.19 27.05 -2.89
CA ASN A 86 14.97 27.65 -2.34
C ASN A 86 15.12 29.16 -2.10
N ARG A 87 14.01 29.82 -1.70
CA ARG A 87 13.96 31.27 -1.43
C ARG A 87 14.90 31.71 -0.30
N ALA A 88 15.06 30.90 0.75
CA ALA A 88 15.87 31.25 1.91
C ALA A 88 17.36 31.26 1.56
N THR A 89 17.84 30.22 0.86
CA THR A 89 19.23 30.17 0.38
C THR A 89 19.52 31.34 -0.56
N LYS A 90 18.60 31.63 -1.50
CA LYS A 90 18.74 32.79 -2.39
C LYS A 90 18.87 34.09 -1.60
N ALA A 91 18.01 34.32 -0.61
CA ALA A 91 18.06 35.52 0.23
C ALA A 91 19.40 35.63 0.98
N ALA A 92 19.89 34.54 1.58
CA ALA A 92 21.16 34.53 2.29
C ALA A 92 22.37 34.88 1.39
N ILE A 93 22.34 34.46 0.12
CA ILE A 93 23.36 34.82 -0.86
C ILE A 93 23.28 36.33 -1.20
N GLU A 94 22.08 36.84 -1.45
CA GLU A 94 21.88 38.26 -1.76
C GLU A 94 22.30 39.16 -0.59
N ASP A 95 21.95 38.79 0.64
CA ASP A 95 22.34 39.51 1.85
C ASP A 95 23.86 39.50 2.03
N TYR A 96 24.52 38.36 1.82
CA TYR A 96 25.99 38.29 1.84
C TYR A 96 26.63 39.23 0.81
N LEU A 97 26.10 39.30 -0.41
CA LEU A 97 26.60 40.22 -1.44
C LEU A 97 26.46 41.69 -1.00
N LEU A 98 25.31 42.06 -0.40
CA LEU A 98 25.08 43.40 0.14
C LEU A 98 26.04 43.71 1.30
N GLU A 99 26.21 42.79 2.25
CA GLU A 99 27.09 42.96 3.41
C GLU A 99 28.56 43.13 3.02
N LYS A 100 29.02 42.44 1.96
CA LYS A 100 30.39 42.60 1.44
C LYS A 100 30.58 43.88 0.61
N GLY A 101 29.52 44.69 0.43
CA GLY A 101 29.57 45.91 -0.35
C GLY A 101 29.72 45.65 -1.85
N CYS A 102 29.16 44.56 -2.36
CA CYS A 102 29.10 44.30 -3.81
C CYS A 102 28.18 45.34 -4.48
N THR A 103 28.54 45.82 -5.66
CA THR A 103 27.75 46.82 -6.42
C THR A 103 27.31 46.29 -7.79
N ARG A 104 26.69 47.12 -8.63
CA ARG A 104 26.21 46.73 -9.97
C ARG A 104 27.31 46.23 -10.91
N ASP A 105 28.57 46.54 -10.64
CA ASP A 105 29.71 46.09 -11.45
C ASP A 105 30.16 44.65 -11.12
N THR A 106 29.63 44.05 -10.04
CA THR A 106 29.95 42.70 -9.56
C THR A 106 29.82 41.66 -10.67
N PHE A 107 30.75 40.71 -10.68
CA PHE A 107 30.77 39.63 -11.66
C PHE A 107 30.74 38.27 -10.94
N ILE A 108 29.66 37.52 -11.12
CA ILE A 108 29.42 36.27 -10.39
C ILE A 108 29.84 35.06 -11.23
N LEU A 109 30.52 34.09 -10.60
CA LEU A 109 30.88 32.82 -11.20
C LEU A 109 30.11 31.71 -10.49
N ALA A 110 29.17 31.06 -11.20
CA ALA A 110 28.43 29.92 -10.71
C ALA A 110 29.19 28.63 -11.03
N ILE A 111 29.77 27.98 -10.01
CA ILE A 111 30.59 26.77 -10.17
C ILE A 111 29.87 25.61 -9.50
N GLY A 112 29.31 24.67 -10.27
CA GLY A 112 28.55 23.57 -9.67
C GLY A 112 27.68 22.80 -10.65
N GLY A 113 26.83 21.93 -10.13
CA GLY A 113 25.80 21.25 -10.91
C GLY A 113 24.63 22.17 -11.27
N GLY A 114 23.54 21.59 -11.79
CA GLY A 114 22.38 22.36 -12.25
C GLY A 114 21.74 23.22 -11.16
N VAL A 115 21.70 22.73 -9.92
CA VAL A 115 21.20 23.46 -8.75
C VAL A 115 21.91 24.81 -8.57
N ILE A 116 23.25 24.79 -8.55
CA ILE A 116 24.05 26.00 -8.40
C ILE A 116 23.86 26.90 -9.62
N GLY A 117 23.91 26.34 -10.83
CA GLY A 117 23.78 27.13 -12.05
C GLY A 117 22.45 27.89 -12.12
N ASP A 118 21.34 27.23 -11.83
CA ASP A 118 20.00 27.83 -11.89
C ASP A 118 19.80 28.88 -10.78
N MET A 119 20.15 28.53 -9.54
CA MET A 119 19.92 29.41 -8.39
C MET A 119 20.80 30.66 -8.46
N ILE A 120 22.08 30.50 -8.80
CA ILE A 120 23.02 31.62 -8.88
C ILE A 120 22.75 32.49 -10.10
N GLY A 121 22.32 31.89 -11.21
CA GLY A 121 21.81 32.66 -12.33
C GLY A 121 20.62 33.54 -11.94
N TYR A 122 19.73 33.05 -11.06
CA TYR A 122 18.59 33.83 -10.60
C TYR A 122 18.96 34.91 -9.59
N VAL A 123 19.92 34.62 -8.69
CA VAL A 123 20.57 35.66 -7.86
C VAL A 123 21.15 36.76 -8.74
N ALA A 124 21.90 36.40 -9.79
CA ALA A 124 22.50 37.36 -10.71
C ALA A 124 21.44 38.18 -11.46
N ALA A 125 20.30 37.58 -11.81
CA ALA A 125 19.19 38.27 -12.48
C ALA A 125 18.52 39.33 -11.60
N THR A 126 18.42 39.09 -10.29
CA THR A 126 17.67 39.98 -9.36
C THR A 126 18.56 40.93 -8.57
N PHE A 127 19.78 40.52 -8.23
CA PHE A 127 20.69 41.34 -7.43
C PHE A 127 20.96 42.67 -8.13
N MET A 128 20.64 43.77 -7.45
CA MET A 128 20.70 45.13 -8.00
C MET A 128 20.02 45.33 -9.37
N ARG A 129 18.97 44.54 -9.66
CA ARG A 129 18.22 44.49 -10.93
C ARG A 129 19.01 43.91 -12.12
N GLY A 130 19.98 43.04 -11.84
CA GLY A 130 20.75 42.33 -12.85
C GLY A 130 22.23 42.67 -12.77
N VAL A 131 23.06 41.65 -12.54
CA VAL A 131 24.52 41.69 -12.65
C VAL A 131 25.02 40.62 -13.60
N ARG A 132 26.25 40.79 -14.10
CA ARG A 132 26.86 39.84 -15.04
C ARG A 132 27.28 38.58 -14.31
N PHE A 133 27.14 37.44 -14.98
CA PHE A 133 27.60 36.17 -14.45
C PHE A 133 28.05 35.19 -15.54
N VAL A 134 28.74 34.12 -15.14
CA VAL A 134 29.11 33.00 -16.00
C VAL A 134 28.72 31.68 -15.35
N GLN A 135 28.49 30.66 -16.19
CA GLN A 135 28.24 29.28 -15.76
C GLN A 135 29.50 28.44 -15.94
N ILE A 136 29.88 27.69 -14.90
CA ILE A 136 30.95 26.69 -14.94
C ILE A 136 30.34 25.36 -14.47
N PRO A 137 29.65 24.63 -15.38
CA PRO A 137 28.99 23.36 -15.04
C PRO A 137 30.01 22.28 -14.69
N THR A 138 29.77 21.57 -13.58
CA THR A 138 30.67 20.51 -13.07
C THR A 138 30.07 19.11 -13.11
N SER A 139 28.76 19.00 -13.32
CA SER A 139 28.06 17.73 -13.57
C SER A 139 27.73 17.57 -15.06
N LEU A 140 27.74 16.35 -15.60
CA LEU A 140 27.40 16.09 -17.00
C LEU A 140 26.03 16.68 -17.36
N LEU A 141 25.03 16.48 -16.48
CA LEU A 141 23.67 17.01 -16.66
C LEU A 141 23.67 18.53 -16.89
N ALA A 142 24.38 19.28 -16.05
CA ALA A 142 24.50 20.72 -16.20
C ALA A 142 25.24 21.14 -17.49
N MET A 143 26.26 20.38 -17.91
CA MET A 143 27.04 20.67 -19.12
C MET A 143 26.20 20.57 -20.39
N VAL A 144 25.35 19.56 -20.48
CA VAL A 144 24.56 19.26 -21.69
C VAL A 144 23.19 19.91 -21.69
N ASP A 145 22.65 20.22 -20.50
CA ASP A 145 21.30 20.73 -20.35
C ASP A 145 21.27 22.05 -19.57
N SER A 146 21.21 22.05 -18.25
CA SER A 146 20.73 23.20 -17.48
C SER A 146 21.54 24.49 -17.61
N SER A 147 22.85 24.42 -17.88
CA SER A 147 23.69 25.63 -18.04
C SER A 147 23.45 26.38 -19.35
N ILE A 148 22.77 25.76 -20.33
CA ILE A 148 22.57 26.31 -21.67
C ILE A 148 21.17 26.93 -21.81
N GLY A 149 21.15 28.21 -22.16
CA GLY A 149 19.96 28.93 -22.63
C GLY A 149 19.26 29.82 -21.61
N GLY A 150 19.95 30.21 -20.54
CA GLY A 150 19.62 31.38 -19.71
C GLY A 150 18.39 31.24 -18.82
N LYS A 151 17.81 30.05 -18.68
CA LYS A 151 16.74 29.81 -17.70
C LYS A 151 17.36 29.67 -16.33
N THR A 152 16.90 30.47 -15.38
CA THR A 152 17.42 30.48 -14.01
C THR A 152 16.23 30.52 -13.06
N ALA A 153 16.25 29.72 -11.99
CA ALA A 153 15.09 29.59 -11.12
C ALA A 153 15.44 29.00 -9.77
N ILE A 154 14.47 29.09 -8.86
CA ILE A 154 14.44 28.40 -7.58
C ILE A 154 13.12 27.63 -7.45
N ASP A 155 13.13 26.69 -6.51
CA ASP A 155 11.98 25.85 -6.21
C ASP A 155 11.09 26.46 -5.13
N THR A 156 9.85 26.00 -5.12
CA THR A 156 8.85 26.31 -4.10
C THR A 156 8.22 25.01 -3.61
N PRO A 157 7.57 25.00 -2.43
CA PRO A 157 6.82 23.83 -1.97
C PRO A 157 5.75 23.34 -2.96
N LEU A 158 5.25 24.23 -3.83
CA LEU A 158 4.24 23.89 -4.85
C LEU A 158 4.84 23.31 -6.13
N GLY A 159 6.15 23.39 -6.34
CA GLY A 159 6.80 22.85 -7.53
C GLY A 159 8.15 23.48 -7.85
N LYS A 160 8.88 22.77 -8.74
CA LYS A 160 10.23 23.11 -9.15
C LYS A 160 10.27 24.17 -10.24
N ASN A 161 11.26 25.06 -10.18
CA ASN A 161 11.55 26.07 -11.20
C ASN A 161 10.36 26.98 -11.58
N PHE A 162 9.36 27.17 -10.72
CA PHE A 162 8.22 28.05 -11.00
C PHE A 162 8.54 29.53 -10.84
N ILE A 163 9.55 29.87 -10.03
CA ILE A 163 9.96 31.25 -9.77
C ILE A 163 11.38 31.44 -10.32
N GLY A 164 11.52 32.27 -11.36
CA GLY A 164 12.78 32.43 -12.07
C GLY A 164 12.79 33.58 -13.07
N ALA A 165 13.87 33.69 -13.83
CA ALA A 165 14.06 34.68 -14.89
C ALA A 165 14.85 34.10 -16.07
N PHE A 166 14.65 34.71 -17.25
CA PHE A 166 15.55 34.55 -18.38
C PHE A 166 16.71 35.53 -18.23
N TRP A 167 17.90 35.03 -17.90
CA TRP A 167 19.12 35.81 -17.70
C TRP A 167 20.31 35.08 -18.32
N GLN A 168 20.83 35.61 -19.44
CA GLN A 168 21.90 34.95 -20.19
C GLN A 168 23.25 35.13 -19.50
N PRO A 169 24.03 34.04 -19.32
CA PRO A 169 25.40 34.16 -18.86
C PRO A 169 26.28 34.81 -19.95
N ASP A 170 27.29 35.56 -19.53
CA ASP A 170 28.29 36.13 -20.43
C ASP A 170 29.12 35.04 -21.11
N TYR A 171 29.35 33.93 -20.40
CA TYR A 171 30.04 32.72 -20.88
C TYR A 171 29.50 31.48 -20.18
N VAL A 172 29.55 30.35 -20.89
CA VAL A 172 29.44 29.00 -20.30
C VAL A 172 30.76 28.29 -20.57
N PHE A 173 31.50 27.96 -19.51
CA PHE A 173 32.78 27.26 -19.63
C PHE A 173 32.63 25.80 -19.21
N VAL A 174 32.66 24.91 -20.19
CA VAL A 174 32.47 23.47 -20.02
C VAL A 174 33.83 22.78 -20.00
N ASP A 175 34.34 22.54 -18.80
CA ASP A 175 35.56 21.76 -18.58
C ASP A 175 35.20 20.30 -18.27
N VAL A 176 35.45 19.42 -19.25
CA VAL A 176 35.17 17.99 -19.14
C VAL A 176 35.98 17.32 -18.02
N ALA A 177 37.08 17.91 -17.57
CA ALA A 177 37.87 17.37 -16.47
C ALA A 177 37.11 17.33 -15.13
N PHE A 178 36.06 18.15 -14.93
CA PHE A 178 35.22 18.05 -13.72
C PHE A 178 34.54 16.69 -13.58
N LEU A 179 34.27 16.01 -14.69
CA LEU A 179 33.62 14.71 -14.70
C LEU A 179 34.51 13.60 -14.10
N GLU A 180 35.82 13.81 -13.99
CA GLU A 180 36.72 12.86 -13.33
C GLU A 180 36.40 12.68 -11.86
N THR A 181 35.90 13.73 -11.20
CA THR A 181 35.50 13.70 -9.79
C THR A 181 33.99 13.50 -9.58
N LEU A 182 33.22 13.30 -10.66
CA LEU A 182 31.77 13.16 -10.57
C LEU A 182 31.40 11.70 -10.18
N PRO A 183 30.56 11.48 -9.16
CA PRO A 183 30.12 10.14 -8.78
C PRO A 183 29.45 9.38 -9.93
N GLU A 184 29.60 8.05 -9.98
CA GLU A 184 29.07 7.21 -11.08
C GLU A 184 27.59 7.49 -11.37
N ARG A 185 26.76 7.55 -10.31
CA ARG A 185 25.33 7.78 -10.46
C ARG A 185 25.01 9.13 -11.09
N GLU A 186 25.71 10.19 -10.71
CA GLU A 186 25.51 11.54 -11.28
C GLU A 186 26.03 11.65 -12.72
N PHE A 187 27.06 10.87 -13.06
CA PHE A 187 27.50 10.74 -14.44
C PHE A 187 26.43 10.05 -15.29
N ILE A 188 25.91 8.90 -14.84
CA ILE A 188 24.84 8.16 -15.51
C ILE A 188 23.56 9.00 -15.61
N ASN A 189 23.22 9.76 -14.57
CA ASN A 189 22.10 10.70 -14.53
C ASN A 189 22.15 11.68 -15.73
N GLY A 190 23.31 12.26 -16.02
CA GLY A 190 23.49 13.15 -17.17
C GLY A 190 23.39 12.47 -18.54
N MET A 191 23.61 11.16 -18.64
CA MET A 191 23.49 10.44 -19.92
C MET A 191 22.04 10.38 -20.42
N ALA A 192 21.04 10.52 -19.54
CA ALA A 192 19.64 10.53 -19.96
C ALA A 192 19.37 11.67 -20.96
N GLU A 193 19.88 12.86 -20.65
CA GLU A 193 19.78 14.04 -21.50
C GLU A 193 20.53 13.90 -22.83
N VAL A 194 21.68 13.23 -22.82
CA VAL A 194 22.49 12.96 -24.00
C VAL A 194 21.75 12.03 -24.96
N VAL A 195 21.26 10.90 -24.44
CA VAL A 195 20.49 9.92 -25.23
C VAL A 195 19.19 10.54 -25.74
N LYS A 196 18.48 11.29 -24.89
CA LYS A 196 17.28 12.06 -25.28
C LYS A 196 17.56 12.98 -26.46
N THR A 197 18.63 13.78 -26.37
CA THR A 197 18.99 14.75 -27.41
C THR A 197 19.27 14.06 -28.75
N ALA A 198 20.00 12.95 -28.74
CA ALA A 198 20.23 12.16 -29.94
C ALA A 198 18.92 11.54 -30.49
N ALA A 199 18.04 11.03 -29.60
CA ALA A 199 16.77 10.42 -29.97
C ALA A 199 15.81 11.39 -30.66
N ILE A 200 15.84 12.69 -30.33
CA ILE A 200 14.96 13.69 -30.95
C ILE A 200 15.57 14.37 -32.20
N TRP A 201 16.89 14.35 -32.36
CA TRP A 201 17.58 15.23 -33.32
C TRP A 201 18.56 14.53 -34.28
N ASN A 202 19.20 13.43 -33.89
CA ASN A 202 20.30 12.85 -34.68
C ASN A 202 20.43 11.32 -34.52
N GLU A 203 19.93 10.60 -35.52
CA GLU A 203 19.98 9.13 -35.60
C GLU A 203 21.41 8.56 -35.67
N GLN A 204 22.33 9.26 -36.34
CA GLN A 204 23.73 8.83 -36.45
C GLN A 204 24.45 8.94 -35.10
N GLU A 205 24.21 10.02 -34.37
CA GLU A 205 24.73 10.19 -33.02
C GLU A 205 24.11 9.17 -32.06
N PHE A 206 22.81 8.90 -32.18
CA PHE A 206 22.15 7.86 -31.39
C PHE A 206 22.80 6.48 -31.62
N SER A 207 23.06 6.14 -32.88
CA SER A 207 23.74 4.88 -33.26
C SER A 207 25.19 4.82 -32.73
N ARG A 208 25.87 5.96 -32.67
CA ARG A 208 27.17 6.07 -32.00
C ARG A 208 27.04 5.79 -30.50
N LEU A 209 26.05 6.36 -29.82
CA LEU A 209 25.82 6.13 -28.39
C LEU A 209 25.53 4.65 -28.10
N GLU A 210 24.71 3.98 -28.91
CA GLU A 210 24.45 2.54 -28.80
C GLU A 210 25.75 1.73 -28.81
N THR A 211 26.62 2.00 -29.80
CA THR A 211 27.89 1.28 -30.02
C THR A 211 28.90 1.49 -28.89
N TYR A 212 28.97 2.69 -28.31
CA TYR A 212 30.00 3.05 -27.33
C TYR A 212 29.64 2.73 -25.86
N SER A 213 28.37 2.43 -25.57
CA SER A 213 27.81 2.21 -24.23
C SER A 213 28.63 1.27 -23.32
N LYS A 214 29.04 0.09 -23.85
CA LYS A 214 29.83 -0.89 -23.08
C LYS A 214 31.20 -0.36 -22.65
N ARG A 215 31.92 0.31 -23.56
CA ARG A 215 33.23 0.92 -23.26
C ARG A 215 33.07 2.08 -22.28
N PHE A 216 32.02 2.87 -22.44
CA PHE A 216 31.67 3.96 -21.53
C PHE A 216 31.49 3.45 -20.10
N LEU A 217 30.55 2.52 -19.87
CA LEU A 217 30.29 2.00 -18.52
C LEU A 217 31.50 1.32 -17.89
N LYS A 218 32.32 0.62 -18.68
CA LYS A 218 33.54 -0.01 -18.19
C LYS A 218 34.49 1.02 -17.56
N VAL A 219 34.74 2.14 -18.23
CA VAL A 219 35.65 3.18 -17.73
C VAL A 219 35.04 3.92 -16.55
N ILE A 220 33.75 4.29 -16.61
CA ILE A 220 33.10 5.02 -15.51
C ILE A 220 33.04 4.21 -14.20
N ARG A 221 33.03 2.87 -14.28
CA ARG A 221 33.06 1.97 -13.13
C ARG A 221 34.47 1.68 -12.61
N ASP A 222 35.51 1.92 -13.41
CA ASP A 222 36.91 1.70 -13.03
C ASP A 222 37.45 2.91 -12.24
N ARG A 223 37.03 3.00 -10.98
CA ARG A 223 37.31 4.12 -10.07
C ARG A 223 38.66 3.97 -9.36
N ARG A 224 39.36 5.09 -9.18
CA ARG A 224 40.57 5.20 -8.38
C ARG A 224 40.24 5.17 -6.87
N VAL A 225 41.27 5.11 -6.03
CA VAL A 225 41.13 5.04 -4.56
C VAL A 225 40.42 6.27 -3.97
N ASP A 226 40.54 7.43 -4.60
CA ASP A 226 39.87 8.68 -4.23
C ASP A 226 38.48 8.87 -4.88
N ASP A 227 37.91 7.81 -5.47
CA ASP A 227 36.64 7.78 -6.21
C ASP A 227 36.64 8.60 -7.52
N SER A 228 37.80 9.10 -7.95
CA SER A 228 37.95 9.72 -9.27
C SER A 228 38.06 8.69 -10.40
N VAL A 229 37.83 9.11 -11.64
CA VAL A 229 37.92 8.27 -12.85
C VAL A 229 38.91 8.86 -13.84
N ASP A 230 39.71 8.00 -14.49
CA ASP A 230 40.59 8.40 -15.57
C ASP A 230 39.84 8.46 -16.91
N LEU A 231 39.52 9.68 -17.36
CA LEU A 231 38.79 9.88 -18.61
C LEU A 231 39.70 9.96 -19.83
N THR A 232 41.02 9.80 -19.70
CA THR A 232 41.97 9.94 -20.82
C THR A 232 41.59 9.04 -22.01
N SER A 233 41.14 7.81 -21.73
CA SER A 233 40.74 6.84 -22.76
C SER A 233 39.38 7.14 -23.43
N LEU A 234 38.57 8.02 -22.85
CA LEU A 234 37.25 8.43 -23.34
C LEU A 234 37.16 9.91 -23.72
N LYS A 235 38.23 10.67 -23.50
CA LYS A 235 38.27 12.14 -23.59
C LYS A 235 37.63 12.67 -24.87
N GLU A 236 38.05 12.17 -26.04
CA GLU A 236 37.51 12.61 -27.33
C GLU A 236 36.02 12.26 -27.49
N HIS A 237 35.59 11.10 -27.00
CA HIS A 237 34.20 10.68 -27.06
C HIS A 237 33.28 11.49 -26.15
N ILE A 238 33.78 11.86 -24.96
CA ILE A 238 33.05 12.69 -23.98
C ILE A 238 32.99 14.15 -24.45
N ILE A 239 34.09 14.69 -24.97
CA ILE A 239 34.06 16.02 -25.58
C ILE A 239 33.04 16.05 -26.73
N LYS A 240 33.05 15.02 -27.60
CA LYS A 240 32.09 14.92 -28.69
C LYS A 240 30.64 14.80 -28.21
N LEU A 241 30.32 13.93 -27.24
CA LEU A 241 28.93 13.78 -26.78
C LEU A 241 28.42 15.09 -26.14
N VAL A 242 29.27 15.78 -25.37
CA VAL A 242 28.93 17.07 -24.76
C VAL A 242 28.70 18.13 -25.83
N LEU A 243 29.59 18.22 -26.82
CA LEU A 243 29.46 19.18 -27.94
C LEU A 243 28.20 18.95 -28.76
N GLU A 244 27.88 17.71 -29.10
CA GLU A 244 26.68 17.41 -29.89
C GLU A 244 25.41 17.79 -29.13
N SER A 245 25.32 17.50 -27.83
CA SER A 245 24.18 17.96 -27.03
C SER A 245 24.09 19.49 -26.93
N ILE A 246 25.21 20.16 -26.68
CA ILE A 246 25.27 21.63 -26.58
C ILE A 246 24.87 22.28 -27.91
N LYS A 247 25.35 21.79 -29.06
CA LYS A 247 25.03 22.35 -30.38
C LYS A 247 23.53 22.34 -30.64
N VAL A 248 22.88 21.19 -30.40
CA VAL A 248 21.43 21.06 -30.57
C VAL A 248 20.69 22.05 -29.68
N LYS A 249 21.05 22.12 -28.39
CA LYS A 249 20.40 23.03 -27.46
C LYS A 249 20.65 24.51 -27.79
N ALA A 250 21.88 24.86 -28.18
CA ALA A 250 22.23 26.22 -28.59
C ALA A 250 21.50 26.66 -29.86
N GLU A 251 21.35 25.77 -30.85
CA GLU A 251 20.56 26.01 -32.06
C GLU A 251 19.09 26.26 -31.70
N VAL A 252 18.47 25.35 -30.95
CA VAL A 252 17.07 25.47 -30.53
C VAL A 252 16.83 26.75 -29.72
N VAL A 253 17.71 27.09 -28.78
CA VAL A 253 17.60 28.32 -27.98
C VAL A 253 17.81 29.58 -28.84
N THR A 254 18.70 29.53 -29.83
CA THR A 254 18.93 30.66 -30.73
C THR A 254 17.71 30.94 -31.61
N LEU A 255 16.99 29.90 -32.00
CA LEU A 255 15.75 30.01 -32.78
C LEU A 255 14.53 30.35 -31.90
N ASP A 256 14.51 29.86 -30.66
CA ASP A 256 13.38 29.99 -29.74
C ASP A 256 13.83 30.20 -28.28
N GLU A 257 14.33 31.41 -27.98
CA GLU A 257 14.87 31.73 -26.66
C GLU A 257 13.79 31.68 -25.57
N ARG A 258 12.58 32.18 -25.87
CA ARG A 258 11.50 32.41 -24.88
C ARG A 258 10.35 31.39 -24.95
N GLU A 259 10.62 30.20 -25.49
CA GLU A 259 9.67 29.06 -25.52
C GLU A 259 8.36 29.31 -26.30
N GLY A 260 8.47 29.87 -27.50
CA GLY A 260 7.37 30.01 -28.45
C GLY A 260 6.89 28.70 -29.09
N GLY A 261 7.67 27.61 -29.02
CA GLY A 261 7.17 26.26 -29.32
C GLY A 261 8.26 25.24 -29.67
N LEU A 262 9.24 25.61 -30.49
CA LEU A 262 10.32 24.70 -30.92
C LEU A 262 11.11 24.17 -29.72
N ARG A 263 11.34 25.02 -28.71
CA ARG A 263 12.07 24.66 -27.49
C ARG A 263 11.34 23.60 -26.66
N ASN A 264 10.03 23.37 -26.87
CA ASN A 264 9.29 22.31 -26.18
C ASN A 264 9.76 20.91 -26.61
N LEU A 265 10.37 20.75 -27.79
CA LEU A 265 10.89 19.44 -28.24
C LEU A 265 12.02 18.92 -27.35
N LEU A 266 12.76 19.80 -26.68
CA LEU A 266 13.78 19.42 -25.71
C LEU A 266 13.19 18.73 -24.47
N ASN A 267 11.87 18.80 -24.27
CA ASN A 267 11.19 18.20 -23.12
C ASN A 267 10.65 16.79 -23.42
N PHE A 268 11.26 16.05 -24.35
CA PHE A 268 10.96 14.63 -24.57
C PHE A 268 11.27 13.80 -23.32
N GLY A 269 10.32 12.96 -22.93
CA GLY A 269 10.34 12.20 -21.68
C GLY A 269 10.06 13.01 -20.42
N HIS A 270 9.96 14.34 -20.50
CA HIS A 270 9.82 15.19 -19.32
C HIS A 270 8.38 15.29 -18.83
N SER A 271 7.36 15.10 -19.69
CA SER A 271 5.97 15.21 -19.22
C SER A 271 5.68 14.10 -18.21
N ILE A 272 5.96 12.85 -18.60
CA ILE A 272 5.80 11.70 -17.70
C ILE A 272 6.95 11.66 -16.67
N GLY A 273 8.18 11.95 -17.09
CA GLY A 273 9.36 11.94 -16.23
C GLY A 273 9.24 12.91 -15.04
N HIS A 274 8.81 14.15 -15.25
CA HIS A 274 8.62 15.09 -14.14
C HIS A 274 7.49 14.67 -13.20
N ALA A 275 6.43 14.05 -13.71
CA ALA A 275 5.36 13.54 -12.85
C ALA A 275 5.86 12.41 -11.93
N ILE A 276 6.69 11.50 -12.47
CA ILE A 276 7.37 10.48 -11.69
C ILE A 276 8.34 11.12 -10.70
N GLU A 277 9.16 12.07 -11.15
CA GLU A 277 10.15 12.77 -10.32
C GLU A 277 9.48 13.49 -9.13
N ALA A 278 8.35 14.17 -9.36
CA ALA A 278 7.60 14.85 -8.30
C ALA A 278 7.09 13.90 -7.21
N ILE A 279 6.93 12.61 -7.52
CA ILE A 279 6.54 11.58 -6.56
C ILE A 279 7.78 10.94 -5.92
N LEU A 280 8.83 10.67 -6.69
CA LEU A 280 9.98 9.85 -6.26
C LEU A 280 11.21 10.65 -5.80
N THR A 281 11.21 11.97 -5.93
CA THR A 281 12.28 12.85 -5.40
C THR A 281 12.26 12.84 -3.86
N PRO A 282 13.43 12.94 -3.18
CA PRO A 282 14.79 13.02 -3.71
C PRO A 282 15.44 11.67 -4.02
N GLN A 283 14.73 10.54 -3.85
CA GLN A 283 15.30 9.21 -3.97
C GLN A 283 15.65 8.84 -5.42
N ALA A 284 14.79 9.20 -6.38
CA ALA A 284 15.06 9.10 -7.82
C ALA A 284 15.66 10.41 -8.36
N LEU A 285 16.69 10.29 -9.20
CA LEU A 285 17.31 11.44 -9.86
C LEU A 285 16.56 11.82 -11.13
N HIS A 286 16.74 13.07 -11.56
CA HIS A 286 16.09 13.64 -12.74
C HIS A 286 16.23 12.76 -13.99
N GLY A 287 17.45 12.40 -14.37
CA GLY A 287 17.74 11.59 -15.54
C GLY A 287 17.17 10.17 -15.46
N GLU A 288 17.05 9.61 -14.25
CA GLU A 288 16.39 8.31 -14.02
C GLU A 288 14.88 8.41 -14.31
N CYS A 289 14.26 9.52 -13.90
CA CYS A 289 12.85 9.78 -14.20
C CYS A 289 12.63 10.12 -15.68
N VAL A 290 13.53 10.87 -16.30
CA VAL A 290 13.48 11.23 -17.73
C VAL A 290 13.67 10.00 -18.62
N SER A 291 14.56 9.07 -18.29
CA SER A 291 14.74 7.84 -19.09
C SER A 291 13.49 6.96 -19.08
N ILE A 292 12.84 6.81 -17.92
CA ILE A 292 11.54 6.11 -17.80
C ILE A 292 10.46 6.87 -18.60
N GLY A 293 10.37 8.20 -18.42
CA GLY A 293 9.40 9.02 -19.13
C GLY A 293 9.58 8.99 -20.65
N ALA A 294 10.82 8.97 -21.14
CA ALA A 294 11.12 8.91 -22.56
C ALA A 294 10.72 7.57 -23.19
N VAL A 295 10.91 6.45 -22.47
CA VAL A 295 10.42 5.14 -22.93
C VAL A 295 8.89 5.13 -22.99
N LEU A 296 8.21 5.62 -21.96
CA LEU A 296 6.74 5.70 -21.94
C LEU A 296 6.19 6.64 -23.02
N GLU A 297 6.82 7.79 -23.27
CA GLU A 297 6.42 8.68 -24.37
C GLU A 297 6.69 8.05 -25.77
N ALA A 298 7.72 7.21 -25.89
CA ALA A 298 7.95 6.42 -27.11
C ALA A 298 6.91 5.30 -27.27
N GLU A 299 6.52 4.61 -26.20
CA GLU A 299 5.43 3.63 -26.21
C GLU A 299 4.09 4.28 -26.58
N LEU A 300 3.83 5.50 -26.08
CA LEU A 300 2.68 6.30 -26.50
C LEU A 300 2.74 6.65 -27.99
N SER A 301 3.91 7.05 -28.50
CA SER A 301 4.09 7.30 -29.93
C SER A 301 3.81 6.04 -30.77
N ARG A 302 4.21 4.85 -30.29
CA ARG A 302 3.92 3.56 -30.93
C ARG A 302 2.43 3.23 -30.87
N TYR A 303 1.81 3.38 -29.70
CA TYR A 303 0.38 3.16 -29.46
C TYR A 303 -0.51 4.03 -30.36
N LEU A 304 -0.09 5.26 -30.66
CA LEU A 304 -0.77 6.16 -31.59
C LEU A 304 -0.48 5.86 -33.07
N GLY A 305 0.31 4.82 -33.39
CA GLY A 305 0.65 4.43 -34.76
C GLY A 305 1.72 5.31 -35.43
N ILE A 306 2.47 6.10 -34.66
CA ILE A 306 3.42 7.10 -35.16
C ILE A 306 4.85 6.56 -35.17
N LEU A 307 5.19 5.68 -34.22
CA LEU A 307 6.55 5.15 -34.03
C LEU A 307 6.57 3.62 -34.18
N SER A 308 7.61 3.07 -34.83
CA SER A 308 7.74 1.61 -34.94
C SER A 308 8.13 0.96 -33.60
N PRO A 309 7.70 -0.28 -33.33
CA PRO A 309 8.12 -1.03 -32.14
C PRO A 309 9.66 -1.17 -32.03
N VAL A 310 10.34 -1.23 -33.18
CA VAL A 310 11.81 -1.29 -33.26
C VAL A 310 12.44 -0.04 -32.66
N ALA A 311 11.93 1.14 -32.99
CA ALA A 311 12.45 2.40 -32.45
C ALA A 311 12.25 2.50 -30.93
N VAL A 312 11.12 2.03 -30.38
CA VAL A 312 10.91 1.92 -28.92
C VAL A 312 11.96 1.01 -28.29
N SER A 313 12.18 -0.18 -28.87
CA SER A 313 13.19 -1.12 -28.40
C SER A 313 14.60 -0.53 -28.44
N ARG A 314 14.97 0.23 -29.49
CA ARG A 314 16.27 0.90 -29.58
C ARG A 314 16.46 1.92 -28.46
N LEU A 315 15.43 2.74 -28.20
CA LEU A 315 15.44 3.72 -27.12
C LEU A 315 15.61 3.06 -25.74
N TYR A 316 14.79 2.07 -25.46
CA TYR A 316 14.85 1.26 -24.24
C TYR A 316 16.26 0.70 -24.02
N LYS A 317 16.83 0.05 -25.04
CA LYS A 317 18.16 -0.59 -24.94
C LYS A 317 19.28 0.41 -24.76
N CYS A 318 19.21 1.56 -25.42
CA CYS A 318 20.22 2.60 -25.29
C CYS A 318 20.26 3.13 -23.85
N PHE A 319 19.11 3.48 -23.25
CA PHE A 319 19.06 3.89 -21.84
C PHE A 319 19.59 2.82 -20.89
N ALA A 320 19.09 1.58 -21.03
CA ALA A 320 19.53 0.46 -20.18
C ALA A 320 21.05 0.20 -20.32
N ALA A 321 21.61 0.33 -21.53
CA ALA A 321 23.03 0.15 -21.79
C ALA A 321 23.93 1.23 -21.17
N TYR A 322 23.38 2.38 -20.78
CA TYR A 322 24.07 3.41 -19.98
C TYR A 322 23.79 3.29 -18.47
N GLY A 323 23.09 2.24 -18.03
CA GLY A 323 22.77 2.01 -16.62
C GLY A 323 21.60 2.84 -16.09
N LEU A 324 20.77 3.41 -16.98
CA LEU A 324 19.57 4.15 -16.63
C LEU A 324 18.36 3.21 -16.51
N PRO A 325 17.44 3.46 -15.56
CA PRO A 325 16.20 2.71 -15.47
C PRO A 325 15.25 3.08 -16.61
N VAL A 326 14.46 2.10 -17.03
CA VAL A 326 13.52 2.22 -18.16
C VAL A 326 12.07 1.94 -17.74
N SER A 327 11.86 1.55 -16.48
CA SER A 327 10.55 1.35 -15.86
C SER A 327 10.60 1.71 -14.38
N ILE A 328 9.45 2.10 -13.81
CA ILE A 328 9.29 2.30 -12.36
C ILE A 328 9.51 0.97 -11.62
N ALA A 329 9.19 -0.17 -12.26
CA ALA A 329 9.38 -1.51 -11.71
C ALA A 329 10.85 -1.99 -11.73
N ASP A 330 11.77 -1.20 -12.30
CA ASP A 330 13.20 -1.51 -12.29
C ASP A 330 13.69 -1.73 -10.85
N LYS A 331 14.43 -2.82 -10.61
CA LYS A 331 14.92 -3.20 -9.28
C LYS A 331 15.73 -2.08 -8.61
N LEU A 332 16.49 -1.29 -9.37
CA LEU A 332 17.26 -0.17 -8.83
C LEU A 332 16.35 0.95 -8.35
N VAL A 333 15.30 1.28 -9.12
CA VAL A 333 14.31 2.29 -8.74
C VAL A 333 13.57 1.83 -7.50
N GLN A 334 13.00 0.62 -7.53
CA GLN A 334 12.28 0.02 -6.41
C GLN A 334 13.11 -0.01 -5.12
N LYS A 335 14.40 -0.37 -5.21
CA LYS A 335 15.30 -0.36 -4.05
C LYS A 335 15.59 1.06 -3.54
N ARG A 336 15.77 2.05 -4.42
CA ARG A 336 16.11 3.42 -4.04
C ARG A 336 14.92 4.19 -3.49
N THR A 337 13.74 3.94 -4.05
CA THR A 337 12.50 4.61 -3.67
C THR A 337 11.70 3.82 -2.64
N ASN A 338 12.25 2.72 -2.12
CA ASN A 338 11.59 1.80 -1.19
C ASN A 338 10.18 1.40 -1.68
N GLY A 339 10.10 0.98 -2.94
CA GLY A 339 8.86 0.53 -3.57
C GLY A 339 7.74 1.58 -3.59
N LYS A 340 8.07 2.88 -3.51
CA LYS A 340 7.09 3.96 -3.63
C LYS A 340 6.37 3.83 -4.98
N LYS A 341 5.05 3.65 -4.92
CA LYS A 341 4.19 3.57 -6.10
C LYS A 341 3.95 4.96 -6.67
N CYS A 342 3.67 5.01 -7.97
CA CYS A 342 3.24 6.21 -8.67
C CYS A 342 1.83 5.97 -9.23
N PRO A 343 0.76 6.18 -8.44
CA PRO A 343 -0.59 5.92 -8.89
C PRO A 343 -0.93 6.73 -10.14
N VAL A 344 -1.64 6.12 -11.09
CA VAL A 344 -1.89 6.71 -12.42
C VAL A 344 -2.59 8.07 -12.32
N ASP A 345 -3.60 8.21 -11.45
CA ASP A 345 -4.32 9.48 -11.30
C ASP A 345 -3.45 10.58 -10.66
N VAL A 346 -2.53 10.20 -9.76
CA VAL A 346 -1.57 11.15 -9.18
C VAL A 346 -0.57 11.59 -10.24
N LEU A 347 -0.08 10.67 -11.07
CA LEU A 347 0.77 11.01 -12.22
C LEU A 347 0.05 12.00 -13.15
N LEU A 348 -1.19 11.72 -13.54
CA LEU A 348 -1.98 12.61 -14.41
C LEU A 348 -2.20 14.00 -13.79
N GLN A 349 -2.46 14.08 -12.49
CA GLN A 349 -2.57 15.36 -11.76
C GLN A 349 -1.25 16.14 -11.78
N LYS A 350 -0.11 15.46 -11.57
CA LYS A 350 1.22 16.09 -11.66
C LYS A 350 1.57 16.49 -13.10
N MET A 351 1.12 15.74 -14.10
CA MET A 351 1.27 16.12 -15.51
C MET A 351 0.40 17.32 -15.88
N ALA A 352 -0.75 17.52 -15.24
CA ALA A 352 -1.67 18.62 -15.56
C ALA A 352 -1.07 20.01 -15.29
N ILE A 353 -0.16 20.12 -14.32
CA ILE A 353 0.57 21.36 -13.98
C ILE A 353 1.83 21.59 -14.82
N ASP A 354 2.11 20.73 -15.82
CA ASP A 354 3.23 20.92 -16.74
C ASP A 354 3.06 22.22 -17.54
N LYS A 355 4.13 23.03 -17.60
CA LYS A 355 4.17 24.36 -18.23
C LYS A 355 3.84 24.35 -19.73
N LYS A 356 3.97 23.21 -20.42
CA LYS A 356 3.65 23.06 -21.85
C LYS A 356 2.15 22.99 -22.12
N ASN A 357 1.35 22.65 -21.11
CA ASN A 357 -0.07 22.39 -21.26
C ASN A 357 -0.85 23.67 -21.57
N ASP A 358 -2.00 23.51 -22.22
CA ASP A 358 -2.92 24.59 -22.55
C ASP A 358 -4.30 24.26 -21.98
N GLY A 359 -4.65 24.91 -20.86
CA GLY A 359 -5.83 24.57 -20.08
C GLY A 359 -5.79 23.13 -19.56
N SER A 360 -6.84 22.35 -19.86
CA SER A 360 -6.95 20.94 -19.46
C SER A 360 -6.21 19.97 -20.38
N LYS A 361 -5.74 20.42 -21.56
CA LYS A 361 -5.13 19.54 -22.56
C LYS A 361 -3.63 19.36 -22.30
N LYS A 362 -3.22 18.10 -22.10
CA LYS A 362 -1.83 17.73 -21.86
C LYS A 362 -1.05 17.67 -23.17
N LYS A 363 0.23 18.07 -23.13
CA LYS A 363 1.16 17.95 -24.26
C LYS A 363 2.37 17.08 -23.93
N VAL A 364 2.79 16.26 -24.88
CA VAL A 364 3.98 15.38 -24.81
C VAL A 364 4.78 15.49 -26.11
N VAL A 365 6.06 15.12 -26.09
CA VAL A 365 6.85 15.10 -27.33
C VAL A 365 6.77 13.69 -27.90
N LEU A 366 6.28 13.56 -29.13
CA LEU A 366 6.16 12.28 -29.81
C LEU A 366 7.28 12.12 -30.84
N LEU A 367 7.79 10.90 -31.00
CA LEU A 367 8.78 10.56 -32.01
C LEU A 367 8.10 9.93 -33.22
N SER A 368 8.59 10.25 -34.43
CA SER A 368 8.22 9.53 -35.67
C SER A 368 9.25 8.48 -36.07
N LYS A 369 10.51 8.72 -35.70
CA LYS A 369 11.61 7.75 -35.73
C LYS A 369 12.73 8.23 -34.81
N ILE A 370 13.72 7.38 -34.55
CA ILE A 370 14.95 7.82 -33.86
C ILE A 370 15.60 8.96 -34.66
N GLY A 371 15.96 10.02 -33.95
CA GLY A 371 16.52 11.25 -34.51
C GLY A 371 15.48 12.23 -35.09
N LYS A 372 14.17 11.99 -34.94
CA LYS A 372 13.13 12.88 -35.49
C LYS A 372 11.82 12.87 -34.70
N CYS A 373 11.44 14.03 -34.16
CA CYS A 373 10.11 14.27 -33.59
C CYS A 373 8.99 14.19 -34.65
N TYR A 374 7.78 13.84 -34.22
CA TYR A 374 6.60 13.76 -35.07
C TYR A 374 6.15 15.15 -35.57
N GLU A 375 6.05 16.12 -34.65
CA GLU A 375 5.70 17.51 -34.91
C GLU A 375 6.85 18.45 -34.56
N PRO A 376 6.88 19.69 -35.11
CA PRO A 376 7.88 20.71 -34.75
C PRO A 376 7.62 21.35 -33.38
N LYS A 377 6.70 20.80 -32.59
CA LYS A 377 6.33 21.20 -31.22
C LYS A 377 5.78 19.99 -30.46
N ALA A 378 5.53 20.14 -29.15
CA ALA A 378 4.85 19.10 -28.38
C ALA A 378 3.39 18.92 -28.84
N SER A 379 2.95 17.66 -28.92
CA SER A 379 1.64 17.24 -29.44
C SER A 379 0.63 17.03 -28.31
N TYR A 380 -0.65 17.28 -28.60
CA TYR A 380 -1.74 17.02 -27.65
C TYR A 380 -2.03 15.52 -27.54
N VAL A 381 -2.30 15.04 -26.33
CA VAL A 381 -2.69 13.64 -26.06
C VAL A 381 -3.85 13.56 -25.08
N ASN A 382 -4.64 12.49 -25.16
CA ASN A 382 -5.78 12.26 -24.28
C ASN A 382 -5.35 11.57 -22.99
N ASP A 383 -6.16 11.69 -21.94
CA ASP A 383 -5.84 11.10 -20.64
C ASP A 383 -6.02 9.57 -20.66
N GLU A 384 -6.95 9.05 -21.45
CA GLU A 384 -7.18 7.61 -21.65
C GLU A 384 -5.96 6.94 -22.31
N ASP A 385 -5.38 7.57 -23.34
CA ASP A 385 -4.16 7.08 -24.00
C ASP A 385 -2.97 7.07 -23.01
N LEU A 386 -2.88 8.10 -22.16
CA LEU A 386 -1.88 8.15 -21.09
C LEU A 386 -2.11 7.07 -20.04
N ARG A 387 -3.35 6.86 -19.58
CA ARG A 387 -3.69 5.78 -18.64
C ARG A 387 -3.29 4.42 -19.18
N PHE A 388 -3.59 4.15 -20.45
CA PHE A 388 -3.24 2.91 -21.12
C PHE A 388 -1.72 2.64 -21.06
N VAL A 389 -0.90 3.63 -21.42
CA VAL A 389 0.57 3.49 -21.41
C VAL A 389 1.13 3.40 -19.98
N LEU A 390 0.52 4.09 -19.01
CA LEU A 390 1.00 4.14 -17.62
C LEU A 390 0.64 2.90 -16.78
N THR A 391 -0.20 1.99 -17.29
CA THR A 391 -0.70 0.81 -16.55
C THR A 391 -0.44 -0.49 -17.30
N ASP A 392 -0.40 -1.62 -16.58
CA ASP A 392 -0.27 -2.98 -17.15
C ASP A 392 -1.63 -3.69 -17.32
N GLU A 393 -2.72 -3.08 -16.85
CA GLU A 393 -4.06 -3.62 -17.02
C GLU A 393 -4.86 -2.72 -17.97
N VAL A 394 -5.63 -3.33 -18.87
CA VAL A 394 -6.40 -2.60 -19.89
C VAL A 394 -7.88 -2.90 -19.75
N LEU A 395 -8.70 -1.84 -19.80
CA LEU A 395 -10.14 -1.92 -20.00
C LEU A 395 -10.44 -1.87 -21.49
N VAL A 396 -11.00 -2.96 -22.02
CA VAL A 396 -11.43 -3.05 -23.41
C VAL A 396 -12.91 -2.71 -23.47
N LYS A 397 -13.28 -1.62 -24.18
CA LYS A 397 -14.68 -1.25 -24.42
C LYS A 397 -15.26 -1.99 -25.63
N ASP A 398 -16.54 -1.75 -25.89
CA ASP A 398 -17.27 -2.37 -26.98
C ASP A 398 -16.72 -1.99 -28.37
N PHE A 399 -16.99 -2.87 -29.35
CA PHE A 399 -16.54 -2.69 -30.73
C PHE A 399 -17.53 -1.93 -31.62
N ASN A 400 -18.44 -1.12 -31.07
CA ASN A 400 -19.48 -0.47 -31.89
C ASN A 400 -18.91 0.56 -32.89
N SER A 401 -17.74 1.13 -32.59
CA SER A 401 -17.04 2.10 -33.45
C SER A 401 -16.17 1.47 -34.53
N ALA A 402 -16.16 0.14 -34.63
CA ALA A 402 -15.28 -0.58 -35.54
C ALA A 402 -15.60 -0.31 -37.02
N PRO A 403 -14.57 -0.17 -37.89
CA PRO A 403 -14.79 0.03 -39.30
C PRO A 403 -15.41 -1.20 -39.96
N SER A 404 -16.21 -0.97 -41.01
CA SER A 404 -16.81 -2.06 -41.80
C SER A 404 -15.76 -2.89 -42.54
N THR A 405 -14.64 -2.29 -42.92
CA THR A 405 -13.51 -2.94 -43.60
C THR A 405 -12.18 -2.48 -43.01
N ALA A 406 -11.25 -3.39 -42.76
CA ALA A 406 -9.88 -3.07 -42.33
C ALA A 406 -8.83 -3.96 -43.01
N VAL A 407 -7.59 -3.46 -43.11
CA VAL A 407 -6.42 -4.22 -43.55
C VAL A 407 -5.45 -4.27 -42.38
N VAL A 408 -5.06 -5.47 -41.97
CA VAL A 408 -4.13 -5.66 -40.84
C VAL A 408 -2.93 -6.46 -41.31
N VAL A 409 -1.74 -6.00 -40.95
CA VAL A 409 -0.48 -6.70 -41.23
C VAL A 409 0.08 -7.21 -39.90
N PRO A 410 -0.06 -8.50 -39.58
CA PRO A 410 0.54 -9.09 -38.39
C PRO A 410 2.08 -9.02 -38.48
N PRO A 411 2.80 -9.05 -37.35
CA PRO A 411 4.26 -9.05 -37.35
C PRO A 411 4.81 -10.36 -37.93
N GLY A 412 6.12 -10.44 -38.15
CA GLY A 412 6.79 -11.67 -38.57
C GLY A 412 6.49 -12.89 -37.71
N SER A 413 6.49 -14.08 -38.32
CA SER A 413 6.26 -15.33 -37.61
C SER A 413 7.35 -15.61 -36.59
N LYS A 414 6.96 -15.85 -35.33
CA LYS A 414 7.90 -16.26 -34.26
C LYS A 414 8.59 -17.58 -34.59
N SER A 415 7.81 -18.51 -35.15
CA SER A 415 8.26 -19.86 -35.50
C SER A 415 9.29 -19.85 -36.63
N ILE A 416 9.08 -19.00 -37.65
CA ILE A 416 10.01 -18.86 -38.77
C ILE A 416 11.22 -18.03 -38.32
N SER A 417 11.01 -16.96 -37.57
CA SER A 417 12.09 -16.07 -37.09
C SER A 417 13.17 -16.84 -36.32
N ASN A 418 12.78 -17.64 -35.31
CA ASN A 418 13.74 -18.46 -34.56
C ASN A 418 14.48 -19.49 -35.42
N ARG A 419 13.79 -20.13 -36.38
CA ARG A 419 14.43 -21.08 -37.31
C ARG A 419 15.38 -20.37 -38.26
N ALA A 420 15.00 -19.21 -38.78
CA ALA A 420 15.83 -18.42 -39.68
C ALA A 420 17.10 -17.92 -38.97
N LEU A 421 17.00 -17.48 -37.71
CA LEU A 421 18.17 -17.10 -36.92
C LEU A 421 19.13 -18.27 -36.68
N ILE A 422 18.62 -19.45 -36.32
CA ILE A 422 19.45 -20.64 -36.13
C ILE A 422 20.05 -21.12 -37.45
N LEU A 423 19.27 -21.20 -38.53
CA LEU A 423 19.76 -21.61 -39.85
C LEU A 423 20.78 -20.62 -40.40
N ALA A 424 20.57 -19.31 -40.24
CA ALA A 424 21.52 -18.29 -40.64
C ALA A 424 22.83 -18.38 -39.85
N ALA A 425 22.77 -18.69 -38.55
CA ALA A 425 23.97 -18.91 -37.73
C ALA A 425 24.69 -20.24 -38.06
N LEU A 426 23.93 -21.29 -38.35
CA LEU A 426 24.46 -22.56 -38.84
C LEU A 426 25.02 -22.45 -40.25
N GLY A 427 24.50 -21.56 -41.10
CA GLY A 427 24.96 -21.39 -42.47
C GLY A 427 26.19 -20.52 -42.57
N LYS A 428 26.84 -20.60 -43.73
CA LYS A 428 28.02 -19.79 -44.05
C LYS A 428 27.61 -18.59 -44.89
N GLY A 429 28.09 -17.40 -44.50
CA GLY A 429 27.91 -16.15 -45.24
C GLY A 429 26.90 -15.19 -44.61
N GLU A 430 26.69 -14.04 -45.24
CA GLU A 430 25.72 -13.03 -44.81
C GLU A 430 24.30 -13.39 -45.24
N CYS A 431 23.33 -13.20 -44.35
CA CYS A 431 21.91 -13.29 -44.63
C CYS A 431 21.21 -12.04 -44.09
N LYS A 432 20.56 -11.26 -44.97
CA LYS A 432 19.69 -10.15 -44.57
C LYS A 432 18.29 -10.67 -44.28
N ILE A 433 17.88 -10.64 -43.01
CA ILE A 433 16.57 -11.11 -42.57
C ILE A 433 15.62 -9.91 -42.43
N LYS A 434 14.54 -9.93 -43.20
CA LYS A 434 13.50 -8.89 -43.21
C LYS A 434 12.22 -9.39 -42.56
N ASN A 435 11.44 -8.46 -41.97
CA ASN A 435 10.22 -8.77 -41.21
C ASN A 435 10.47 -9.76 -40.06
N LEU A 436 11.68 -9.74 -39.48
CA LEU A 436 11.97 -10.54 -38.29
C LEU A 436 11.02 -10.09 -37.17
N LEU A 437 10.44 -11.03 -36.43
CA LEU A 437 9.68 -10.66 -35.24
C LEU A 437 10.60 -9.95 -34.25
N HIS A 438 10.24 -8.73 -33.83
CA HIS A 438 10.92 -8.03 -32.74
C HIS A 438 10.16 -8.29 -31.43
N SER A 439 10.61 -9.32 -30.70
CA SER A 439 10.02 -9.77 -29.43
C SER A 439 11.10 -10.30 -28.48
N ASP A 440 10.74 -10.49 -27.20
CA ASP A 440 11.62 -11.10 -26.19
C ASP A 440 12.19 -12.45 -26.62
N ASP A 441 11.39 -13.29 -27.28
CA ASP A 441 11.77 -14.66 -27.67
C ASP A 441 12.90 -14.65 -28.72
N THR A 442 12.74 -13.83 -29.75
CA THR A 442 13.75 -13.60 -30.80
C THR A 442 14.98 -12.87 -30.28
N GLU A 443 14.81 -12.01 -29.27
CA GLU A 443 15.93 -11.34 -28.62
C GLU A 443 16.78 -12.31 -27.80
N HIS A 444 16.16 -13.18 -27.01
CA HIS A 444 16.87 -14.27 -26.33
C HIS A 444 17.62 -15.16 -27.33
N MET A 445 17.03 -15.44 -28.49
CA MET A 445 17.70 -16.18 -29.56
C MET A 445 18.91 -15.42 -30.12
N LEU A 446 18.76 -14.15 -30.50
CA LEU A 446 19.87 -13.32 -31.00
C LEU A 446 21.03 -13.25 -30.00
N ASN A 447 20.71 -13.03 -28.72
CA ASN A 447 21.69 -12.97 -27.64
C ASN A 447 22.40 -14.31 -27.45
N ALA A 448 21.68 -15.43 -27.52
CA ALA A 448 22.27 -16.75 -27.42
C ALA A 448 23.20 -17.08 -28.60
N VAL A 449 22.77 -16.75 -29.83
CA VAL A 449 23.58 -16.92 -31.05
C VAL A 449 24.87 -16.11 -30.95
N ALA A 450 24.79 -14.85 -30.52
CA ALA A 450 25.95 -14.00 -30.30
C ALA A 450 26.87 -14.54 -29.19
N ALA A 451 26.30 -14.96 -28.05
CA ALA A 451 27.05 -15.49 -26.91
C ALA A 451 27.83 -16.77 -27.26
N LEU A 452 27.27 -17.62 -28.12
CA LEU A 452 27.91 -18.83 -28.62
C LEU A 452 28.81 -18.58 -29.84
N LYS A 453 29.06 -17.31 -30.20
CA LYS A 453 29.86 -16.90 -31.38
C LYS A 453 29.40 -17.58 -32.67
N GLY A 454 28.10 -17.88 -32.79
CA GLY A 454 27.53 -18.58 -33.94
C GLY A 454 27.42 -17.69 -35.19
N ALA A 455 27.20 -16.40 -34.98
CA ALA A 455 27.14 -15.41 -36.04
C ALA A 455 27.49 -14.01 -35.50
N ASP A 456 27.98 -13.15 -36.40
CA ASP A 456 28.00 -11.71 -36.18
C ASP A 456 26.65 -11.12 -36.56
N ILE A 457 26.08 -10.29 -35.67
CA ILE A 457 24.74 -9.70 -35.83
C ILE A 457 24.89 -8.18 -35.92
N SER A 458 24.33 -7.60 -36.98
CA SER A 458 24.19 -6.15 -37.14
C SER A 458 22.80 -5.79 -37.63
N PHE A 459 22.48 -4.49 -37.65
CA PHE A 459 21.16 -3.98 -38.01
C PHE A 459 21.28 -2.92 -39.12
N ASP A 460 20.34 -2.93 -40.06
CA ASP A 460 20.20 -1.98 -41.17
C ASP A 460 18.77 -1.42 -41.18
N ASP A 461 18.48 -0.41 -42.02
CA ASP A 461 17.13 0.19 -42.18
C ASP A 461 16.50 0.66 -40.85
N ASN A 462 17.24 1.44 -40.04
CA ASN A 462 16.80 1.93 -38.72
C ASN A 462 16.46 0.80 -37.70
N GLY A 463 16.91 -0.42 -37.98
CA GLY A 463 16.71 -1.61 -37.14
C GLY A 463 15.72 -2.64 -37.69
N GLU A 464 15.02 -2.33 -38.79
CA GLU A 464 13.98 -3.18 -39.39
C GLU A 464 14.57 -4.41 -40.13
N THR A 465 15.83 -4.32 -40.57
CA THR A 465 16.54 -5.42 -41.22
C THR A 465 17.65 -5.93 -40.29
N VAL A 466 17.64 -7.24 -39.99
CA VAL A 466 18.70 -7.89 -39.20
C VAL A 466 19.66 -8.60 -40.13
N VAL A 467 20.93 -8.24 -40.06
CA VAL A 467 21.99 -8.85 -40.87
C VAL A 467 22.73 -9.87 -40.01
N VAL A 468 22.65 -11.14 -40.40
CA VAL A 468 23.29 -12.26 -39.71
C VAL A 468 24.39 -12.83 -40.58
N THR A 469 25.63 -12.71 -40.13
CA THR A 469 26.79 -13.32 -40.81
C THR A 469 27.17 -14.60 -40.10
N GLY A 470 26.75 -15.74 -40.66
CA GLY A 470 26.90 -17.05 -40.04
C GLY A 470 28.29 -17.66 -40.20
N ASN A 471 28.74 -18.37 -39.15
CA ASN A 471 30.06 -19.01 -39.07
C ASN A 471 30.07 -20.47 -39.58
N GLY A 472 29.05 -20.90 -40.32
CA GLY A 472 29.00 -22.24 -40.91
C GLY A 472 28.96 -23.37 -39.87
N GLY A 473 28.25 -23.16 -38.76
CA GLY A 473 28.09 -24.15 -37.68
C GLY A 473 29.24 -24.20 -36.68
N ASN A 474 30.22 -23.29 -36.75
CA ASN A 474 31.35 -23.23 -35.82
C ASN A 474 31.01 -22.44 -34.54
N PHE A 475 30.02 -22.91 -33.77
CA PHE A 475 29.70 -22.33 -32.46
C PHE A 475 30.78 -22.69 -31.42
N THR A 476 31.04 -21.76 -30.50
CA THR A 476 32.03 -21.91 -29.42
C THR A 476 31.36 -21.73 -28.06
N ALA A 477 31.76 -22.54 -27.07
CA ALA A 477 31.20 -22.50 -25.73
C ALA A 477 31.45 -21.14 -25.05
N THR A 478 30.59 -20.80 -24.09
CA THR A 478 30.66 -19.57 -23.29
C THR A 478 30.50 -19.89 -21.82
N ASP A 479 31.25 -19.19 -20.98
CA ASP A 479 31.35 -19.40 -19.54
C ASP A 479 30.06 -18.94 -18.83
N ALA A 480 29.31 -18.04 -19.47
CA ALA A 480 28.06 -17.50 -18.95
C ALA A 480 26.88 -18.43 -19.25
N GLU A 481 25.96 -18.55 -18.29
CA GLU A 481 24.68 -19.21 -18.53
C GLU A 481 23.87 -18.46 -19.58
N ILE A 482 23.27 -19.20 -20.52
CA ILE A 482 22.39 -18.63 -21.53
C ILE A 482 20.96 -18.58 -20.96
N TYR A 483 20.55 -17.38 -20.53
CA TYR A 483 19.20 -17.13 -20.04
C TYR A 483 18.21 -16.87 -21.18
N LEU A 484 17.17 -17.70 -21.26
CA LEU A 484 16.20 -17.72 -22.35
C LEU A 484 14.79 -17.26 -21.93
N GLY A 485 14.64 -16.66 -20.74
CA GLY A 485 13.33 -16.23 -20.25
C GLY A 485 12.32 -17.39 -20.24
N ASN A 486 11.17 -17.19 -20.87
CA ASN A 486 10.15 -18.22 -21.13
C ASN A 486 10.10 -18.63 -22.62
N ALA A 487 11.23 -18.49 -23.34
CA ALA A 487 11.35 -18.76 -24.77
C ALA A 487 11.48 -20.28 -25.04
N GLY A 488 10.33 -20.95 -25.11
CA GLY A 488 10.26 -22.39 -25.32
C GLY A 488 10.84 -22.87 -26.65
N THR A 489 10.75 -22.06 -27.69
CA THR A 489 11.33 -22.37 -29.01
C THR A 489 12.85 -22.25 -28.96
N ALA A 490 13.35 -21.14 -28.41
CA ALA A 490 14.78 -20.91 -28.27
C ALA A 490 15.46 -21.99 -27.42
N SER A 491 14.92 -22.32 -26.25
CA SER A 491 15.46 -23.37 -25.36
C SER A 491 15.59 -24.72 -26.05
N ARG A 492 14.55 -25.17 -26.76
CA ARG A 492 14.58 -26.46 -27.45
C ARG A 492 15.55 -26.47 -28.63
N PHE A 493 15.60 -25.41 -29.44
CA PHE A 493 16.50 -25.35 -30.58
C PHE A 493 17.96 -25.25 -30.13
N LEU A 494 18.23 -24.38 -29.15
CA LEU A 494 19.57 -24.21 -28.60
C LEU A 494 20.07 -25.46 -27.88
N THR A 495 19.20 -26.35 -27.41
CA THR A 495 19.63 -27.64 -26.82
C THR A 495 20.35 -28.54 -27.84
N SER A 496 19.84 -28.65 -29.07
CA SER A 496 20.56 -29.40 -30.12
C SER A 496 21.77 -28.63 -30.65
N VAL A 497 21.67 -27.30 -30.77
CA VAL A 497 22.82 -26.47 -31.17
C VAL A 497 23.96 -26.62 -30.16
N ALA A 498 23.67 -26.60 -28.86
CA ALA A 498 24.65 -26.80 -27.81
C ALA A 498 25.35 -28.16 -27.88
N SER A 499 24.70 -29.19 -28.44
CA SER A 499 25.32 -30.51 -28.65
C SER A 499 26.41 -30.50 -29.72
N ILE A 500 26.41 -29.55 -30.64
CA ILE A 500 27.42 -29.40 -31.69
C ILE A 500 28.41 -28.24 -31.42
N VAL A 501 28.29 -27.57 -30.28
CA VAL A 501 29.21 -26.50 -29.86
C VAL A 501 30.60 -27.06 -29.58
N LYS A 502 31.63 -26.35 -30.04
CA LYS A 502 33.04 -26.65 -29.76
C LYS A 502 33.45 -26.04 -28.41
N PRO A 503 34.33 -26.72 -27.65
CA PRO A 503 34.87 -26.12 -26.43
C PRO A 503 35.69 -24.86 -26.77
N ASP A 504 35.60 -23.84 -25.93
CA ASP A 504 36.60 -22.76 -25.89
C ASP A 504 37.78 -23.22 -25.02
N SER A 505 38.91 -22.53 -25.13
CA SER A 505 40.14 -22.76 -24.34
C SER A 505 39.91 -22.94 -22.84
N ASN A 506 38.90 -22.26 -22.26
CA ASN A 506 38.58 -22.32 -20.83
C ASN A 506 37.26 -23.02 -20.50
N THR A 507 36.40 -23.29 -21.51
CA THR A 507 35.00 -23.66 -21.28
C THR A 507 34.62 -24.87 -22.11
N THR A 508 34.26 -25.97 -21.44
CA THR A 508 33.99 -27.28 -22.06
C THR A 508 32.51 -27.66 -22.05
N HIS A 509 31.61 -26.73 -21.74
CA HIS A 509 30.16 -26.98 -21.65
C HIS A 509 29.36 -25.70 -21.88
N VAL A 510 28.06 -25.86 -22.17
CA VAL A 510 27.08 -24.77 -22.28
C VAL A 510 25.96 -25.02 -21.29
N ILE A 511 25.53 -23.98 -20.58
CA ILE A 511 24.38 -24.04 -19.66
C ILE A 511 23.21 -23.26 -20.27
N LEU A 512 22.07 -23.93 -20.44
CA LEU A 512 20.82 -23.32 -20.90
C LEU A 512 19.83 -23.23 -19.75
N THR A 513 19.31 -22.04 -19.48
CA THR A 513 18.38 -21.77 -18.39
C THR A 513 17.28 -20.79 -18.78
N GLY A 514 16.30 -20.58 -17.89
CA GLY A 514 15.19 -19.66 -18.09
C GLY A 514 14.49 -19.33 -16.77
N ASN A 515 13.34 -18.66 -16.85
CA ASN A 515 12.54 -18.34 -15.67
C ASN A 515 11.97 -19.62 -15.01
N ALA A 516 11.35 -19.48 -13.83
CA ALA A 516 10.81 -20.62 -13.08
C ALA A 516 9.87 -21.49 -13.93
N ARG A 517 8.99 -20.86 -14.71
CA ARG A 517 8.09 -21.59 -15.61
C ARG A 517 8.83 -22.36 -16.70
N MET A 518 9.88 -21.79 -17.28
CA MET A 518 10.71 -22.48 -18.28
C MET A 518 11.42 -23.71 -17.70
N GLN A 519 11.74 -23.69 -16.41
CA GLN A 519 12.34 -24.82 -15.68
C GLN A 519 11.33 -25.93 -15.32
N GLU A 520 10.05 -25.77 -15.65
CA GLU A 520 9.02 -26.80 -15.48
C GLU A 520 8.61 -27.47 -16.79
N ARG A 521 8.89 -26.84 -17.94
CA ARG A 521 8.41 -27.31 -19.24
C ARG A 521 9.22 -28.51 -19.72
N PRO A 522 8.57 -29.53 -20.30
CA PRO A 522 9.24 -30.76 -20.68
C PRO A 522 10.25 -30.56 -21.81
N ILE A 523 11.38 -31.25 -21.71
CA ILE A 523 12.42 -31.40 -22.74
C ILE A 523 13.02 -32.83 -22.80
N GLY A 524 12.61 -33.73 -21.90
CA GLY A 524 13.08 -35.12 -21.77
C GLY A 524 13.31 -35.86 -23.09
N PRO A 525 12.28 -36.04 -23.93
CA PRO A 525 12.43 -36.79 -25.18
C PRO A 525 13.51 -36.27 -26.14
N LEU A 526 13.72 -34.94 -26.17
CA LEU A 526 14.81 -34.36 -26.95
C LEU A 526 16.17 -34.72 -26.37
N VAL A 527 16.32 -34.61 -25.04
CA VAL A 527 17.56 -34.95 -24.35
C VAL A 527 17.88 -36.43 -24.50
N ASP A 528 16.89 -37.32 -24.41
CA ASP A 528 17.08 -38.77 -24.58
C ASP A 528 17.57 -39.12 -25.99
N ALA A 529 16.98 -38.50 -27.02
CA ALA A 529 17.41 -38.69 -28.40
C ALA A 529 18.84 -38.19 -28.63
N LEU A 530 19.20 -37.04 -28.07
CA LEU A 530 20.55 -36.47 -28.16
C LEU A 530 21.57 -37.33 -27.40
N ARG A 531 21.25 -37.76 -26.17
CA ARG A 531 22.09 -38.66 -25.35
C ARG A 531 22.36 -39.97 -26.07
N THR A 532 21.32 -40.57 -26.67
CA THR A 532 21.44 -41.80 -27.46
C THR A 532 22.33 -41.61 -28.69
N ASN A 533 22.44 -40.38 -29.21
CA ASN A 533 23.32 -40.04 -30.33
C ASN A 533 24.72 -39.53 -29.91
N GLY A 534 25.07 -39.60 -28.63
CA GLY A 534 26.42 -39.30 -28.11
C GLY A 534 26.57 -37.97 -27.37
N SER A 535 25.53 -37.15 -27.27
CA SER A 535 25.56 -35.91 -26.49
C SER A 535 25.61 -36.21 -24.99
N ASP A 536 26.52 -35.57 -24.26
CA ASP A 536 26.57 -35.66 -22.80
C ASP A 536 25.83 -34.45 -22.20
N ILE A 537 24.66 -34.71 -21.60
CA ILE A 537 23.70 -33.71 -21.13
C ILE A 537 23.33 -34.05 -19.69
N GLU A 538 23.43 -33.08 -18.77
CA GLU A 538 23.08 -33.18 -17.36
C GLU A 538 21.92 -32.24 -17.02
N TYR A 539 20.97 -32.71 -16.20
CA TYR A 539 19.92 -31.88 -15.61
C TYR A 539 20.43 -31.29 -14.30
N LEU A 540 20.47 -29.95 -14.20
CA LEU A 540 21.04 -29.29 -13.02
C LEU A 540 20.05 -29.13 -11.85
N ASN A 541 18.75 -29.29 -12.11
CA ASN A 541 17.70 -29.10 -11.11
C ASN A 541 16.71 -30.26 -11.09
N ARG A 542 15.75 -30.29 -12.03
CA ARG A 542 14.71 -31.32 -12.13
C ARG A 542 14.88 -32.12 -13.42
N GLU A 543 14.79 -33.45 -13.30
CA GLU A 543 14.85 -34.35 -14.47
C GLU A 543 13.74 -34.00 -15.47
N GLY A 544 14.11 -33.87 -16.75
CA GLY A 544 13.18 -33.62 -17.84
C GLY A 544 12.89 -32.14 -18.16
N SER A 545 13.53 -31.18 -17.50
CA SER A 545 13.35 -29.73 -17.75
C SER A 545 14.67 -28.94 -17.63
N LEU A 546 14.66 -27.65 -17.97
CA LEU A 546 15.84 -26.78 -17.74
C LEU A 546 16.07 -26.57 -16.23
N PRO A 547 17.29 -26.20 -15.79
CA PRO A 547 18.48 -25.92 -16.59
C PRO A 547 19.21 -27.17 -17.07
N LEU A 548 19.80 -27.09 -18.28
CA LEU A 548 20.60 -28.16 -18.88
C LEU A 548 22.07 -27.75 -18.95
N LYS A 549 22.97 -28.65 -18.58
CA LYS A 549 24.41 -28.54 -18.83
C LYS A 549 24.81 -29.52 -19.92
N ILE A 550 25.30 -29.02 -21.03
CA ILE A 550 25.58 -29.80 -22.24
C ILE A 550 27.08 -29.73 -22.51
N LYS A 551 27.77 -30.87 -22.52
CA LYS A 551 29.21 -30.94 -22.74
C LYS A 551 29.55 -30.61 -24.21
N SER A 552 30.50 -29.71 -24.40
CA SER A 552 30.95 -29.27 -25.72
C SER A 552 31.99 -30.24 -26.29
N GLY A 553 32.00 -30.39 -27.62
CA GLY A 553 32.99 -31.17 -28.37
C GLY A 553 32.60 -32.60 -28.73
N ASN A 554 31.56 -33.18 -28.14
CA ASN A 554 31.10 -34.53 -28.51
C ASN A 554 30.48 -34.57 -29.92
N GLY A 555 29.73 -33.52 -30.30
CA GLY A 555 28.98 -33.48 -31.56
C GLY A 555 27.85 -34.50 -31.62
N LEU A 556 27.24 -34.64 -32.80
CA LEU A 556 26.26 -35.67 -33.10
C LEU A 556 26.94 -36.80 -33.88
N LYS A 557 26.75 -38.05 -33.43
CA LYS A 557 27.31 -39.23 -34.11
C LYS A 557 26.70 -39.43 -35.50
N GLY A 558 25.40 -39.18 -35.66
CA GLY A 558 24.68 -39.53 -36.88
C GLY A 558 24.06 -40.92 -36.83
N GLY A 559 23.67 -41.46 -37.99
CA GLY A 559 23.00 -42.75 -38.09
C GLY A 559 21.50 -42.67 -37.73
N ARG A 560 20.94 -43.76 -37.20
CA ARG A 560 19.51 -43.80 -36.82
C ARG A 560 19.29 -43.11 -35.46
N ILE A 561 18.44 -42.09 -35.44
CA ILE A 561 17.98 -41.42 -34.22
C ILE A 561 16.50 -41.70 -34.06
N GLU A 562 16.11 -42.26 -32.92
CA GLU A 562 14.71 -42.49 -32.58
C GLU A 562 14.25 -41.41 -31.60
N LEU A 563 13.20 -40.68 -31.95
CA LEU A 563 12.71 -39.54 -31.17
C LEU A 563 11.21 -39.68 -30.90
N ALA A 564 10.84 -39.66 -29.62
CA ALA A 564 9.43 -39.66 -29.20
C ALA A 564 8.81 -38.26 -29.42
N ALA A 565 8.20 -38.05 -30.58
CA ALA A 565 7.61 -36.78 -31.01
C ALA A 565 6.13 -36.60 -30.62
N THR A 566 5.71 -37.24 -29.53
CA THR A 566 4.33 -37.20 -29.03
C THR A 566 4.02 -36.00 -28.13
N ILE A 567 5.02 -35.19 -27.78
CA ILE A 567 4.86 -34.02 -26.89
C ILE A 567 5.08 -32.70 -27.64
N SER A 568 6.14 -32.62 -28.47
CA SER A 568 6.47 -31.38 -29.18
C SER A 568 7.18 -31.64 -30.50
N SER A 569 6.63 -31.10 -31.60
CA SER A 569 7.28 -31.07 -32.92
C SER A 569 8.59 -30.28 -32.91
N GLN A 570 8.79 -29.37 -31.94
CA GLN A 570 10.01 -28.58 -31.83
C GLN A 570 11.24 -29.42 -31.50
N TYR A 571 11.08 -30.58 -30.86
CA TYR A 571 12.18 -31.53 -30.67
C TYR A 571 12.68 -32.05 -32.01
N VAL A 572 11.73 -32.42 -32.89
CA VAL A 572 12.03 -32.88 -34.25
C VAL A 572 12.72 -31.77 -35.04
N SER A 573 12.16 -30.56 -35.03
CA SER A 573 12.78 -29.41 -35.69
C SER A 573 14.20 -29.11 -35.19
N SER A 574 14.41 -29.20 -33.87
CA SER A 574 15.70 -28.96 -33.24
C SER A 574 16.77 -29.92 -33.76
N VAL A 575 16.46 -31.23 -33.78
CA VAL A 575 17.37 -32.27 -34.29
C VAL A 575 17.58 -32.10 -35.80
N LEU A 576 16.50 -31.91 -36.58
CA LEU A 576 16.59 -31.76 -38.03
C LEU A 576 17.53 -30.64 -38.46
N MET A 577 17.46 -29.46 -37.83
CA MET A 577 18.31 -28.33 -38.19
C MET A 577 19.80 -28.61 -37.92
N CYS A 578 20.12 -29.37 -36.87
CA CYS A 578 21.51 -29.69 -36.51
C CYS A 578 22.05 -30.98 -37.18
N ALA A 579 21.16 -31.87 -37.63
CA ALA A 579 21.50 -33.18 -38.18
C ALA A 579 22.50 -33.15 -39.36
N PRO A 580 22.53 -32.16 -40.27
CA PRO A 580 23.53 -32.11 -41.33
C PRO A 580 24.98 -32.01 -40.82
N TYR A 581 25.18 -31.54 -39.59
CA TYR A 581 26.48 -31.42 -38.92
C TYR A 581 26.87 -32.68 -38.13
N ALA A 582 26.07 -33.74 -38.16
CA ALA A 582 26.45 -35.02 -37.58
C ALA A 582 27.63 -35.67 -38.35
N SER A 583 28.34 -36.58 -37.68
CA SER A 583 29.51 -37.27 -38.26
C SER A 583 29.16 -38.22 -39.41
N GLU A 584 27.93 -38.74 -39.41
CA GLU A 584 27.33 -39.56 -40.47
C GLU A 584 25.93 -39.03 -40.83
N PRO A 585 25.40 -39.30 -42.04
CA PRO A 585 24.01 -38.97 -42.39
C PRO A 585 23.01 -39.50 -41.36
N VAL A 586 21.95 -38.73 -41.09
CA VAL A 586 20.96 -39.05 -40.06
C VAL A 586 19.71 -39.66 -40.69
N THR A 587 19.23 -40.76 -40.13
CA THR A 587 17.87 -41.25 -40.32
C THR A 587 17.08 -41.01 -39.05
N LEU A 588 16.23 -39.98 -39.05
CA LEU A 588 15.41 -39.60 -37.91
C LEU A 588 14.06 -40.32 -38.00
N SER A 589 13.83 -41.31 -37.14
CA SER A 589 12.57 -42.05 -37.03
C SER A 589 11.76 -41.54 -35.83
N LEU A 590 10.52 -41.09 -36.07
CA LEU A 590 9.64 -40.62 -35.01
C LEU A 590 8.87 -41.80 -34.41
N VAL A 591 9.17 -42.13 -33.15
CA VAL A 591 8.66 -43.31 -32.44
C VAL A 591 7.67 -42.94 -31.34
N GLY A 592 7.04 -43.95 -30.72
CA GLY A 592 6.22 -43.77 -29.50
C GLY A 592 4.76 -43.36 -29.73
N GLY A 593 4.28 -43.29 -30.98
CA GLY A 593 2.89 -43.00 -31.32
C GLY A 593 2.75 -42.07 -32.53
N LYS A 594 1.52 -41.60 -32.81
CA LYS A 594 1.28 -40.60 -33.88
C LYS A 594 2.03 -39.29 -33.51
N PRO A 595 2.95 -38.79 -34.36
CA PRO A 595 3.63 -37.53 -34.12
C PRO A 595 2.65 -36.36 -34.12
N ILE A 596 2.91 -35.33 -33.30
CA ILE A 596 2.07 -34.14 -33.22
C ILE A 596 2.56 -33.05 -34.18
N SER A 597 1.63 -32.42 -34.91
CA SER A 597 1.83 -31.21 -35.73
C SER A 597 2.95 -31.34 -36.77
N LEU A 598 2.80 -32.33 -37.66
CA LEU A 598 3.73 -32.60 -38.77
C LEU A 598 4.01 -31.38 -39.67
N LEU A 599 3.09 -30.42 -39.75
CA LEU A 599 3.29 -29.19 -40.52
C LEU A 599 4.46 -28.33 -40.02
N TYR A 600 4.80 -28.35 -38.73
CA TYR A 600 6.02 -27.67 -38.23
C TYR A 600 7.30 -28.39 -38.67
N VAL A 601 7.23 -29.71 -38.87
CA VAL A 601 8.34 -30.49 -39.41
C VAL A 601 8.53 -30.15 -40.89
N ASP A 602 7.43 -30.12 -41.65
CA ASP A 602 7.44 -29.74 -43.06
C ASP A 602 7.94 -28.30 -43.27
N MET A 603 7.54 -27.36 -42.41
CA MET A 603 8.08 -25.99 -42.38
C MET A 603 9.59 -26.00 -42.17
N THR A 604 10.09 -26.81 -41.23
CA THR A 604 11.53 -26.89 -40.95
C THR A 604 12.29 -27.42 -42.17
N ILE A 605 11.77 -28.48 -42.81
CA ILE A 605 12.37 -29.07 -44.02
C ILE A 605 12.38 -28.07 -45.18
N ALA A 606 11.28 -27.34 -45.38
CA ALA A 606 11.21 -26.30 -46.41
C ALA A 606 12.23 -25.19 -46.17
N MET A 607 12.40 -24.74 -44.91
CA MET A 607 13.42 -23.76 -44.55
C MET A 607 14.83 -24.30 -44.74
N MET A 608 15.12 -25.54 -44.33
CA MET A 608 16.42 -26.18 -44.57
C MET A 608 16.77 -26.22 -46.07
N LYS A 609 15.78 -26.48 -46.94
CA LYS A 609 15.97 -26.46 -48.39
C LYS A 609 16.35 -25.07 -48.90
N SER A 610 15.73 -24.01 -48.38
CA SER A 610 16.08 -22.62 -48.71
C SER A 610 17.51 -22.23 -48.29
N PHE A 611 18.09 -22.96 -47.33
CA PHE A 611 19.49 -22.82 -46.89
C PHE A 611 20.43 -23.90 -47.47
N GLY A 612 19.95 -24.68 -48.46
CA GLY A 612 20.78 -25.59 -49.25
C GLY A 612 20.80 -27.06 -48.81
N ILE A 613 20.00 -27.48 -47.82
CA ILE A 613 19.91 -28.88 -47.38
C ILE A 613 18.55 -29.49 -47.71
N GLU A 614 18.53 -30.56 -48.50
CA GLU A 614 17.31 -31.27 -48.88
C GLU A 614 17.12 -32.54 -48.03
N VAL A 615 16.07 -32.54 -47.20
CA VAL A 615 15.65 -33.70 -46.41
C VAL A 615 14.59 -34.48 -47.17
N THR A 616 14.73 -35.81 -47.23
CA THR A 616 13.76 -36.69 -47.91
C THR A 616 12.96 -37.52 -46.90
N LYS A 617 11.66 -37.67 -47.12
CA LYS A 617 10.81 -38.58 -46.34
C LYS A 617 11.06 -40.01 -46.81
N SER A 618 11.18 -40.96 -45.87
CA SER A 618 11.31 -42.38 -46.19
C SER A 618 10.09 -42.88 -46.96
N THR A 619 10.32 -43.66 -48.01
CA THR A 619 9.27 -44.32 -48.80
C THR A 619 8.88 -45.68 -48.22
N THR A 620 9.63 -46.21 -47.25
CA THR A 620 9.46 -47.56 -46.69
C THR A 620 9.03 -47.55 -45.23
N GLU A 621 9.33 -46.48 -44.48
CA GLU A 621 9.04 -46.35 -43.05
C GLU A 621 8.26 -45.05 -42.78
N PRO A 622 7.02 -45.14 -42.25
CA PRO A 622 6.25 -43.95 -41.87
C PRO A 622 7.00 -43.07 -40.87
N TYR A 623 6.79 -41.76 -40.96
CA TYR A 623 7.36 -40.75 -40.05
C TYR A 623 8.89 -40.81 -39.90
N THR A 624 9.58 -41.27 -40.94
CA THR A 624 11.04 -41.35 -40.96
C THR A 624 11.61 -40.42 -42.02
N TYR A 625 12.69 -39.71 -41.68
CA TYR A 625 13.31 -38.68 -42.49
C TYR A 625 14.81 -38.96 -42.68
N HIS A 626 15.29 -38.90 -43.92
CA HIS A 626 16.71 -39.02 -44.26
C HIS A 626 17.30 -37.62 -44.46
N VAL A 627 18.27 -37.28 -43.61
CA VAL A 627 18.99 -36.01 -43.62
C VAL A 627 20.42 -36.26 -44.08
N PRO A 628 20.87 -35.66 -45.20
CA PRO A 628 22.24 -35.81 -45.66
C PRO A 628 23.21 -35.05 -44.76
N GLN A 629 24.45 -35.53 -44.68
CA GLN A 629 25.54 -34.75 -44.10
C GLN A 629 25.90 -33.59 -45.04
N GLY A 630 26.10 -32.39 -44.49
CA GLY A 630 26.42 -31.20 -45.28
C GLY A 630 26.44 -29.90 -44.48
N HIS A 631 26.69 -28.79 -45.18
CA HIS A 631 26.74 -27.45 -44.60
C HIS A 631 25.68 -26.55 -45.26
N TYR A 632 24.99 -25.74 -44.46
CA TYR A 632 24.08 -24.74 -45.00
C TYR A 632 24.84 -23.59 -45.68
N VAL A 633 24.25 -23.06 -46.75
CA VAL A 633 24.70 -21.83 -47.41
C VAL A 633 23.60 -20.79 -47.24
N ASN A 634 23.96 -19.64 -46.68
CA ASN A 634 22.99 -18.58 -46.42
C ASN A 634 22.49 -17.97 -47.73
N PRO A 635 21.16 -17.81 -47.91
CA PRO A 635 20.64 -16.95 -48.97
C PRO A 635 21.01 -15.49 -48.65
N ALA A 636 21.21 -14.66 -49.67
CA ALA A 636 21.55 -13.25 -49.49
C ALA A 636 20.47 -12.48 -48.72
N GLU A 637 19.21 -12.84 -48.92
CA GLU A 637 18.05 -12.27 -48.24
C GLU A 637 17.04 -13.37 -47.87
N TYR A 638 16.42 -13.25 -46.70
CA TYR A 638 15.32 -14.10 -46.25
C TYR A 638 14.20 -13.24 -45.65
N VAL A 639 13.03 -13.23 -46.30
CA VAL A 639 11.87 -12.48 -45.82
C VAL A 639 10.98 -13.39 -44.99
N ILE A 640 10.78 -13.04 -43.73
CA ILE A 640 9.93 -13.80 -42.82
C ILE A 640 8.45 -13.52 -43.16
N GLU A 641 7.66 -14.56 -43.39
CA GLU A 641 6.20 -14.43 -43.50
C GLU A 641 5.60 -13.92 -42.19
N SER A 642 4.47 -13.20 -42.25
CA SER A 642 3.76 -12.80 -41.03
C SER A 642 3.28 -13.99 -40.20
N ASP A 643 3.05 -13.78 -38.91
CA ASP A 643 2.62 -14.83 -38.01
C ASP A 643 1.17 -15.24 -38.30
N ALA A 644 0.99 -16.44 -38.84
CA ALA A 644 -0.33 -16.93 -39.23
C ALA A 644 -1.22 -17.17 -38.01
N SER A 645 -0.65 -17.55 -36.85
CA SER A 645 -1.43 -17.65 -35.61
C SER A 645 -1.93 -16.28 -35.16
N SER A 646 -1.09 -15.24 -35.22
CA SER A 646 -1.51 -13.86 -34.92
C SER A 646 -2.54 -13.34 -35.93
N ALA A 647 -2.45 -13.75 -37.20
CA ALA A 647 -3.47 -13.42 -38.20
C ALA A 647 -4.87 -13.92 -37.82
N THR A 648 -4.98 -14.95 -36.96
CA THR A 648 -6.30 -15.46 -36.52
C THR A 648 -7.10 -14.42 -35.75
N TYR A 649 -6.47 -13.53 -34.97
CA TYR A 649 -7.16 -12.57 -34.12
C TYR A 649 -7.95 -11.50 -34.91
N PRO A 650 -7.35 -10.76 -35.86
CA PRO A 650 -8.10 -9.81 -36.68
C PRO A 650 -9.09 -10.49 -37.64
N LEU A 651 -8.82 -11.73 -38.09
CA LEU A 651 -9.80 -12.50 -38.87
C LEU A 651 -11.00 -12.95 -38.03
N ALA A 652 -10.77 -13.32 -36.76
CA ALA A 652 -11.83 -13.63 -35.80
C ALA A 652 -12.62 -12.37 -35.42
N PHE A 653 -11.96 -11.21 -35.30
CA PHE A 653 -12.64 -9.93 -35.13
C PHE A 653 -13.67 -9.70 -36.25
N ALA A 654 -13.29 -9.93 -37.51
CA ALA A 654 -14.21 -9.85 -38.65
C ALA A 654 -15.37 -10.84 -38.52
N ALA A 655 -15.06 -12.10 -38.20
CA ALA A 655 -16.06 -13.17 -38.04
C ALA A 655 -17.11 -12.85 -36.96
N MET A 656 -16.67 -12.32 -35.82
CA MET A 656 -17.50 -12.07 -34.64
C MET A 656 -18.35 -10.79 -34.78
N ASN A 657 -17.87 -9.79 -35.52
CA ASN A 657 -18.53 -8.49 -35.64
C ASN A 657 -19.27 -8.28 -36.98
N GLY A 658 -19.14 -9.20 -37.94
CA GLY A 658 -19.74 -9.06 -39.27
C GLY A 658 -19.05 -8.00 -40.13
N THR A 659 -17.80 -7.68 -39.84
CA THR A 659 -16.96 -6.76 -40.63
C THR A 659 -16.09 -7.55 -41.62
N GLN A 660 -15.34 -6.83 -42.46
CA GLN A 660 -14.36 -7.40 -43.37
C GLN A 660 -12.93 -7.09 -42.92
N VAL A 661 -12.09 -8.12 -42.84
CA VAL A 661 -10.65 -7.93 -42.61
C VAL A 661 -9.84 -8.64 -43.68
N THR A 662 -8.82 -7.95 -44.19
CA THR A 662 -7.83 -8.52 -45.11
C THR A 662 -6.45 -8.58 -44.46
N ILE A 663 -5.83 -9.76 -44.53
CA ILE A 663 -4.44 -10.00 -44.15
C ILE A 663 -3.64 -10.19 -45.44
N PRO A 664 -2.89 -9.18 -45.91
CA PRO A 664 -2.37 -9.14 -47.28
C PRO A 664 -1.17 -10.06 -47.56
N ASN A 665 -0.56 -10.62 -46.51
CA ASN A 665 0.69 -11.38 -46.58
C ASN A 665 0.61 -12.77 -45.92
N ILE A 666 -0.60 -13.27 -45.66
CA ILE A 666 -0.87 -14.66 -45.30
C ILE A 666 -1.94 -15.21 -46.25
N GLY A 667 -1.58 -16.26 -47.00
CA GLY A 667 -2.48 -16.94 -47.91
C GLY A 667 -2.21 -18.45 -47.97
N SER A 668 -2.76 -19.12 -48.98
CA SER A 668 -2.73 -20.59 -49.11
C SER A 668 -1.34 -21.17 -49.36
N SER A 669 -0.35 -20.36 -49.76
CA SER A 669 1.04 -20.80 -49.95
C SER A 669 1.90 -20.73 -48.69
N SER A 670 1.36 -20.22 -47.57
CA SER A 670 2.10 -20.10 -46.32
C SER A 670 2.57 -21.47 -45.81
N LEU A 671 3.80 -21.51 -45.28
CA LEU A 671 4.35 -22.70 -44.62
C LEU A 671 3.70 -22.97 -43.25
N GLN A 672 2.88 -22.05 -42.75
CA GLN A 672 2.29 -22.11 -41.42
C GLN A 672 0.89 -22.75 -41.48
N GLY A 673 0.67 -23.82 -40.71
CA GLY A 673 -0.61 -24.55 -40.69
C GLY A 673 -1.80 -23.66 -40.31
N ASP A 674 -1.58 -22.69 -39.42
CA ASP A 674 -2.58 -21.73 -38.96
C ASP A 674 -3.13 -20.84 -40.08
N ALA A 675 -2.48 -20.73 -41.24
CA ALA A 675 -3.01 -20.03 -42.42
C ALA A 675 -4.32 -20.64 -42.94
N ARG A 676 -4.64 -21.88 -42.53
CA ARG A 676 -5.89 -22.57 -42.86
C ARG A 676 -7.07 -22.16 -41.97
N PHE A 677 -6.85 -21.42 -40.88
CA PHE A 677 -7.90 -21.05 -39.91
C PHE A 677 -9.13 -20.43 -40.57
N ALA A 678 -8.94 -19.53 -41.52
CA ALA A 678 -10.06 -18.90 -42.24
C ALA A 678 -10.89 -19.92 -43.03
N VAL A 679 -10.23 -20.82 -43.77
CA VAL A 679 -10.89 -21.77 -44.67
C VAL A 679 -11.50 -22.95 -43.91
N ASP A 680 -10.79 -23.47 -42.91
CA ASP A 680 -11.14 -24.71 -42.23
C ASP A 680 -12.00 -24.48 -40.96
N VAL A 681 -12.00 -23.26 -40.40
CA VAL A 681 -12.80 -22.91 -39.21
C VAL A 681 -13.83 -21.84 -39.54
N LEU A 682 -13.41 -20.64 -39.95
CA LEU A 682 -14.34 -19.51 -40.08
C LEU A 682 -15.35 -19.69 -41.22
N LYS A 683 -14.93 -20.22 -42.37
CA LYS A 683 -15.82 -20.47 -43.51
C LYS A 683 -16.95 -21.48 -43.17
N PRO A 684 -16.68 -22.65 -42.57
CA PRO A 684 -17.72 -23.54 -42.05
C PRO A 684 -18.66 -22.90 -41.02
N MET A 685 -18.16 -21.96 -40.19
CA MET A 685 -18.99 -21.22 -39.23
C MET A 685 -19.92 -20.17 -39.89
N GLY A 686 -19.80 -19.96 -41.20
CA GLY A 686 -20.68 -19.07 -41.98
C GLY A 686 -20.01 -17.80 -42.53
N CYS A 687 -18.70 -17.62 -42.33
CA CYS A 687 -17.99 -16.50 -42.92
C CYS A 687 -17.78 -16.67 -44.44
N LYS A 688 -17.74 -15.57 -45.19
CA LYS A 688 -17.25 -15.55 -46.56
C LYS A 688 -15.73 -15.38 -46.53
N VAL A 689 -15.01 -16.29 -47.18
CA VAL A 689 -13.53 -16.31 -47.17
C VAL A 689 -12.99 -16.34 -48.59
N GLU A 690 -12.12 -15.39 -48.90
CA GLU A 690 -11.37 -15.30 -50.16
C GLU A 690 -9.88 -15.38 -49.83
N GLN A 691 -9.24 -16.49 -50.18
CA GLN A 691 -7.82 -16.73 -49.91
C GLN A 691 -7.07 -16.93 -51.22
N THR A 692 -6.12 -16.04 -51.50
CA THR A 692 -5.14 -16.19 -52.59
C THR A 692 -3.91 -16.92 -52.09
N ALA A 693 -2.88 -17.08 -52.94
CA ALA A 693 -1.60 -17.64 -52.50
C ALA A 693 -0.97 -16.85 -51.34
N THR A 694 -1.14 -15.51 -51.31
CA THR A 694 -0.41 -14.63 -50.38
C THR A 694 -1.31 -13.77 -49.49
N SER A 695 -2.64 -13.74 -49.70
CA SER A 695 -3.57 -12.91 -48.95
C SER A 695 -4.81 -13.69 -48.52
N THR A 696 -5.41 -13.31 -47.39
CA THR A 696 -6.66 -13.88 -46.86
C THR A 696 -7.60 -12.76 -46.45
N THR A 697 -8.79 -12.74 -47.04
CA THR A 697 -9.88 -11.83 -46.67
C THR A 697 -11.04 -12.61 -46.08
N VAL A 698 -11.52 -12.18 -44.91
CA VAL A 698 -12.69 -12.75 -44.23
C VAL A 698 -13.73 -11.67 -44.06
N GLN A 699 -14.96 -11.99 -44.46
CA GLN A 699 -16.16 -11.22 -44.14
C GLN A 699 -17.02 -12.06 -43.19
N GLY A 700 -17.24 -11.55 -41.97
CA GLY A 700 -18.12 -12.21 -41.01
C GLY A 700 -19.58 -12.22 -41.48
N PRO A 701 -20.38 -13.21 -41.06
CA PRO A 701 -21.83 -13.16 -41.27
C PRO A 701 -22.45 -12.05 -40.42
N THR A 702 -23.77 -11.85 -40.53
CA THR A 702 -24.49 -10.93 -39.62
C THR A 702 -24.15 -11.27 -38.16
N LYS A 703 -23.76 -10.27 -37.37
CA LYS A 703 -23.37 -10.46 -35.96
C LYS A 703 -24.43 -11.30 -35.21
N GLY A 704 -23.96 -12.31 -34.48
CA GLY A 704 -24.82 -13.27 -33.77
C GLY A 704 -25.32 -14.47 -34.59
N THR A 705 -24.92 -14.62 -35.86
CA THR A 705 -25.36 -15.74 -36.73
C THR A 705 -24.26 -16.76 -37.07
N LEU A 706 -23.14 -16.73 -36.33
CA LEU A 706 -22.09 -17.75 -36.44
C LEU A 706 -22.63 -19.12 -36.06
N LYS A 707 -22.28 -20.14 -36.85
CA LYS A 707 -22.73 -21.52 -36.65
C LYS A 707 -21.71 -22.32 -35.85
N PRO A 708 -22.11 -23.07 -34.82
CA PRO A 708 -21.21 -23.98 -34.13
C PRO A 708 -20.80 -25.14 -35.04
N LEU A 709 -19.62 -25.69 -34.82
CA LEU A 709 -19.07 -26.80 -35.61
C LEU A 709 -19.07 -28.10 -34.80
N PRO A 710 -19.77 -29.16 -35.23
CA PRO A 710 -19.91 -30.38 -34.45
C PRO A 710 -18.56 -31.01 -34.08
N LEU A 711 -17.58 -30.91 -34.97
CA LEU A 711 -16.21 -31.34 -34.75
C LEU A 711 -15.24 -30.49 -35.58
N VAL A 712 -14.16 -30.02 -34.97
CA VAL A 712 -13.04 -29.33 -35.62
C VAL A 712 -11.74 -29.99 -35.16
N ASP A 713 -11.04 -30.64 -36.08
CA ASP A 713 -9.68 -31.12 -35.82
C ASP A 713 -8.68 -29.97 -35.99
N MET A 714 -8.07 -29.56 -34.88
CA MET A 714 -7.09 -28.47 -34.85
C MET A 714 -5.65 -28.98 -34.69
N GLU A 715 -5.37 -30.28 -34.85
CA GLU A 715 -3.99 -30.81 -34.90
C GLU A 715 -3.07 -30.06 -35.89
N PRO A 716 -3.55 -29.63 -37.09
CA PRO A 716 -2.76 -28.83 -38.02
C PRO A 716 -2.43 -27.40 -37.55
N MET A 717 -3.20 -26.85 -36.61
CA MET A 717 -3.14 -25.43 -36.19
C MET A 717 -3.43 -25.28 -34.69
N THR A 718 -2.78 -26.10 -33.86
CA THR A 718 -3.15 -26.24 -32.44
C THR A 718 -3.15 -24.92 -31.66
N ASP A 719 -2.33 -23.93 -32.04
CA ASP A 719 -2.26 -22.64 -31.35
C ASP A 719 -3.46 -21.72 -31.65
N ALA A 720 -4.15 -21.91 -32.79
CA ALA A 720 -5.33 -21.15 -33.17
C ALA A 720 -6.60 -21.54 -32.37
N PHE A 721 -6.54 -22.59 -31.56
CA PHE A 721 -7.69 -23.10 -30.81
C PHE A 721 -8.25 -22.11 -29.80
N LEU A 722 -7.39 -21.26 -29.22
CA LEU A 722 -7.79 -20.22 -28.28
C LEU A 722 -8.74 -19.22 -28.95
N THR A 723 -8.36 -18.78 -30.15
CA THR A 723 -9.18 -17.93 -31.01
C THR A 723 -10.44 -18.65 -31.44
N ALA A 724 -10.35 -19.91 -31.88
CA ALA A 724 -11.52 -20.72 -32.24
C ALA A 724 -12.51 -20.87 -31.09
N SER A 725 -12.02 -21.06 -29.86
CA SER A 725 -12.84 -21.20 -28.65
C SER A 725 -13.61 -19.92 -28.35
N VAL A 726 -12.99 -18.75 -28.57
CA VAL A 726 -13.65 -17.45 -28.41
C VAL A 726 -14.69 -17.20 -29.50
N VAL A 727 -14.41 -17.57 -30.75
CA VAL A 727 -15.42 -17.48 -31.83
C VAL A 727 -16.58 -18.43 -31.55
N ALA A 728 -16.29 -19.65 -31.10
CA ALA A 728 -17.30 -20.64 -30.72
C ALA A 728 -18.15 -20.23 -29.52
N ALA A 729 -17.61 -19.41 -28.61
CA ALA A 729 -18.30 -18.91 -27.42
C ALA A 729 -19.57 -18.11 -27.74
N ILE A 730 -19.64 -17.51 -28.94
CA ILE A 730 -20.80 -16.74 -29.42
C ILE A 730 -21.52 -17.40 -30.62
N ALA A 731 -21.13 -18.63 -30.97
CA ALA A 731 -21.79 -19.40 -32.03
C ALA A 731 -22.96 -20.20 -31.43
N ASN A 732 -24.11 -19.55 -31.29
CA ASN A 732 -25.27 -20.08 -30.57
C ASN A 732 -26.15 -21.00 -31.44
N ASP A 733 -26.34 -22.23 -31.00
CA ASP A 733 -27.38 -23.14 -31.48
C ASP A 733 -27.89 -23.98 -30.29
N THR A 734 -29.20 -24.05 -30.10
CA THR A 734 -29.81 -24.74 -28.95
C THR A 734 -29.48 -26.24 -28.89
N ASN A 735 -29.15 -26.87 -30.02
CA ASN A 735 -28.90 -28.31 -30.08
C ASN A 735 -27.44 -28.69 -30.39
N GLN A 736 -26.54 -27.71 -30.57
CA GLN A 736 -25.20 -27.97 -31.08
C GLN A 736 -24.12 -27.12 -30.37
N SER A 737 -23.12 -27.79 -29.82
CA SER A 737 -21.87 -27.19 -29.33
C SER A 737 -20.78 -27.26 -30.39
N THR A 738 -19.69 -26.51 -30.18
CA THR A 738 -18.47 -26.65 -30.97
C THR A 738 -17.47 -27.55 -30.26
N SER A 739 -17.09 -28.68 -30.87
CA SER A 739 -16.07 -29.59 -30.32
C SER A 739 -14.75 -29.40 -31.04
N ILE A 740 -13.72 -28.95 -30.34
CA ILE A 740 -12.35 -28.78 -30.85
C ILE A 740 -11.50 -29.93 -30.33
N VAL A 741 -10.83 -30.66 -31.22
CA VAL A 741 -9.98 -31.82 -30.89
C VAL A 741 -8.57 -31.68 -31.47
N GLY A 742 -7.67 -32.60 -31.15
CA GLY A 742 -6.28 -32.58 -31.66
C GLY A 742 -5.35 -31.57 -31.00
N ILE A 743 -5.70 -31.05 -29.82
CA ILE A 743 -4.97 -29.95 -29.13
C ILE A 743 -4.42 -30.36 -27.75
N SER A 744 -4.27 -31.66 -27.49
CA SER A 744 -3.81 -32.17 -26.18
C SER A 744 -2.47 -31.57 -25.71
N ASN A 745 -1.60 -31.17 -26.65
CA ASN A 745 -0.32 -30.51 -26.39
C ASN A 745 -0.43 -29.10 -25.79
N GLN A 746 -1.61 -28.47 -25.80
CA GLN A 746 -1.83 -27.12 -25.28
C GLN A 746 -1.86 -27.06 -23.75
N ARG A 747 -1.90 -28.20 -23.05
CA ARG A 747 -1.81 -28.30 -21.59
C ARG A 747 -0.43 -27.99 -21.02
N VAL A 748 0.63 -28.13 -21.83
CA VAL A 748 2.04 -28.03 -21.42
C VAL A 748 2.78 -26.84 -22.09
N LYS A 749 2.06 -25.74 -22.31
CA LYS A 749 2.57 -24.50 -22.92
C LYS A 749 2.94 -23.47 -21.84
N GLU A 750 2.76 -22.18 -22.11
CA GLU A 750 2.92 -21.10 -21.14
C GLU A 750 2.07 -21.36 -19.89
N CYS A 751 0.80 -21.75 -20.07
CA CYS A 751 -0.09 -22.28 -19.02
C CYS A 751 -0.78 -23.58 -19.47
N ASN A 752 -1.67 -24.15 -18.64
CA ASN A 752 -2.66 -25.12 -19.10
C ASN A 752 -3.77 -24.38 -19.88
N ARG A 753 -3.55 -24.18 -21.17
CA ARG A 753 -4.41 -23.32 -21.99
C ARG A 753 -5.86 -23.80 -22.10
N ILE A 754 -6.09 -25.11 -22.04
CA ILE A 754 -7.45 -25.67 -22.10
C ILE A 754 -8.21 -25.29 -20.82
N GLU A 755 -7.61 -25.52 -19.66
CA GLU A 755 -8.14 -25.12 -18.36
C GLU A 755 -8.31 -23.60 -18.25
N ALA A 756 -7.35 -22.82 -18.75
CA ALA A 756 -7.43 -21.37 -18.80
C ALA A 756 -8.66 -20.92 -19.61
N MET A 757 -8.88 -21.47 -20.80
CA MET A 757 -10.07 -21.14 -21.60
C MET A 757 -11.36 -21.54 -20.92
N ILE A 758 -11.46 -22.74 -20.32
CA ILE A 758 -12.66 -23.16 -19.59
C ILE A 758 -12.96 -22.18 -18.46
N THR A 759 -11.93 -21.81 -17.69
CA THR A 759 -12.07 -20.92 -16.54
C THR A 759 -12.46 -19.50 -16.97
N GLN A 760 -11.76 -18.93 -17.95
CA GLN A 760 -12.01 -17.54 -18.35
C GLN A 760 -13.30 -17.40 -19.16
N LEU A 761 -13.67 -18.36 -20.03
CA LEU A 761 -14.97 -18.37 -20.72
C LEU A 761 -16.14 -18.45 -19.74
N ALA A 762 -16.00 -19.22 -18.66
CA ALA A 762 -17.03 -19.30 -17.62
C ALA A 762 -17.32 -17.93 -16.97
N LYS A 763 -16.32 -17.04 -16.85
CA LYS A 763 -16.52 -15.68 -16.35
C LYS A 763 -17.43 -14.84 -17.25
N PHE A 764 -17.41 -15.10 -18.56
CA PHE A 764 -18.34 -14.50 -19.53
C PHE A 764 -19.71 -15.17 -19.58
N GLY A 765 -19.95 -16.19 -18.74
CA GLY A 765 -21.19 -16.98 -18.74
C GLY A 765 -21.21 -18.10 -19.79
N VAL A 766 -20.10 -18.33 -20.50
CA VAL A 766 -19.98 -19.35 -21.54
C VAL A 766 -19.53 -20.66 -20.90
N ARG A 767 -20.31 -21.73 -21.07
CA ARG A 767 -19.94 -23.05 -20.56
C ARG A 767 -18.97 -23.72 -21.53
N ALA A 768 -17.90 -24.30 -21.01
CA ALA A 768 -17.02 -25.18 -21.75
C ALA A 768 -16.69 -26.43 -20.92
N LYS A 769 -16.37 -27.53 -21.57
CA LYS A 769 -15.90 -28.76 -20.91
C LYS A 769 -14.62 -29.26 -21.56
N GLU A 770 -13.75 -29.84 -20.76
CA GLU A 770 -12.53 -30.49 -21.24
C GLU A 770 -12.87 -31.83 -21.91
N LEU A 771 -12.23 -32.10 -23.04
CA LEU A 771 -12.21 -33.41 -23.71
C LEU A 771 -10.82 -34.04 -23.55
N GLU A 772 -10.70 -35.35 -23.79
CA GLU A 772 -9.42 -36.06 -23.67
C GLU A 772 -8.30 -35.38 -24.49
N ASP A 773 -8.61 -35.01 -25.73
CA ASP A 773 -7.69 -34.36 -26.67
C ASP A 773 -8.11 -32.93 -27.06
N GLY A 774 -8.99 -32.29 -26.28
CA GLY A 774 -9.59 -31.03 -26.71
C GLY A 774 -10.50 -30.32 -25.72
N ILE A 775 -11.40 -29.49 -26.27
CA ILE A 775 -12.37 -28.68 -25.54
C ILE A 775 -13.69 -28.64 -26.32
N GLU A 776 -14.81 -28.70 -25.61
CA GLU A 776 -16.13 -28.47 -26.19
C GLU A 776 -16.74 -27.20 -25.60
N VAL A 777 -17.07 -26.24 -26.47
CA VAL A 777 -17.60 -24.93 -26.12
C VAL A 777 -19.08 -24.87 -26.45
N PHE A 778 -19.89 -24.53 -25.45
CA PHE A 778 -21.34 -24.34 -25.59
C PHE A 778 -21.60 -22.85 -25.82
N GLY A 779 -21.57 -22.45 -27.09
CA GLY A 779 -21.79 -21.07 -27.51
C GLY A 779 -23.15 -20.54 -27.05
N ILE A 780 -23.20 -19.25 -26.75
CA ILE A 780 -24.41 -18.55 -26.31
C ILE A 780 -24.69 -17.36 -27.22
N ASP A 781 -25.91 -16.82 -27.14
CA ASP A 781 -26.20 -15.53 -27.75
C ASP A 781 -25.29 -14.46 -27.13
N TYR A 782 -24.63 -13.65 -27.96
CA TYR A 782 -23.70 -12.63 -27.46
C TYR A 782 -24.39 -11.58 -26.57
N HIS A 783 -25.70 -11.38 -26.70
CA HIS A 783 -26.49 -10.53 -25.79
C HIS A 783 -26.56 -11.09 -24.36
N HIS A 784 -26.20 -12.36 -24.13
CA HIS A 784 -26.15 -12.98 -22.80
C HIS A 784 -24.74 -13.06 -22.22
N LEU A 785 -23.72 -12.50 -22.88
CA LEU A 785 -22.37 -12.44 -22.33
C LEU A 785 -22.36 -11.62 -21.04
N LYS A 786 -21.71 -12.16 -20.02
CA LYS A 786 -21.49 -11.48 -18.74
C LYS A 786 -20.16 -10.73 -18.77
N THR A 787 -20.09 -9.62 -18.06
CA THR A 787 -18.84 -8.91 -17.79
C THR A 787 -18.13 -9.54 -16.59
N PRO A 788 -16.89 -10.06 -16.72
CA PRO A 788 -16.12 -10.59 -15.61
C PRO A 788 -15.88 -9.52 -14.53
N SER A 789 -16.42 -9.71 -13.32
CA SER A 789 -16.33 -8.71 -12.24
C SER A 789 -14.92 -8.51 -11.70
N ASP A 790 -14.07 -9.54 -11.79
CA ASP A 790 -12.67 -9.54 -11.33
C ASP A 790 -11.66 -9.49 -12.50
N GLY A 791 -12.14 -9.21 -13.71
CA GLY A 791 -11.34 -9.19 -14.93
C GLY A 791 -10.91 -10.56 -15.45
N VAL A 792 -10.18 -10.54 -16.56
CA VAL A 792 -9.63 -11.70 -17.24
C VAL A 792 -8.18 -11.89 -16.81
N TYR A 793 -7.90 -13.06 -16.23
CA TYR A 793 -6.53 -13.45 -15.91
C TYR A 793 -5.90 -14.16 -17.10
N THR A 794 -4.72 -13.68 -17.52
CA THR A 794 -4.08 -14.09 -18.78
C THR A 794 -2.96 -15.11 -18.58
N TYR A 795 -2.54 -15.35 -17.33
CA TYR A 795 -1.53 -16.35 -16.96
C TYR A 795 -0.16 -16.12 -17.62
N ASP A 796 0.23 -14.86 -17.89
CA ASP A 796 1.39 -14.48 -18.69
C ASP A 796 1.41 -15.17 -20.08
N ASP A 797 0.22 -15.47 -20.63
CA ASP A 797 0.04 -16.09 -21.94
C ASP A 797 -0.59 -15.11 -22.93
N HIS A 798 0.27 -14.49 -23.74
CA HIS A 798 -0.08 -13.63 -24.87
C HIS A 798 -1.28 -14.10 -25.70
N ARG A 799 -1.40 -15.40 -25.95
CA ARG A 799 -2.49 -15.92 -26.78
C ARG A 799 -3.82 -15.89 -26.05
N VAL A 800 -3.82 -16.14 -24.74
CA VAL A 800 -5.01 -16.02 -23.89
C VAL A 800 -5.48 -14.56 -23.85
N ALA A 801 -4.54 -13.62 -23.64
CA ALA A 801 -4.82 -12.18 -23.64
C ALA A 801 -5.43 -11.71 -24.98
N MET A 802 -4.78 -12.01 -26.10
CA MET A 802 -5.27 -11.60 -27.43
C MET A 802 -6.62 -12.24 -27.76
N SER A 803 -6.78 -13.55 -27.55
CA SER A 803 -8.07 -14.21 -27.82
C SER A 803 -9.21 -13.65 -26.98
N LEU A 804 -9.03 -13.53 -25.66
CA LEU A 804 -10.11 -13.05 -24.78
C LEU A 804 -10.39 -11.55 -24.94
N SER A 805 -9.43 -10.77 -25.44
CA SER A 805 -9.68 -9.37 -25.83
C SER A 805 -10.70 -9.22 -26.96
N LEU A 806 -10.87 -10.23 -27.82
CA LEU A 806 -11.93 -10.25 -28.83
C LEU A 806 -13.32 -10.51 -28.22
N LEU A 807 -13.40 -11.31 -27.16
CA LEU A 807 -14.66 -11.54 -26.46
C LEU A 807 -15.05 -10.35 -25.59
N ALA A 808 -14.04 -9.69 -25.00
CA ALA A 808 -14.21 -8.50 -24.17
C ALA A 808 -15.03 -7.41 -24.85
N GLY A 809 -14.72 -7.07 -26.11
CA GLY A 809 -15.45 -6.03 -26.84
C GLY A 809 -16.86 -6.39 -27.30
N LEU A 810 -17.35 -7.58 -26.95
CA LEU A 810 -18.75 -7.99 -27.12
C LEU A 810 -19.56 -7.97 -25.83
N ALA A 811 -18.93 -7.80 -24.67
CA ALA A 811 -19.63 -7.65 -23.40
C ALA A 811 -20.32 -6.28 -23.31
N GLU A 812 -21.36 -6.18 -22.47
CA GLU A 812 -22.15 -4.95 -22.31
C GLU A 812 -21.37 -3.82 -21.63
N SER A 813 -20.37 -4.15 -20.81
CA SER A 813 -19.54 -3.18 -20.10
C SER A 813 -18.06 -3.43 -20.35
N PRO A 814 -17.18 -2.42 -20.18
CA PRO A 814 -15.75 -2.58 -20.38
C PRO A 814 -15.18 -3.74 -19.54
N VAL A 815 -14.37 -4.58 -20.18
CA VAL A 815 -13.79 -5.76 -19.54
C VAL A 815 -12.32 -5.49 -19.23
N LEU A 816 -11.93 -5.76 -17.99
CA LEU A 816 -10.56 -5.67 -17.53
C LEU A 816 -9.76 -6.90 -18.03
N ILE A 817 -8.63 -6.68 -18.67
CA ILE A 817 -7.64 -7.70 -19.05
C ILE A 817 -6.33 -7.41 -18.32
N GLN A 818 -5.86 -8.39 -17.58
CA GLN A 818 -4.66 -8.29 -16.76
C GLN A 818 -3.39 -8.65 -17.55
N GLU A 819 -2.24 -8.15 -17.10
CA GLU A 819 -0.90 -8.43 -17.65
C GLU A 819 -0.80 -8.16 -19.16
N ARG A 820 -1.26 -6.98 -19.62
CA ARG A 820 -1.37 -6.65 -21.06
C ARG A 820 -0.04 -6.76 -21.80
N HIS A 821 1.08 -6.53 -21.10
CA HIS A 821 2.42 -6.60 -21.70
C HIS A 821 2.82 -8.02 -22.12
N CYS A 822 2.13 -9.07 -21.66
CA CYS A 822 2.41 -10.44 -22.09
C CYS A 822 2.30 -10.59 -23.62
N THR A 823 1.46 -9.78 -24.30
CA THR A 823 1.32 -9.77 -25.77
C THR A 823 2.61 -9.41 -26.51
N GLY A 824 3.56 -8.74 -25.84
CA GLY A 824 4.90 -8.40 -26.35
C GLY A 824 5.70 -9.61 -26.87
N LYS A 825 5.39 -10.83 -26.42
CA LYS A 825 6.04 -12.05 -26.87
C LYS A 825 5.82 -12.39 -28.35
N THR A 826 4.69 -11.98 -28.93
CA THR A 826 4.35 -12.30 -30.33
C THR A 826 3.78 -11.15 -31.11
N TRP A 827 3.06 -10.25 -30.44
CA TRP A 827 2.47 -9.09 -31.08
C TRP A 827 2.41 -7.89 -30.12
N PRO A 828 3.55 -7.21 -29.90
CA PRO A 828 3.62 -6.02 -29.06
C PRO A 828 2.58 -4.95 -29.43
N GLY A 829 2.28 -4.81 -30.72
CA GLY A 829 1.31 -3.85 -31.24
C GLY A 829 -0.14 -4.35 -31.30
N TRP A 830 -0.52 -5.46 -30.66
CA TRP A 830 -1.91 -5.94 -30.71
C TRP A 830 -2.92 -4.89 -30.21
N TRP A 831 -2.63 -4.29 -29.05
CA TRP A 831 -3.47 -3.25 -28.46
C TRP A 831 -3.50 -1.99 -29.34
N ASP A 832 -2.38 -1.67 -29.98
CA ASP A 832 -2.28 -0.56 -30.93
C ASP A 832 -3.22 -0.80 -32.13
N ILE A 833 -3.31 -2.04 -32.64
CA ILE A 833 -4.23 -2.40 -33.74
C ILE A 833 -5.70 -2.30 -33.32
N LEU A 834 -6.05 -2.78 -32.12
CA LEU A 834 -7.39 -2.61 -31.57
C LEU A 834 -7.77 -1.11 -31.52
N HIS A 835 -6.88 -0.28 -30.98
CA HIS A 835 -7.11 1.15 -30.87
C HIS A 835 -7.15 1.86 -32.23
N THR A 836 -6.06 1.81 -32.99
CA THR A 836 -5.84 2.67 -34.17
C THR A 836 -6.45 2.15 -35.47
N THR A 837 -6.59 0.82 -35.61
CA THR A 837 -7.12 0.20 -36.84
C THR A 837 -8.58 -0.21 -36.66
N PHE A 838 -8.94 -0.73 -35.49
CA PHE A 838 -10.31 -1.15 -35.19
C PHE A 838 -11.12 -0.10 -34.42
N ASN A 839 -10.57 1.08 -34.13
CA ASN A 839 -11.25 2.18 -33.40
C ASN A 839 -11.86 1.73 -32.06
N VAL A 840 -11.20 0.79 -31.37
CA VAL A 840 -11.62 0.33 -30.06
C VAL A 840 -11.12 1.31 -29.01
N GLU A 841 -12.02 1.81 -28.18
CA GLU A 841 -11.64 2.60 -27.02
C GLU A 841 -10.98 1.68 -25.97
N LEU A 842 -9.74 2.00 -25.60
CA LEU A 842 -9.01 1.34 -24.54
C LEU A 842 -8.73 2.35 -23.42
N ASP A 843 -8.74 1.89 -22.18
CA ASP A 843 -8.33 2.68 -21.03
C ASP A 843 -7.41 1.87 -20.12
N GLY A 844 -6.55 2.54 -19.37
CA GLY A 844 -5.73 1.90 -18.35
C GLY A 844 -6.49 1.71 -17.04
N HIS A 845 -6.22 0.61 -16.35
CA HIS A 845 -6.76 0.36 -15.02
C HIS A 845 -5.64 0.16 -14.00
N GLU A 846 -5.85 0.70 -12.81
CA GLU A 846 -5.06 0.41 -11.64
C GLU A 846 -6.05 0.13 -10.50
N ALA A 847 -6.03 -1.10 -9.97
CA ALA A 847 -6.89 -1.44 -8.84
C ALA A 847 -6.62 -0.47 -7.68
N VAL A 848 -7.66 0.25 -7.25
CA VAL A 848 -7.60 1.03 -6.01
C VAL A 848 -7.35 0.03 -4.91
N VAL A 849 -6.15 0.09 -4.30
CA VAL A 849 -5.85 -0.73 -3.12
C VAL A 849 -6.77 -0.23 -2.01
N GLU A 850 -7.94 -0.85 -1.87
CA GLU A 850 -8.76 -0.70 -0.69
C GLU A 850 -7.89 -1.14 0.48
N THR A 851 -7.40 -0.18 1.27
CA THR A 851 -6.81 -0.49 2.56
C THR A 851 -7.84 -1.28 3.33
N THR A 852 -7.55 -2.55 3.59
CA THR A 852 -8.45 -3.48 4.28
C THR A 852 -8.95 -2.84 5.57
N THR A 853 -10.15 -2.29 5.53
CA THR A 853 -10.87 -1.91 6.73
C THR A 853 -11.38 -3.20 7.34
N ALA A 854 -11.21 -3.38 8.65
CA ALA A 854 -11.80 -4.52 9.33
C ALA A 854 -13.30 -4.50 9.11
N LYS A 855 -13.82 -5.60 8.56
CA LYS A 855 -15.26 -5.82 8.46
C LYS A 855 -15.79 -6.22 9.83
N ALA A 856 -16.97 -5.70 10.17
CA ALA A 856 -17.69 -6.13 11.36
C ALA A 856 -17.87 -7.65 11.35
N ASN A 857 -17.93 -8.27 12.53
CA ASN A 857 -18.11 -9.72 12.65
C ASN A 857 -19.49 -10.17 12.13
N GLU A 858 -20.47 -9.24 12.07
CA GLU A 858 -21.83 -9.50 11.60
C GLU A 858 -22.46 -10.71 12.32
N ASP A 859 -22.91 -11.71 11.56
CA ASP A 859 -23.51 -12.93 12.06
C ASP A 859 -22.50 -14.08 12.24
N LYS A 860 -21.21 -13.88 12.01
CA LYS A 860 -20.22 -14.97 12.11
C LYS A 860 -20.05 -15.44 13.55
N SER A 861 -19.93 -16.75 13.72
CA SER A 861 -19.77 -17.36 15.03
C SER A 861 -18.38 -17.13 15.64
N ILE A 862 -18.34 -17.15 16.97
CA ILE A 862 -17.14 -16.92 17.78
C ILE A 862 -16.77 -18.24 18.46
N ILE A 863 -15.55 -18.71 18.24
CA ILE A 863 -15.03 -19.94 18.83
C ILE A 863 -14.14 -19.59 20.01
N VAL A 864 -14.40 -20.18 21.17
CA VAL A 864 -13.69 -19.90 22.42
C VAL A 864 -12.82 -21.10 22.80
N ILE A 865 -11.50 -20.88 22.83
CA ILE A 865 -10.50 -21.89 23.19
C ILE A 865 -9.72 -21.46 24.45
N GLY A 866 -9.05 -22.41 25.11
CA GLY A 866 -8.22 -22.15 26.29
C GLY A 866 -8.23 -23.29 27.30
N MET A 867 -7.34 -23.23 28.29
CA MET A 867 -7.18 -24.27 29.32
C MET A 867 -8.49 -24.55 30.09
N ARG A 868 -8.59 -25.72 30.72
CA ARG A 868 -9.66 -25.98 31.70
C ARG A 868 -9.55 -24.94 32.83
N ALA A 869 -10.69 -24.55 33.40
CA ALA A 869 -10.83 -23.46 34.38
C ALA A 869 -10.46 -22.03 33.90
N ALA A 870 -10.16 -21.82 32.61
CA ALA A 870 -9.98 -20.48 32.04
C ALA A 870 -11.25 -19.61 32.00
N GLY A 871 -12.40 -20.12 32.45
CA GLY A 871 -13.68 -19.40 32.46
C GLY A 871 -14.48 -19.44 31.16
N LYS A 872 -14.17 -20.36 30.24
CA LYS A 872 -14.79 -20.45 28.91
C LYS A 872 -16.30 -20.53 28.93
N SER A 873 -16.90 -21.49 29.64
CA SER A 873 -18.36 -21.64 29.69
C SER A 873 -19.02 -20.38 30.29
N THR A 874 -18.46 -19.83 31.37
CA THR A 874 -18.98 -18.60 32.00
C THR A 874 -18.88 -17.37 31.09
N LEU A 875 -17.71 -17.11 30.51
CA LEU A 875 -17.50 -15.93 29.66
C LEU A 875 -18.19 -16.07 28.30
N SER A 876 -18.40 -17.29 27.79
CA SER A 876 -19.19 -17.51 26.56
C SER A 876 -20.63 -17.00 26.70
N HIS A 877 -21.25 -17.16 27.87
CA HIS A 877 -22.55 -16.54 28.15
C HIS A 877 -22.48 -15.01 28.18
N VAL A 878 -21.37 -14.43 28.65
CA VAL A 878 -21.17 -12.97 28.59
C VAL A 878 -21.03 -12.48 27.14
N ILE A 879 -20.37 -13.25 26.26
CA ILE A 879 -20.33 -12.95 24.81
C ILE A 879 -21.75 -12.94 24.24
N ALA A 880 -22.54 -13.98 24.49
CA ALA A 880 -23.91 -14.10 23.99
C ALA A 880 -24.85 -13.01 24.54
N GLN A 881 -24.66 -12.58 25.80
CA GLN A 881 -25.39 -11.45 26.37
C GLN A 881 -24.97 -10.10 25.76
N THR A 882 -23.68 -9.95 25.44
CA THR A 882 -23.13 -8.72 24.84
C THR A 882 -23.59 -8.58 23.38
N LEU A 883 -23.58 -9.67 22.62
CA LEU A 883 -23.96 -9.72 21.20
C LEU A 883 -25.40 -10.23 21.05
N LYS A 884 -26.36 -9.30 20.91
CA LYS A 884 -27.78 -9.66 20.79
C LYS A 884 -28.03 -10.69 19.69
N GLY A 885 -28.74 -11.77 20.02
CA GLY A 885 -29.11 -12.85 19.09
C GLY A 885 -28.14 -14.04 19.04
N PHE A 886 -27.00 -13.97 19.75
CA PHE A 886 -26.06 -15.08 19.83
C PHE A 886 -26.53 -16.12 20.87
N LYS A 887 -26.37 -17.39 20.53
CA LYS A 887 -26.60 -18.55 21.41
C LYS A 887 -25.28 -19.21 21.78
N VAL A 888 -25.21 -19.90 22.92
CA VAL A 888 -24.00 -20.62 23.35
C VAL A 888 -24.17 -22.10 23.05
N VAL A 889 -23.13 -22.71 22.48
CA VAL A 889 -23.01 -24.17 22.31
C VAL A 889 -21.69 -24.58 22.96
N ASP A 890 -21.74 -25.41 24.00
CA ASP A 890 -20.55 -25.99 24.62
C ASP A 890 -20.30 -27.39 24.04
N LEU A 891 -19.13 -27.61 23.44
CA LEU A 891 -18.81 -28.89 22.80
C LEU A 891 -18.65 -30.03 23.81
N ASP A 892 -18.32 -29.73 25.08
CA ASP A 892 -18.32 -30.75 26.13
C ASP A 892 -19.76 -31.25 26.39
N ASP A 893 -20.76 -30.36 26.35
CA ASP A 893 -22.18 -30.74 26.52
C ASP A 893 -22.68 -31.52 25.30
N VAL A 894 -22.32 -31.12 24.07
CA VAL A 894 -22.62 -31.87 22.83
C VAL A 894 -21.99 -33.26 22.85
N PHE A 895 -20.80 -33.41 23.46
CA PHE A 895 -20.18 -34.71 23.66
C PHE A 895 -21.01 -35.56 24.60
N VAL A 896 -21.42 -35.01 25.75
CA VAL A 896 -22.23 -35.73 26.75
C VAL A 896 -23.56 -36.18 26.16
N GLU A 897 -24.23 -35.34 25.36
CA GLU A 897 -25.47 -35.71 24.66
C GLU A 897 -25.29 -36.85 23.66
N LYS A 898 -24.14 -36.93 22.97
CA LYS A 898 -23.88 -37.95 21.94
C LYS A 898 -23.28 -39.25 22.47
N TYR A 899 -22.43 -39.18 23.49
CA TYR A 899 -21.57 -40.29 23.92
C TYR A 899 -21.62 -40.57 25.44
N GLY A 900 -22.38 -39.81 26.23
CA GLY A 900 -22.47 -39.97 27.70
C GLY A 900 -21.40 -39.22 28.50
N ASP A 901 -21.36 -39.42 29.83
CA ASP A 901 -20.42 -38.73 30.73
C ASP A 901 -18.97 -38.98 30.27
N ILE A 902 -18.20 -37.89 30.12
CA ILE A 902 -16.84 -37.92 29.59
C ILE A 902 -15.92 -38.83 30.43
N ARG A 903 -16.10 -38.92 31.75
CA ARG A 903 -15.29 -39.79 32.62
C ARG A 903 -15.60 -41.26 32.38
N GLU A 904 -16.88 -41.61 32.25
CA GLU A 904 -17.30 -42.98 31.94
C GLU A 904 -16.80 -43.38 30.54
N PHE A 905 -16.96 -42.49 29.55
CA PHE A 905 -16.46 -42.72 28.20
C PHE A 905 -14.95 -42.97 28.16
N ILE A 906 -14.14 -42.15 28.85
CA ILE A 906 -12.68 -42.31 28.90
C ILE A 906 -12.29 -43.59 29.64
N LYS A 907 -13.03 -43.96 30.70
CA LYS A 907 -12.77 -45.18 31.47
C LYS A 907 -13.07 -46.46 30.67
N GLU A 908 -14.12 -46.45 29.85
CA GLU A 908 -14.50 -47.57 28.99
C GLU A 908 -13.70 -47.65 27.68
N ASN A 909 -13.15 -46.53 27.23
CA ASN A 909 -12.43 -46.42 25.97
C ASN A 909 -10.99 -45.92 26.20
N SER A 910 -10.62 -44.78 25.59
CA SER A 910 -9.30 -44.15 25.76
C SER A 910 -9.37 -42.64 25.51
N TRP A 911 -8.34 -41.91 25.98
CA TRP A 911 -8.17 -40.49 25.67
C TRP A 911 -8.01 -40.22 24.17
N GLU A 912 -7.39 -41.15 23.42
CA GLU A 912 -7.18 -41.04 21.98
C GLU A 912 -8.51 -41.08 21.23
N LEU A 913 -9.38 -42.04 21.55
CA LEU A 913 -10.71 -42.12 20.95
C LEU A 913 -11.55 -40.89 21.32
N PHE A 914 -11.48 -40.44 22.58
CA PHE A 914 -12.14 -39.20 23.01
C PHE A 914 -11.72 -38.00 22.14
N ARG A 915 -10.41 -37.85 21.86
CA ARG A 915 -9.88 -36.75 21.02
C ARG A 915 -10.31 -36.86 19.56
N GLU A 916 -10.39 -38.06 19.00
CA GLU A 916 -10.93 -38.27 17.65
C GLU A 916 -12.42 -37.86 17.57
N LYS A 917 -13.22 -38.27 18.56
CA LYS A 917 -14.64 -37.88 18.64
C LYS A 917 -14.83 -36.38 18.88
N GLU A 918 -14.01 -35.76 19.72
CA GLU A 918 -13.97 -34.31 19.93
C GLU A 918 -13.70 -33.56 18.62
N ALA A 919 -12.73 -34.02 17.82
CA ALA A 919 -12.44 -33.44 16.51
C ALA A 919 -13.59 -33.59 15.49
N MET A 920 -14.30 -34.73 15.50
CA MET A 920 -15.50 -34.92 14.67
C MET A 920 -16.65 -34.00 15.08
N ILE A 921 -16.91 -33.89 16.39
CA ILE A 921 -17.92 -32.95 16.92
C ILE A 921 -17.56 -31.52 16.54
N ALA A 922 -16.30 -31.10 16.70
CA ALA A 922 -15.86 -29.76 16.32
C ALA A 922 -16.07 -29.48 14.83
N LYS A 923 -15.74 -30.45 13.95
CA LYS A 923 -15.97 -30.34 12.51
C LYS A 923 -17.45 -30.15 12.17
N GLU A 924 -18.34 -30.93 12.80
CA GLU A 924 -19.78 -30.80 12.61
C GLU A 924 -20.31 -29.48 13.18
N ALA A 925 -19.87 -29.09 14.38
CA ALA A 925 -20.31 -27.89 15.05
C ALA A 925 -19.90 -26.62 14.30
N PHE A 926 -18.65 -26.52 13.83
CA PHE A 926 -18.18 -25.36 13.06
C PHE A 926 -18.92 -25.21 11.74
N LYS A 927 -19.37 -26.31 11.15
CA LYS A 927 -20.21 -26.30 9.94
C LYS A 927 -21.66 -25.93 10.24
N ASN A 928 -22.27 -26.54 11.25
CA ASN A 928 -23.70 -26.41 11.55
C ASN A 928 -24.03 -25.11 12.30
N TYR A 929 -23.08 -24.58 13.07
CA TYR A 929 -23.22 -23.37 13.88
C TYR A 929 -22.26 -22.28 13.41
N SER A 930 -22.17 -22.05 12.10
CA SER A 930 -21.30 -21.00 11.54
C SER A 930 -21.84 -19.59 11.78
N LYS A 931 -23.12 -19.44 12.14
CA LYS A 931 -23.78 -18.14 12.36
C LYS A 931 -24.41 -17.97 13.75
N ASN A 932 -24.37 -16.75 14.30
CA ASN A 932 -24.98 -16.29 15.55
C ASN A 932 -24.77 -17.24 16.74
N THR A 933 -23.59 -17.85 16.83
CA THR A 933 -23.29 -18.83 17.87
C THR A 933 -21.94 -18.55 18.51
N VAL A 934 -21.86 -18.73 19.82
CA VAL A 934 -20.61 -18.76 20.60
C VAL A 934 -20.32 -20.22 20.90
N ILE A 935 -19.24 -20.76 20.33
CA ILE A 935 -18.87 -22.17 20.46
C ILE A 935 -17.77 -22.28 21.52
N SER A 936 -18.13 -22.75 22.72
CA SER A 936 -17.20 -23.06 23.80
C SER A 936 -16.60 -24.44 23.57
N THR A 937 -15.27 -24.56 23.62
CA THR A 937 -14.56 -25.82 23.29
C THR A 937 -13.97 -26.51 24.52
N GLY A 938 -13.75 -27.82 24.42
CA GLY A 938 -12.98 -28.58 25.40
C GLY A 938 -11.53 -28.10 25.50
N GLY A 939 -10.95 -28.18 26.70
CA GLY A 939 -9.61 -27.63 26.95
C GLY A 939 -8.49 -28.28 26.12
N GLY A 940 -8.69 -29.50 25.59
CA GLY A 940 -7.68 -30.19 24.78
C GLY A 940 -7.88 -30.09 23.27
N ILE A 941 -8.81 -29.26 22.78
CA ILE A 941 -9.15 -29.15 21.36
C ILE A 941 -7.94 -28.86 20.46
N VAL A 942 -6.87 -28.25 20.98
CA VAL A 942 -5.67 -27.92 20.20
C VAL A 942 -4.65 -29.05 20.08
N GLU A 943 -4.82 -30.17 20.79
CA GLU A 943 -3.82 -31.25 20.83
C GLU A 943 -3.74 -32.05 19.53
N THR A 944 -4.86 -32.25 18.84
CA THR A 944 -4.87 -33.00 17.58
C THR A 944 -4.62 -32.09 16.38
N GLU A 945 -3.85 -32.59 15.40
CA GLU A 945 -3.60 -31.83 14.17
C GLU A 945 -4.88 -31.56 13.38
N ALA A 946 -5.83 -32.52 13.40
CA ALA A 946 -7.14 -32.38 12.77
C ALA A 946 -7.90 -31.14 13.30
N SER A 947 -8.00 -30.99 14.62
CA SER A 947 -8.67 -29.84 15.23
C SER A 947 -7.91 -28.52 15.00
N ARG A 948 -6.57 -28.53 15.01
CA ARG A 948 -5.78 -27.35 14.65
C ARG A 948 -6.05 -26.88 13.22
N LYS A 949 -6.16 -27.81 12.26
CA LYS A 949 -6.52 -27.49 10.86
C LYS A 949 -7.91 -26.86 10.78
N LEU A 950 -8.89 -27.38 11.54
CA LEU A 950 -10.23 -26.80 11.61
C LEU A 950 -10.21 -25.36 12.16
N LEU A 951 -9.56 -25.13 13.30
CA LEU A 951 -9.46 -23.79 13.91
C LEU A 951 -8.74 -22.79 12.98
N LYS A 952 -7.64 -23.22 12.34
CA LYS A 952 -6.92 -22.40 11.35
C LYS A 952 -7.78 -22.08 10.12
N GLN A 953 -8.62 -23.02 9.69
CA GLN A 953 -9.58 -22.79 8.59
C GLN A 953 -10.65 -21.78 8.97
N GLN A 954 -11.23 -21.88 10.18
CA GLN A 954 -12.22 -20.91 10.66
C GLN A 954 -11.68 -19.47 10.68
N MET A 955 -10.42 -19.28 11.11
CA MET A 955 -9.77 -17.96 11.02
C MET A 955 -9.60 -17.47 9.59
N LYS A 956 -9.25 -18.36 8.63
CA LYS A 956 -9.15 -18.01 7.21
C LYS A 956 -10.50 -17.63 6.60
N ASP A 957 -11.58 -18.26 7.05
CA ASP A 957 -12.96 -17.96 6.66
C ASP A 957 -13.49 -16.67 7.34
N GLY A 958 -12.65 -16.04 8.18
CA GLY A 958 -12.90 -14.76 8.83
C GLY A 958 -13.73 -14.86 10.12
N HIS A 959 -13.76 -16.02 10.79
CA HIS A 959 -14.34 -16.19 12.12
C HIS A 959 -13.38 -15.74 13.22
N ILE A 960 -13.93 -15.33 14.35
CA ILE A 960 -13.16 -15.05 15.57
C ILE A 960 -12.88 -16.37 16.29
N VAL A 961 -11.59 -16.65 16.52
CA VAL A 961 -11.15 -17.69 17.44
C VAL A 961 -10.43 -17.01 18.61
N LEU A 962 -11.14 -16.92 19.74
CA LEU A 962 -10.71 -16.23 20.94
C LEU A 962 -10.06 -17.21 21.92
N HIS A 963 -8.80 -16.97 22.24
CA HIS A 963 -8.13 -17.67 23.32
C HIS A 963 -8.34 -16.93 24.66
N LEU A 964 -9.04 -17.60 25.59
CA LEU A 964 -9.19 -17.16 26.98
C LEU A 964 -8.09 -17.79 27.83
N HIS A 965 -7.30 -16.95 28.49
CA HIS A 965 -6.21 -17.36 29.35
C HIS A 965 -6.37 -16.80 30.76
N ARG A 966 -5.96 -17.58 31.75
CA ARG A 966 -5.89 -17.19 33.17
C ARG A 966 -4.51 -17.50 33.70
N ASP A 967 -4.13 -16.87 34.81
CA ASP A 967 -2.90 -17.24 35.50
C ASP A 967 -2.88 -18.76 35.76
N ILE A 968 -1.76 -19.40 35.38
CA ILE A 968 -1.66 -20.86 35.42
C ILE A 968 -1.52 -21.36 36.85
N GLU A 969 -0.87 -20.60 37.74
CA GLU A 969 -0.68 -20.98 39.14
C GLU A 969 -2.04 -20.98 39.86
N GLU A 970 -2.85 -19.95 39.63
CA GLU A 970 -4.23 -19.89 40.14
C GLU A 970 -5.11 -21.01 39.56
N THR A 971 -4.91 -21.32 38.28
CA THR A 971 -5.61 -22.41 37.58
C THR A 971 -5.27 -23.78 38.20
N VAL A 972 -4.01 -24.01 38.57
CA VAL A 972 -3.56 -25.22 39.26
C VAL A 972 -4.24 -25.36 40.62
N VAL A 973 -4.26 -24.28 41.42
CA VAL A 973 -4.92 -24.28 42.74
C VAL A 973 -6.40 -24.61 42.59
N PHE A 974 -7.11 -23.96 41.67
CA PHE A 974 -8.53 -24.22 41.43
C PHE A 974 -8.80 -25.67 41.01
N LEU A 975 -8.05 -26.19 40.05
CA LEU A 975 -8.24 -27.54 39.52
C LEU A 975 -7.87 -28.63 40.53
N SER A 976 -6.93 -28.36 41.44
CA SER A 976 -6.60 -29.30 42.53
C SER A 976 -7.76 -29.51 43.52
N GLN A 977 -8.69 -28.55 43.59
CA GLN A 977 -9.88 -28.60 44.46
C GLN A 977 -11.12 -29.13 43.74
N ASP A 978 -11.14 -29.13 42.40
CA ASP A 978 -12.28 -29.54 41.58
C ASP A 978 -12.36 -31.08 41.43
N LYS A 979 -13.37 -31.69 42.05
CA LYS A 979 -13.65 -33.14 41.95
C LYS A 979 -14.63 -33.51 40.82
N THR A 980 -15.20 -32.54 40.11
CA THR A 980 -16.31 -32.78 39.17
C THR A 980 -15.86 -33.28 37.80
N ARG A 981 -14.57 -33.17 37.47
CA ARG A 981 -14.02 -33.45 36.14
C ARG A 981 -12.87 -34.47 36.23
N PRO A 982 -12.53 -35.21 35.15
CA PRO A 982 -11.43 -36.18 35.19
C PRO A 982 -10.10 -35.50 35.55
N ALA A 983 -9.32 -36.15 36.41
CA ALA A 983 -7.97 -35.71 36.79
C ALA A 983 -7.06 -35.69 35.55
N TYR A 984 -6.12 -34.75 35.51
CA TYR A 984 -5.09 -34.79 34.47
C TYR A 984 -4.18 -35.99 34.69
N VAL A 985 -3.79 -36.66 33.60
CA VAL A 985 -2.81 -37.76 33.62
C VAL A 985 -1.41 -37.20 33.90
N ASP A 986 -1.11 -36.04 33.31
CA ASP A 986 0.14 -35.29 33.49
C ASP A 986 -0.03 -34.16 34.52
N GLU A 987 1.08 -33.61 35.01
CA GLU A 987 1.03 -32.35 35.77
C GLU A 987 0.49 -31.19 34.89
N ILE A 988 -0.41 -30.38 35.47
CA ILE A 988 -1.10 -29.28 34.77
C ILE A 988 -0.12 -28.31 34.09
N ASN A 989 1.02 -28.03 34.73
CA ASN A 989 2.07 -27.17 34.16
C ASN A 989 2.68 -27.76 32.89
N GLN A 990 2.90 -29.09 32.84
CA GLN A 990 3.40 -29.75 31.62
C GLN A 990 2.36 -29.69 30.49
N VAL A 991 1.07 -29.85 30.82
CA VAL A 991 -0.02 -29.71 29.86
C VAL A 991 -0.09 -28.29 29.30
N TRP A 992 0.07 -27.27 30.15
CA TRP A 992 0.13 -25.88 29.73
C TRP A 992 1.31 -25.61 28.79
N GLU A 993 2.51 -26.01 29.18
CA GLU A 993 3.72 -25.81 28.38
C GLU A 993 3.61 -26.44 26.99
N ARG A 994 2.98 -27.63 26.90
CA ARG A 994 2.69 -28.29 25.62
C ARG A 994 1.65 -27.54 24.78
N ARG A 995 0.65 -26.90 25.39
CA ARG A 995 -0.49 -26.28 24.69
C ARG A 995 -0.33 -24.79 24.41
N LYS A 996 0.51 -24.04 25.14
CA LYS A 996 0.62 -22.58 25.05
C LYS A 996 0.85 -22.06 23.63
N ASN A 997 1.77 -22.70 22.90
CA ASN A 997 2.09 -22.33 21.52
C ASN A 997 0.97 -22.74 20.56
N LEU A 998 0.31 -23.88 20.81
CA LEU A 998 -0.80 -24.36 20.00
C LEU A 998 -2.01 -23.42 20.09
N TYR A 999 -2.36 -22.92 21.29
CA TYR A 999 -3.40 -21.90 21.42
C TYR A 999 -3.05 -20.61 20.67
N LYS A 1000 -1.79 -20.16 20.77
CA LYS A 1000 -1.31 -18.96 20.07
C LYS A 1000 -1.42 -19.08 18.55
N GLU A 1001 -1.14 -20.26 18.00
CA GLU A 1001 -1.28 -20.56 16.57
C GLU A 1001 -2.72 -20.74 16.11
N CYS A 1002 -3.61 -21.16 17.01
CA CYS A 1002 -5.01 -21.46 16.70
C CYS A 1002 -5.97 -20.33 17.10
N SER A 1003 -5.48 -19.14 17.44
CA SER A 1003 -6.33 -17.99 17.78
C SER A 1003 -5.92 -16.72 17.03
N ASN A 1004 -6.90 -15.88 16.69
CA ASN A 1004 -6.69 -14.54 16.13
C ASN A 1004 -6.99 -13.42 17.14
N TYR A 1005 -7.62 -13.76 18.27
CA TYR A 1005 -7.76 -12.87 19.42
C TYR A 1005 -7.38 -13.57 20.73
N PHE A 1006 -7.03 -12.76 21.73
CA PHE A 1006 -6.54 -13.24 23.02
C PHE A 1006 -7.03 -12.32 24.14
N PHE A 1007 -7.55 -12.90 25.23
CA PHE A 1007 -7.97 -12.16 26.41
C PHE A 1007 -7.41 -12.80 27.68
N PHE A 1008 -6.70 -12.00 28.46
CA PHE A 1008 -6.20 -12.38 29.78
C PHE A 1008 -7.28 -12.06 30.83
N SER A 1009 -7.87 -13.11 31.41
CA SER A 1009 -8.84 -13.01 32.49
C SER A 1009 -8.12 -13.02 33.83
N PRO A 1010 -8.10 -11.92 34.61
CA PRO A 1010 -7.70 -11.98 36.01
C PRO A 1010 -8.64 -12.89 36.82
N HIS A 1011 -8.15 -13.47 37.91
CA HIS A 1011 -8.97 -14.18 38.89
C HIS A 1011 -9.84 -13.20 39.69
N CYS A 1012 -11.01 -13.68 40.11
CA CYS A 1012 -11.97 -12.90 40.88
C CYS A 1012 -12.31 -13.68 42.14
N GLN A 1013 -12.00 -13.12 43.31
CA GLN A 1013 -12.36 -13.65 44.62
C GLN A 1013 -13.70 -13.08 45.11
N THR A 1014 -14.10 -11.92 44.58
CA THR A 1014 -15.33 -11.22 44.98
C THR A 1014 -16.30 -11.06 43.81
N GLU A 1015 -17.60 -10.97 44.10
CA GLU A 1015 -18.63 -10.66 43.10
C GLU A 1015 -18.34 -9.32 42.39
N ARG A 1016 -17.82 -8.34 43.12
CA ARG A 1016 -17.42 -7.04 42.58
C ARG A 1016 -16.32 -7.15 41.53
N GLU A 1017 -15.27 -7.93 41.78
CA GLU A 1017 -14.19 -8.16 40.80
C GLU A 1017 -14.74 -8.87 39.55
N PHE A 1018 -15.64 -9.83 39.74
CA PHE A 1018 -16.27 -10.53 38.64
C PHE A 1018 -17.18 -9.62 37.80
N PHE A 1019 -17.89 -8.68 38.43
CA PHE A 1019 -18.66 -7.66 37.73
C PHE A 1019 -17.77 -6.74 36.88
N THR A 1020 -16.63 -6.29 37.43
CA THR A 1020 -15.63 -5.51 36.69
C THR A 1020 -15.09 -6.30 35.49
N LEU A 1021 -14.73 -7.57 35.71
CA LEU A 1021 -14.28 -8.47 34.63
C LEU A 1021 -15.32 -8.57 33.52
N LYS A 1022 -16.60 -8.79 33.83
CA LYS A 1022 -17.68 -8.84 32.84
C LYS A 1022 -17.75 -7.56 32.01
N LYS A 1023 -17.74 -6.40 32.67
CA LYS A 1023 -17.82 -5.10 32.00
C LYS A 1023 -16.64 -4.87 31.04
N THR A 1024 -15.44 -5.18 31.50
CA THR A 1024 -14.21 -5.07 30.71
C THR A 1024 -14.21 -6.06 29.54
N PHE A 1025 -14.66 -7.29 29.77
CA PHE A 1025 -14.75 -8.31 28.75
C PHE A 1025 -15.79 -7.95 27.68
N SER A 1026 -16.97 -7.45 28.05
CA SER A 1026 -17.97 -6.96 27.10
C SER A 1026 -17.46 -5.83 26.22
N LYS A 1027 -16.65 -4.90 26.77
CA LYS A 1027 -15.99 -3.84 25.97
C LYS A 1027 -15.01 -4.43 24.97
N PHE A 1028 -14.21 -5.40 25.38
CA PHE A 1028 -13.29 -6.11 24.50
C PHE A 1028 -14.05 -6.83 23.38
N ILE A 1029 -15.12 -7.56 23.71
CA ILE A 1029 -15.97 -8.25 22.72
C ILE A 1029 -16.55 -7.27 21.71
N ASN A 1030 -17.19 -6.19 22.17
CA ASN A 1030 -17.73 -5.17 21.27
C ASN A 1030 -16.68 -4.57 20.33
N ARG A 1031 -15.41 -4.48 20.76
CA ARG A 1031 -14.33 -4.00 19.89
C ARG A 1031 -13.94 -5.00 18.84
N ILE A 1032 -13.62 -6.23 19.24
CA ILE A 1032 -13.13 -7.25 18.30
C ILE A 1032 -14.20 -7.70 17.30
N THR A 1033 -15.47 -7.43 17.58
CA THR A 1033 -16.59 -7.67 16.65
C THR A 1033 -17.00 -6.46 15.82
N GLY A 1034 -16.44 -5.28 16.09
CA GLY A 1034 -16.78 -4.03 15.38
C GLY A 1034 -18.04 -3.31 15.90
N GLY A 1035 -18.62 -3.73 17.03
CA GLY A 1035 -19.74 -3.04 17.68
C GLY A 1035 -19.35 -1.73 18.39
N ALA A 1036 -18.08 -1.56 18.75
CA ALA A 1036 -17.54 -0.33 19.36
C ALA A 1036 -16.09 -0.08 18.90
N VAL A 1037 -15.94 0.69 17.82
CA VAL A 1037 -14.62 1.12 17.31
C VAL A 1037 -14.08 2.26 18.17
N PRO A 1038 -12.79 2.26 18.55
CA PRO A 1038 -12.19 3.39 19.26
C PRO A 1038 -12.36 4.69 18.46
N SER A 1039 -13.01 5.68 19.06
CA SER A 1039 -13.11 7.03 18.50
C SER A 1039 -11.84 7.80 18.79
N ILE A 1040 -11.28 8.41 17.74
CA ILE A 1040 -10.17 9.36 17.89
C ILE A 1040 -10.75 10.65 18.51
N PRO A 1041 -10.14 11.21 19.57
CA PRO A 1041 -10.61 12.46 20.14
C PRO A 1041 -10.68 13.58 19.09
N ASN A 1042 -11.75 14.36 19.11
CA ASN A 1042 -12.01 15.43 18.12
C ASN A 1042 -11.51 16.82 18.58
N GLY A 1043 -10.67 16.87 19.61
CA GLY A 1043 -10.13 18.10 20.18
C GLY A 1043 -8.99 17.83 21.16
N ARG A 1044 -8.65 18.86 21.94
CA ARG A 1044 -7.59 18.80 22.96
C ARG A 1044 -7.83 17.63 23.89
N SER A 1045 -6.87 16.73 23.90
CA SER A 1045 -6.92 15.47 24.63
C SER A 1045 -5.52 15.11 25.08
N ALA A 1046 -5.41 14.20 26.06
CA ALA A 1046 -4.15 13.81 26.66
C ALA A 1046 -4.09 12.30 26.91
N PHE A 1047 -2.89 11.75 26.91
CA PHE A 1047 -2.67 10.41 27.44
C PHE A 1047 -1.52 10.39 28.44
N VAL A 1048 -1.68 9.64 29.53
CA VAL A 1048 -0.62 9.50 30.54
C VAL A 1048 0.36 8.40 30.14
N CYS A 1049 1.66 8.71 30.22
CA CYS A 1049 2.73 7.75 29.93
C CYS A 1049 3.13 6.97 31.18
N LEU A 1050 2.80 5.68 31.26
CA LEU A 1050 3.21 4.86 32.40
C LEU A 1050 4.70 4.50 32.32
N THR A 1051 5.42 4.69 33.42
CA THR A 1051 6.87 4.44 33.55
C THR A 1051 7.21 3.36 34.59
N TYR A 1052 6.21 2.61 35.04
CA TYR A 1052 6.39 1.50 35.98
C TYR A 1052 6.92 0.25 35.25
N GLU A 1053 7.83 -0.48 35.90
CA GLU A 1053 8.34 -1.75 35.39
C GLU A 1053 7.37 -2.93 35.65
N ASP A 1054 6.42 -2.75 36.57
CA ASP A 1054 5.32 -3.68 36.91
C ASP A 1054 4.13 -2.91 37.52
N LEU A 1055 2.93 -3.13 37.00
CA LEU A 1055 1.70 -2.45 37.41
C LEU A 1055 1.00 -3.11 38.59
N ALA A 1056 1.28 -4.38 38.91
CA ALA A 1056 0.61 -5.10 40.00
C ALA A 1056 0.69 -4.36 41.37
N PRO A 1057 1.88 -3.95 41.86
CA PRO A 1057 2.01 -3.28 43.16
C PRO A 1057 1.44 -1.86 43.20
N VAL A 1058 1.16 -1.26 42.04
CA VAL A 1058 0.65 0.11 41.91
C VAL A 1058 -0.76 0.18 41.32
N SER A 1059 -1.42 -0.97 41.17
CA SER A 1059 -2.75 -1.12 40.57
C SER A 1059 -3.78 -0.15 41.16
N SER A 1060 -3.80 0.00 42.50
CA SER A 1060 -4.69 0.93 43.21
C SER A 1060 -4.47 2.41 42.89
N LYS A 1061 -3.29 2.79 42.36
CA LYS A 1061 -2.97 4.16 41.94
C LYS A 1061 -3.37 4.44 40.49
N LEU A 1062 -3.54 3.41 39.65
CA LEU A 1062 -3.72 3.57 38.20
C LEU A 1062 -4.96 4.39 37.85
N THR A 1063 -6.05 4.18 38.58
CA THR A 1063 -7.27 4.97 38.45
C THR A 1063 -6.96 6.46 38.54
N ARG A 1064 -6.30 6.89 39.63
CA ARG A 1064 -5.89 8.29 39.85
C ARG A 1064 -4.89 8.79 38.81
N VAL A 1065 -3.91 7.97 38.41
CA VAL A 1065 -2.91 8.32 37.41
C VAL A 1065 -3.55 8.61 36.05
N THR A 1066 -4.63 7.90 35.69
CA THR A 1066 -5.36 8.09 34.43
C THR A 1066 -6.43 9.19 34.49
N ASN A 1067 -6.58 9.87 35.63
CA ASN A 1067 -7.61 10.87 35.81
C ASN A 1067 -7.48 12.00 34.78
N GLY A 1068 -8.57 12.30 34.07
CA GLY A 1068 -8.58 13.34 33.04
C GLY A 1068 -7.96 13.01 31.70
N CYS A 1069 -7.34 11.83 31.56
CA CYS A 1069 -6.70 11.43 30.31
C CYS A 1069 -7.68 10.67 29.42
N ASP A 1070 -7.56 10.87 28.11
CA ASP A 1070 -8.34 10.21 27.06
C ASP A 1070 -7.73 8.86 26.64
N ALA A 1071 -6.48 8.60 27.01
CA ALA A 1071 -5.84 7.30 26.87
C ALA A 1071 -4.76 7.09 27.94
N VAL A 1072 -4.27 5.85 28.04
CA VAL A 1072 -3.13 5.47 28.88
C VAL A 1072 -2.11 4.73 28.03
N GLU A 1073 -0.85 5.19 28.06
CA GLU A 1073 0.24 4.52 27.35
C GLU A 1073 0.92 3.49 28.24
N LEU A 1074 0.96 2.25 27.76
CA LEU A 1074 1.82 1.19 28.29
C LEU A 1074 3.13 1.18 27.50
N ARG A 1075 4.21 1.66 28.13
CA ARG A 1075 5.58 1.57 27.61
C ARG A 1075 6.14 0.17 27.84
N VAL A 1076 5.93 -0.71 26.87
CA VAL A 1076 6.35 -2.11 26.94
C VAL A 1076 7.86 -2.24 27.08
N ASP A 1077 8.63 -1.32 26.50
CA ASP A 1077 10.09 -1.29 26.63
C ASP A 1077 10.59 -0.99 28.05
N LEU A 1078 9.73 -0.42 28.92
CA LEU A 1078 10.07 -0.13 30.32
C LEU A 1078 9.65 -1.25 31.28
N LEU A 1079 8.91 -2.25 30.80
CA LEU A 1079 8.49 -3.38 31.63
C LEU A 1079 9.69 -4.26 32.01
N LYS A 1080 9.64 -4.88 33.20
CA LYS A 1080 10.72 -5.76 33.68
C LYS A 1080 10.90 -7.04 32.82
N GLN A 1081 9.86 -7.45 32.08
CA GLN A 1081 9.83 -8.65 31.24
C GLN A 1081 9.04 -8.37 29.96
N HIS A 1082 9.49 -8.96 28.84
CA HIS A 1082 8.89 -8.78 27.50
C HIS A 1082 8.26 -10.06 26.94
N ASP A 1083 8.03 -11.07 27.78
CA ASP A 1083 7.30 -12.26 27.36
C ASP A 1083 5.80 -11.97 27.25
N SER A 1084 5.12 -12.76 26.42
CA SER A 1084 3.70 -12.54 26.13
C SER A 1084 2.78 -12.71 27.34
N HIS A 1085 3.17 -13.54 28.32
CA HIS A 1085 2.35 -13.78 29.50
C HIS A 1085 2.40 -12.57 30.44
N PHE A 1086 3.59 -12.07 30.76
CA PHE A 1086 3.76 -10.90 31.61
C PHE A 1086 3.05 -9.67 31.03
N ILE A 1087 3.28 -9.34 29.76
CA ILE A 1087 2.65 -8.18 29.10
C ILE A 1087 1.11 -8.30 29.11
N SER A 1088 0.58 -9.49 28.84
CA SER A 1088 -0.86 -9.72 28.85
C SER A 1088 -1.46 -9.51 30.24
N ASN A 1089 -0.75 -9.92 31.29
CA ASN A 1089 -1.14 -9.64 32.66
C ASN A 1089 -1.16 -8.12 32.94
N GLN A 1090 -0.14 -7.36 32.51
CA GLN A 1090 -0.10 -5.90 32.66
C GLN A 1090 -1.31 -5.22 32.00
N ILE A 1091 -1.68 -5.64 30.78
CA ILE A 1091 -2.89 -5.16 30.09
C ILE A 1091 -4.17 -5.56 30.86
N GLY A 1092 -4.21 -6.77 31.42
CA GLY A 1092 -5.30 -7.24 32.28
C GLY A 1092 -5.49 -6.36 33.53
N ILE A 1093 -4.38 -6.00 34.19
CA ILE A 1093 -4.38 -5.08 35.35
C ILE A 1093 -4.91 -3.70 34.93
N LEU A 1094 -4.42 -3.11 33.83
CA LEU A 1094 -4.90 -1.81 33.35
C LEU A 1094 -6.40 -1.83 33.09
N ARG A 1095 -6.87 -2.83 32.37
CA ARG A 1095 -8.28 -3.01 32.03
C ARG A 1095 -9.20 -3.21 33.24
N ASN A 1096 -8.65 -3.67 34.37
CA ASN A 1096 -9.39 -3.84 35.62
C ASN A 1096 -9.42 -2.54 36.45
N GLN A 1097 -8.43 -1.65 36.29
CA GLN A 1097 -8.28 -0.43 37.08
C GLN A 1097 -8.72 0.85 36.38
N THR A 1098 -8.76 0.85 35.05
CA THR A 1098 -9.17 2.01 34.24
C THR A 1098 -9.95 1.60 33.00
N SER A 1099 -10.81 2.50 32.54
CA SER A 1099 -11.61 2.32 31.33
C SER A 1099 -11.14 3.13 30.13
N VAL A 1100 -10.08 3.93 30.30
CA VAL A 1100 -9.53 4.75 29.21
C VAL A 1100 -8.85 3.85 28.17
N PRO A 1101 -8.92 4.21 26.87
CA PRO A 1101 -8.20 3.54 25.81
C PRO A 1101 -6.72 3.26 26.13
N ILE A 1102 -6.21 2.09 25.76
CA ILE A 1102 -4.81 1.73 25.94
C ILE A 1102 -4.03 2.01 24.64
N LEU A 1103 -2.95 2.76 24.78
CA LEU A 1103 -1.90 2.94 23.77
C LEU A 1103 -0.73 2.00 24.09
N PHE A 1104 -0.44 1.09 23.17
CA PHE A 1104 0.66 0.13 23.29
C PHE A 1104 1.88 0.64 22.54
N THR A 1105 2.96 0.91 23.27
CA THR A 1105 4.18 1.49 22.71
C THR A 1105 5.40 0.61 23.00
N ILE A 1106 6.19 0.36 21.96
CA ILE A 1106 7.55 -0.19 22.08
C ILE A 1106 8.50 0.89 21.55
N ARG A 1107 9.37 1.42 22.42
CA ARG A 1107 10.37 2.43 22.02
C ARG A 1107 11.77 1.83 22.06
N THR A 1108 12.51 1.93 20.97
CA THR A 1108 13.88 1.42 20.88
C THR A 1108 14.90 2.41 21.43
N LYS A 1109 16.16 1.97 21.66
CA LYS A 1109 17.22 2.83 22.24
C LYS A 1109 17.51 4.05 21.38
N SER A 1110 17.59 3.92 20.06
CA SER A 1110 17.80 5.06 19.16
C SER A 1110 16.66 6.09 19.21
N GLN A 1111 15.47 5.66 19.64
CA GLN A 1111 14.29 6.50 19.81
C GLN A 1111 14.08 6.97 21.27
N GLY A 1112 15.07 6.77 22.14
CA GLY A 1112 15.02 7.18 23.55
C GLY A 1112 14.27 6.22 24.49
N GLY A 1113 14.01 4.98 24.06
CA GLY A 1113 13.47 3.90 24.88
C GLY A 1113 14.54 2.94 25.40
N ARG A 1114 14.12 1.77 25.88
CA ARG A 1114 15.02 0.72 26.37
C ARG A 1114 15.07 -0.54 25.50
N PHE A 1115 14.19 -0.67 24.50
CA PHE A 1115 14.15 -1.85 23.63
C PHE A 1115 15.32 -1.86 22.64
N PRO A 1116 15.93 -3.01 22.31
CA PRO A 1116 17.00 -3.05 21.31
C PRO A 1116 16.52 -2.66 19.91
N ASP A 1117 17.33 -1.89 19.17
CA ASP A 1117 16.97 -1.36 17.84
C ASP A 1117 16.87 -2.42 16.74
N ASP A 1118 17.63 -3.51 16.88
CA ASP A 1118 17.80 -4.60 15.92
C ASP A 1118 16.86 -5.80 16.15
N SER A 1119 16.07 -5.78 17.24
CA SER A 1119 15.17 -6.86 17.62
C SER A 1119 13.83 -6.84 16.86
N TYR A 1120 13.88 -6.75 15.53
CA TYR A 1120 12.69 -6.59 14.68
C TYR A 1120 11.66 -7.72 14.83
N GLU A 1121 12.12 -8.97 14.93
CA GLU A 1121 11.22 -10.13 15.12
C GLU A 1121 10.46 -10.04 16.44
N ASP A 1122 11.12 -9.61 17.50
CA ASP A 1122 10.47 -9.40 18.80
C ASP A 1122 9.51 -8.22 18.79
N ILE A 1123 9.87 -7.12 18.13
CA ILE A 1123 8.98 -5.97 17.92
C ILE A 1123 7.72 -6.42 17.17
N GLU A 1124 7.86 -7.11 16.05
CA GLU A 1124 6.73 -7.62 15.27
C GLU A 1124 5.87 -8.59 16.10
N ARG A 1125 6.50 -9.50 16.85
CA ARG A 1125 5.80 -10.44 17.75
C ARG A 1125 4.97 -9.71 18.80
N LEU A 1126 5.50 -8.65 19.40
CA LEU A 1126 4.84 -7.87 20.44
C LEU A 1126 3.73 -6.96 19.90
N LEU A 1127 3.92 -6.33 18.73
CA LEU A 1127 2.88 -5.53 18.08
C LEU A 1127 1.71 -6.42 17.63
N ASN A 1128 1.99 -7.61 17.09
CA ASN A 1128 0.95 -8.59 16.79
C ASN A 1128 0.23 -9.08 18.06
N LEU A 1129 0.93 -9.24 19.18
CA LEU A 1129 0.30 -9.55 20.46
C LEU A 1129 -0.64 -8.44 20.91
N ALA A 1130 -0.26 -7.16 20.76
CA ALA A 1130 -1.10 -6.02 21.11
C ALA A 1130 -2.42 -6.00 20.32
N ILE A 1131 -2.35 -6.23 19.00
CA ILE A 1131 -3.53 -6.37 18.13
C ILE A 1131 -4.40 -7.54 18.61
N LYS A 1132 -3.82 -8.72 18.87
CA LYS A 1132 -4.58 -9.88 19.39
C LYS A 1132 -5.24 -9.61 20.74
N LEU A 1133 -4.58 -8.84 21.61
CA LEU A 1133 -5.12 -8.37 22.89
C LEU A 1133 -6.25 -7.36 22.70
N GLY A 1134 -6.45 -6.81 21.51
CA GLY A 1134 -7.49 -5.84 21.18
C GLY A 1134 -7.27 -4.49 21.87
N VAL A 1135 -6.02 -4.03 21.99
CA VAL A 1135 -5.73 -2.66 22.45
C VAL A 1135 -6.30 -1.63 21.48
N GLU A 1136 -6.61 -0.44 21.98
CA GLU A 1136 -7.24 0.63 21.23
C GLU A 1136 -6.27 1.27 20.24
N TYR A 1137 -5.03 1.52 20.69
CA TYR A 1137 -3.99 2.13 19.88
C TYR A 1137 -2.68 1.33 19.94
N VAL A 1138 -1.98 1.27 18.81
CA VAL A 1138 -0.59 0.80 18.72
C VAL A 1138 0.27 1.93 18.18
N ASP A 1139 1.37 2.23 18.88
CA ASP A 1139 2.39 3.16 18.42
C ASP A 1139 3.39 2.42 17.52
N LEU A 1140 3.32 2.69 16.20
CA LEU A 1140 4.11 2.03 15.17
C LEU A 1140 5.16 2.99 14.63
N GLU A 1141 6.43 2.73 14.94
CA GLU A 1141 7.50 3.62 14.48
C GLU A 1141 7.80 3.43 12.99
N LEU A 1142 7.71 4.53 12.23
CA LEU A 1142 8.00 4.66 10.80
C LEU A 1142 9.50 4.53 10.43
N SER A 1143 10.38 4.25 11.39
CA SER A 1143 11.79 3.89 11.13
C SER A 1143 12.01 2.38 11.06
N LEU A 1144 11.01 1.56 11.40
CA LEU A 1144 11.09 0.10 11.30
C LEU A 1144 11.15 -0.35 9.83
N PRO A 1145 11.67 -1.57 9.55
CA PRO A 1145 11.65 -2.14 8.21
C PRO A 1145 10.24 -2.17 7.61
N GLU A 1146 10.12 -1.82 6.33
CA GLU A 1146 8.81 -1.68 5.68
C GLU A 1146 7.98 -2.98 5.68
N SER A 1147 8.63 -4.13 5.52
CA SER A 1147 7.95 -5.44 5.62
C SER A 1147 7.26 -5.64 6.98
N LEU A 1148 7.83 -5.09 8.05
CA LEU A 1148 7.24 -5.10 9.38
C LEU A 1148 6.08 -4.09 9.47
N LEU A 1149 6.28 -2.87 8.95
CA LEU A 1149 5.22 -1.84 8.89
C LEU A 1149 3.97 -2.35 8.16
N ASP A 1150 4.14 -2.95 6.98
CA ASP A 1150 3.07 -3.52 6.17
C ASP A 1150 2.42 -4.73 6.87
N SER A 1151 3.22 -5.60 7.50
CA SER A 1151 2.71 -6.74 8.27
C SER A 1151 1.80 -6.30 9.42
N VAL A 1152 2.20 -5.28 10.18
CA VAL A 1152 1.40 -4.77 11.30
C VAL A 1152 0.18 -4.00 10.81
N ALA A 1153 0.35 -3.12 9.81
CA ALA A 1153 -0.74 -2.32 9.24
C ALA A 1153 -1.83 -3.20 8.62
N SER A 1154 -1.47 -4.28 7.91
CA SER A 1154 -2.42 -5.22 7.32
C SER A 1154 -3.16 -6.07 8.36
N LYS A 1155 -2.56 -6.32 9.52
CA LYS A 1155 -3.14 -7.12 10.62
C LYS A 1155 -3.87 -6.29 11.68
N ARG A 1156 -3.90 -4.95 11.58
CA ARG A 1156 -4.42 -4.02 12.61
C ARG A 1156 -5.86 -4.29 13.09
N GLN A 1157 -6.69 -4.88 12.23
CA GLN A 1157 -8.12 -5.13 12.51
C GLN A 1157 -8.84 -3.85 13.02
N PHE A 1158 -9.30 -3.84 14.29
CA PHE A 1158 -9.99 -2.71 14.94
C PHE A 1158 -9.07 -1.87 15.84
N THR A 1159 -7.78 -2.20 15.91
CA THR A 1159 -6.77 -1.40 16.60
C THR A 1159 -6.34 -0.24 15.72
N LYS A 1160 -6.31 0.96 16.30
CA LYS A 1160 -5.88 2.18 15.63
C LYS A 1160 -4.36 2.28 15.61
N ILE A 1161 -3.79 2.68 14.48
CA ILE A 1161 -2.34 2.81 14.32
C ILE A 1161 -1.93 4.27 14.47
N ILE A 1162 -0.99 4.54 15.38
CA ILE A 1162 -0.28 5.82 15.46
C ILE A 1162 1.06 5.64 14.75
N GLY A 1163 1.27 6.31 13.62
CA GLY A 1163 2.55 6.29 12.91
C GLY A 1163 3.53 7.28 13.53
N SER A 1164 4.54 6.81 14.26
CA SER A 1164 5.46 7.70 14.97
C SER A 1164 6.84 7.85 14.32
N HIS A 1165 7.45 9.03 14.51
CA HIS A 1165 8.85 9.25 14.21
C HIS A 1165 9.51 10.17 15.26
N HIS A 1166 10.71 9.81 15.71
CA HIS A 1166 11.44 10.54 16.74
C HIS A 1166 12.84 11.00 16.26
N ASP A 1167 13.12 12.29 16.36
CA ASP A 1167 14.47 12.86 16.22
C ASP A 1167 15.03 13.25 17.60
N PHE A 1168 15.74 12.30 18.23
CA PHE A 1168 16.34 12.52 19.54
C PHE A 1168 17.64 13.35 19.49
N SER A 1169 18.34 13.37 18.35
CA SER A 1169 19.59 14.13 18.23
C SER A 1169 19.34 15.65 18.11
N GLY A 1170 18.12 16.08 17.77
CA GLY A 1170 17.79 17.49 17.56
C GLY A 1170 18.49 18.09 16.34
N THR A 1171 19.00 17.23 15.46
CA THR A 1171 19.73 17.60 14.25
C THR A 1171 18.78 17.87 13.09
N VAL A 1172 17.55 17.36 13.15
CA VAL A 1172 16.56 17.46 12.07
C VAL A 1172 15.58 18.57 12.39
N LYS A 1173 15.82 19.76 11.83
CA LYS A 1173 14.90 20.90 11.92
C LYS A 1173 13.56 20.61 11.25
N TRP A 1174 12.48 21.26 11.69
CA TRP A 1174 11.12 20.97 11.20
C TRP A 1174 10.90 21.34 9.73
N ASN A 1175 11.73 22.19 9.16
CA ASN A 1175 11.75 22.49 7.73
C ASN A 1175 12.57 21.47 6.89
N ASN A 1176 13.14 20.45 7.53
CA ASN A 1176 13.88 19.40 6.84
C ASN A 1176 12.91 18.43 6.14
N VAL A 1177 13.26 18.02 4.92
CA VAL A 1177 12.48 17.10 4.08
C VAL A 1177 12.28 15.72 4.70
N GLU A 1178 13.09 15.32 5.69
CA GLU A 1178 12.90 14.03 6.37
C GLU A 1178 11.52 13.94 7.06
N TRP A 1179 11.03 15.02 7.66
CA TRP A 1179 9.69 15.05 8.26
C TRP A 1179 8.60 14.86 7.19
N GLU A 1180 8.76 15.48 6.03
CA GLU A 1180 7.87 15.32 4.87
C GLU A 1180 7.85 13.85 4.40
N ASN A 1181 9.03 13.24 4.23
CA ASN A 1181 9.15 11.84 3.82
C ASN A 1181 8.43 10.89 4.79
N LYS A 1182 8.58 11.12 6.09
CA LYS A 1182 7.89 10.32 7.12
C LYS A 1182 6.39 10.58 7.13
N TYR A 1183 5.95 11.81 6.88
CA TYR A 1183 4.52 12.13 6.80
C TYR A 1183 3.86 11.37 5.65
N LEU A 1184 4.48 11.39 4.47
CA LEU A 1184 4.01 10.66 3.31
C LEU A 1184 4.02 9.14 3.52
N LEU A 1185 5.03 8.59 4.21
CA LEU A 1185 5.05 7.17 4.59
C LEU A 1185 3.88 6.81 5.51
N ALA A 1186 3.56 7.67 6.49
CA ALA A 1186 2.44 7.46 7.39
C ALA A 1186 1.09 7.46 6.63
N LEU A 1187 0.93 8.36 5.65
CA LEU A 1187 -0.23 8.37 4.77
C LEU A 1187 -0.31 7.10 3.91
N LYS A 1188 0.81 6.63 3.35
CA LYS A 1188 0.88 5.36 2.59
C LYS A 1188 0.41 4.17 3.41
N LEU A 1189 0.84 4.08 4.67
CA LEU A 1189 0.42 3.03 5.60
C LEU A 1189 -1.02 3.20 6.09
N ASN A 1190 -1.68 4.29 5.70
CA ASN A 1190 -3.01 4.70 6.15
C ASN A 1190 -3.15 4.60 7.67
N VAL A 1191 -2.20 5.19 8.39
CA VAL A 1191 -2.27 5.29 9.85
C VAL A 1191 -3.47 6.16 10.26
N ASP A 1192 -3.95 5.96 11.48
CA ASP A 1192 -5.08 6.71 12.02
C ASP A 1192 -4.65 8.06 12.60
N ILE A 1193 -3.45 8.13 13.19
CA ILE A 1193 -2.85 9.33 13.79
C ILE A 1193 -1.36 9.37 13.43
N ILE A 1194 -0.81 10.56 13.17
CA ILE A 1194 0.62 10.76 12.90
C ILE A 1194 1.25 11.40 14.13
N LYS A 1195 2.40 10.91 14.59
CA LYS A 1195 3.08 11.39 15.81
C LYS A 1195 4.55 11.69 15.58
N PHE A 1196 4.92 12.96 15.45
CA PHE A 1196 6.31 13.38 15.27
C PHE A 1196 6.86 14.09 16.51
N VAL A 1197 8.05 13.66 16.90
CA VAL A 1197 8.74 14.13 18.11
C VAL A 1197 10.12 14.63 17.76
N GLY A 1198 10.30 15.95 17.77
CA GLY A 1198 11.61 16.59 17.60
C GLY A 1198 12.29 16.88 18.95
N THR A 1199 13.51 17.41 18.91
CA THR A 1199 14.21 17.93 20.10
C THR A 1199 14.45 19.42 19.93
N ALA A 1200 13.88 20.25 20.81
CA ALA A 1200 14.06 21.69 20.74
C ALA A 1200 15.46 22.09 21.23
N THR A 1201 16.20 22.71 20.33
CA THR A 1201 17.49 23.38 20.59
C THR A 1201 17.34 24.89 20.72
N SER A 1202 16.21 25.44 20.26
CA SER A 1202 15.81 26.84 20.40
C SER A 1202 14.31 26.96 20.72
N LEU A 1203 13.85 28.11 21.23
CA LEU A 1203 12.41 28.36 21.41
C LEU A 1203 11.66 28.41 20.07
N ASN A 1204 12.33 28.84 18.99
CA ASN A 1204 11.75 28.96 17.65
C ASN A 1204 11.35 27.61 17.06
N ASP A 1205 12.02 26.53 17.46
CA ASP A 1205 11.74 25.17 16.98
C ASP A 1205 10.27 24.75 17.26
N ASN A 1206 9.61 25.37 18.26
CA ASN A 1206 8.17 25.15 18.51
C ASN A 1206 7.28 25.83 17.47
N TRP A 1207 7.65 27.01 16.97
CA TRP A 1207 6.88 27.71 15.95
C TRP A 1207 7.08 27.11 14.56
N GLU A 1208 8.28 26.59 14.28
CA GLU A 1208 8.52 25.80 13.08
C GLU A 1208 7.67 24.52 13.05
N LEU A 1209 7.53 23.85 14.21
CA LEU A 1209 6.61 22.72 14.36
C LEU A 1209 5.15 23.11 14.10
N GLU A 1210 4.66 24.23 14.65
CA GLU A 1210 3.28 24.66 14.40
C GLU A 1210 3.07 25.09 12.95
N HIS A 1211 4.08 25.69 12.31
CA HIS A 1211 4.04 25.94 10.87
C HIS A 1211 3.98 24.61 10.09
N PHE A 1212 4.80 23.62 10.44
CA PHE A 1212 4.75 22.29 9.84
C PHE A 1212 3.36 21.67 10.01
N ARG A 1213 2.79 21.66 11.22
CA ARG A 1213 1.43 21.14 11.49
C ARG A 1213 0.37 21.85 10.64
N SER A 1214 0.48 23.17 10.46
CA SER A 1214 -0.49 23.93 9.65
C SER A 1214 -0.52 23.53 8.17
N LEU A 1215 0.56 22.93 7.67
CA LEU A 1215 0.68 22.43 6.30
C LEU A 1215 0.21 20.97 6.16
N HIS A 1216 -0.06 20.27 7.27
CA HIS A 1216 -0.25 18.81 7.33
C HIS A 1216 -1.52 18.44 8.10
N THR A 1217 -2.67 18.47 7.41
CA THR A 1217 -4.01 18.34 8.03
C THR A 1217 -4.79 17.10 7.61
N ASP A 1218 -4.24 16.22 6.77
CA ASP A 1218 -4.95 15.03 6.26
C ASP A 1218 -5.30 14.02 7.36
N LYS A 1219 -4.48 13.98 8.41
CA LYS A 1219 -4.64 13.08 9.56
C LYS A 1219 -4.44 13.86 10.86
N PRO A 1220 -5.07 13.44 11.98
CA PRO A 1220 -4.75 13.97 13.30
C PRO A 1220 -3.25 13.87 13.58
N PHE A 1221 -2.65 14.99 14.00
CA PHE A 1221 -1.19 15.13 14.14
C PHE A 1221 -0.79 15.45 15.57
N ILE A 1222 -0.02 14.55 16.18
CA ILE A 1222 0.68 14.76 17.45
C ILE A 1222 2.08 15.29 17.12
N GLY A 1223 2.31 16.57 17.38
CA GLY A 1223 3.58 17.24 17.13
C GLY A 1223 4.12 17.80 18.42
N ILE A 1224 5.27 17.33 18.88
CA ILE A 1224 5.91 17.82 20.10
C ILE A 1224 7.43 17.92 19.95
N ASN A 1225 8.02 18.84 20.70
CA ASN A 1225 9.44 18.95 20.91
C ASN A 1225 9.81 18.51 22.33
N MET A 1226 10.90 17.77 22.45
CA MET A 1226 11.48 17.35 23.73
C MET A 1226 12.33 18.46 24.36
N GLY A 1227 12.63 18.27 25.65
CA GLY A 1227 13.51 19.16 26.42
C GLY A 1227 12.79 20.38 27.01
N PRO A 1228 13.46 21.15 27.88
CA PRO A 1228 12.87 22.33 28.53
C PRO A 1228 12.38 23.39 27.55
N LEU A 1229 13.09 23.59 26.43
CA LEU A 1229 12.72 24.55 25.37
C LEU A 1229 11.51 24.07 24.56
N GLY A 1230 11.22 22.77 24.55
CA GLY A 1230 10.11 22.17 23.80
C GLY A 1230 8.76 22.24 24.52
N LYS A 1231 8.71 22.69 25.79
CA LYS A 1231 7.47 22.70 26.60
C LYS A 1231 6.28 23.38 25.92
N VAL A 1232 6.53 24.45 25.15
CA VAL A 1232 5.50 25.21 24.43
C VAL A 1232 4.74 24.31 23.45
N SER A 1233 5.43 23.49 22.65
CA SER A 1233 4.76 22.56 21.72
C SER A 1233 3.81 21.58 22.42
N ARG A 1234 4.11 21.14 23.65
CA ARG A 1234 3.21 20.28 24.43
C ARG A 1234 1.94 21.02 24.87
N VAL A 1235 2.07 22.31 25.15
CA VAL A 1235 0.92 23.16 25.49
C VAL A 1235 0.02 23.35 24.28
N PHE A 1236 0.58 23.55 23.08
CA PHE A 1236 -0.20 23.81 21.85
C PHE A 1236 -0.65 22.56 21.08
N ASN A 1237 -0.06 21.40 21.34
CA ASN A 1237 -0.50 20.15 20.70
C ASN A 1237 -2.00 19.90 20.91
N THR A 1238 -2.67 19.51 19.83
CA THR A 1238 -4.12 19.59 19.72
C THR A 1238 -4.85 18.29 20.01
N ILE A 1239 -4.14 17.16 20.07
CA ILE A 1239 -4.73 15.84 20.26
C ILE A 1239 -3.77 14.91 20.99
N LEU A 1240 -4.25 14.07 21.91
CA LEU A 1240 -3.52 13.01 22.59
C LEU A 1240 -2.11 13.47 23.04
N THR A 1241 -2.03 14.58 23.75
CA THR A 1241 -0.75 15.09 24.27
C THR A 1241 -0.20 14.14 25.35
N PRO A 1242 1.06 13.66 25.25
CA PRO A 1242 1.66 12.83 26.27
C PRO A 1242 1.93 13.63 27.55
N VAL A 1243 1.37 13.16 28.68
CA VAL A 1243 1.48 13.81 30.00
C VAL A 1243 2.11 12.89 31.05
N THR A 1244 2.67 13.49 32.09
CA THR A 1244 3.16 12.80 33.29
C THR A 1244 2.19 12.98 34.45
N HIS A 1245 2.40 12.25 35.55
CA HIS A 1245 1.63 12.37 36.78
C HIS A 1245 2.54 12.22 38.01
N LYS A 1246 2.22 12.92 39.10
CA LYS A 1246 3.04 12.99 40.33
C LYS A 1246 3.30 11.63 41.02
N ASP A 1247 2.39 10.68 40.83
CA ASP A 1247 2.51 9.35 41.41
C ASP A 1247 3.43 8.42 40.56
N LEU A 1248 3.86 8.84 39.37
CA LEU A 1248 4.78 8.07 38.53
C LEU A 1248 6.23 8.14 39.07
N PRO A 1249 7.04 7.07 38.92
CA PRO A 1249 8.43 7.05 39.37
C PRO A 1249 9.30 8.13 38.69
N SER A 1250 9.02 8.38 37.41
CA SER A 1250 9.68 9.41 36.61
C SER A 1250 8.79 9.81 35.43
N SER A 1251 9.08 10.96 34.80
CA SER A 1251 8.51 11.31 33.51
C SER A 1251 9.06 10.41 32.40
N ALA A 1252 8.25 10.10 31.38
CA ALA A 1252 8.66 9.25 30.27
C ALA A 1252 9.60 9.95 29.28
N ALA A 1253 9.56 11.29 29.24
CA ALA A 1253 10.43 12.12 28.41
C ALA A 1253 10.85 13.42 29.11
N PRO A 1254 12.00 14.02 28.74
CA PRO A 1254 12.42 15.33 29.24
C PRO A 1254 11.42 16.45 28.88
N GLY A 1255 11.12 17.32 29.86
CA GLY A 1255 10.21 18.46 29.67
C GLY A 1255 8.72 18.09 29.63
N GLN A 1256 8.36 16.85 29.94
CA GLN A 1256 6.97 16.42 30.00
C GLN A 1256 6.24 17.06 31.18
N LEU A 1257 5.03 17.56 30.93
CA LEU A 1257 4.19 18.28 31.88
C LEU A 1257 3.02 17.41 32.33
N THR A 1258 2.45 17.73 33.49
CA THR A 1258 1.18 17.18 33.93
C THR A 1258 0.02 17.79 33.13
N LEU A 1259 -1.14 17.11 33.09
CA LEU A 1259 -2.34 17.64 32.45
C LEU A 1259 -2.74 19.01 33.02
N LYS A 1260 -2.65 19.15 34.35
CA LYS A 1260 -2.90 20.41 35.06
C LYS A 1260 -2.01 21.55 34.57
N GLU A 1261 -0.69 21.34 34.54
CA GLU A 1261 0.26 22.36 34.06
C GLU A 1261 0.00 22.75 32.60
N ILE A 1262 -0.34 21.78 31.74
CA ILE A 1262 -0.67 22.05 30.34
C ILE A 1262 -1.89 22.96 30.22
N ASN A 1263 -2.95 22.69 30.99
CA ASN A 1263 -4.17 23.49 30.97
C ASN A 1263 -3.93 24.89 31.54
N GLU A 1264 -3.16 25.00 32.62
CA GLU A 1264 -2.78 26.29 33.21
C GLU A 1264 -2.00 27.16 32.21
N TYR A 1265 -0.98 26.60 31.57
CA TYR A 1265 -0.20 27.33 30.57
C TYR A 1265 -1.03 27.67 29.34
N PHE A 1266 -1.87 26.75 28.87
CA PHE A 1266 -2.74 27.01 27.72
C PHE A 1266 -3.70 28.17 28.01
N GLY A 1267 -4.27 28.22 29.20
CA GLY A 1267 -5.07 29.35 29.67
C GLY A 1267 -4.28 30.65 29.75
N GLN A 1268 -3.03 30.61 30.25
CA GLN A 1268 -2.15 31.80 30.31
C GLN A 1268 -1.74 32.31 28.92
N PHE A 1269 -1.60 31.44 27.93
CA PHE A 1269 -1.40 31.82 26.53
C PHE A 1269 -2.68 32.33 25.85
N GLY A 1270 -3.82 32.34 26.56
CA GLY A 1270 -5.11 32.76 26.01
C GLY A 1270 -5.81 31.69 25.18
N GLY A 1271 -5.35 30.44 25.23
CA GLY A 1271 -5.94 29.32 24.50
C GLY A 1271 -7.34 28.91 24.99
N SER A 1272 -7.71 29.27 26.23
CA SER A 1272 -9.04 29.05 26.78
C SER A 1272 -9.55 30.29 27.49
N SER A 1273 -10.80 30.70 27.22
CA SER A 1273 -11.43 31.80 27.93
C SER A 1273 -11.99 31.37 29.27
N ARG A 1274 -11.83 32.23 30.28
CA ARG A 1274 -12.39 32.02 31.60
C ARG A 1274 -13.92 32.09 31.56
N LYS A 1275 -14.57 30.93 31.59
CA LYS A 1275 -16.02 30.81 31.75
C LYS A 1275 -16.49 30.98 33.20
N LYS A 1276 -17.70 31.50 33.36
CA LYS A 1276 -18.43 31.63 34.64
C LYS A 1276 -19.55 30.60 34.70
N PHE A 1277 -19.68 29.92 35.82
CA PHE A 1277 -20.71 28.94 36.09
C PHE A 1277 -21.53 29.38 37.31
N TYR A 1278 -22.80 28.98 37.36
CA TYR A 1278 -23.69 29.39 38.44
C TYR A 1278 -24.49 28.22 38.99
N ILE A 1279 -24.75 28.22 40.30
CA ILE A 1279 -25.94 27.56 40.84
C ILE A 1279 -27.09 28.58 40.94
N VAL A 1280 -28.24 28.23 40.39
CA VAL A 1280 -29.46 29.05 40.37
C VAL A 1280 -30.58 28.38 41.15
N GLY A 1281 -31.32 29.18 41.93
CA GLY A 1281 -32.44 28.72 42.75
C GLY A 1281 -32.56 29.52 44.06
N LYS A 1282 -33.50 29.13 44.93
CA LYS A 1282 -33.71 29.80 46.23
C LYS A 1282 -34.42 28.87 47.23
N PRO A 1283 -33.91 28.70 48.47
CA PRO A 1283 -32.66 29.27 48.99
C PRO A 1283 -31.41 28.48 48.54
N ILE A 1284 -30.32 29.18 48.21
CA ILE A 1284 -29.04 28.55 47.79
C ILE A 1284 -27.81 29.05 48.56
N SER A 1285 -28.00 29.97 49.51
CA SER A 1285 -26.93 30.48 50.38
C SER A 1285 -26.10 29.36 51.05
N HIS A 1286 -26.72 28.23 51.38
CA HIS A 1286 -26.07 27.05 51.97
C HIS A 1286 -25.48 26.03 50.99
N SER A 1287 -25.63 26.24 49.67
CA SER A 1287 -25.11 25.29 48.67
C SER A 1287 -23.58 25.17 48.75
N LYS A 1288 -23.09 23.94 48.58
CA LYS A 1288 -21.68 23.57 48.50
C LYS A 1288 -21.16 23.37 47.07
N SER A 1289 -22.02 23.59 46.07
CA SER A 1289 -21.62 23.46 44.66
C SER A 1289 -20.46 24.38 44.26
N PRO A 1290 -20.36 25.64 44.74
CA PRO A 1290 -19.20 26.49 44.46
C PRO A 1290 -17.88 25.91 44.95
N GLU A 1291 -17.82 25.45 46.20
CA GLU A 1291 -16.60 24.85 46.74
C GLU A 1291 -16.24 23.53 46.04
N LEU A 1292 -17.26 22.73 45.70
CA LEU A 1292 -17.09 21.47 44.98
C LEU A 1292 -16.51 21.69 43.57
N HIS A 1293 -17.14 22.53 42.75
CA HIS A 1293 -16.71 22.79 41.37
C HIS A 1293 -15.39 23.55 41.32
N LYS A 1294 -15.12 24.44 42.28
CA LYS A 1294 -13.79 25.06 42.41
C LYS A 1294 -12.70 24.01 42.61
N THR A 1295 -12.94 23.02 43.47
CA THR A 1295 -12.00 21.92 43.68
C THR A 1295 -11.76 21.14 42.39
N PHE A 1296 -12.79 20.94 41.56
CA PHE A 1296 -12.65 20.28 40.26
C PHE A 1296 -11.82 21.12 39.28
N TYR A 1297 -12.08 22.43 39.18
CA TYR A 1297 -11.30 23.32 38.32
C TYR A 1297 -9.82 23.36 38.74
N ASP A 1298 -9.55 23.43 40.05
CA ASP A 1298 -8.19 23.46 40.60
C ASP A 1298 -7.43 22.15 40.35
N GLU A 1299 -8.11 20.99 40.37
CA GLU A 1299 -7.49 19.68 40.07
C GLU A 1299 -7.04 19.60 38.59
N PHE A 1300 -7.81 20.18 37.68
CA PHE A 1300 -7.56 20.15 36.23
C PHE A 1300 -6.81 21.36 35.68
N GLY A 1301 -6.49 22.35 36.50
CA GLY A 1301 -5.79 23.56 36.06
C GLY A 1301 -6.65 24.52 35.23
N LEU A 1302 -7.96 24.54 35.48
CA LEU A 1302 -8.93 25.36 34.75
C LEU A 1302 -9.20 26.67 35.50
N SER A 1303 -9.26 27.79 34.78
CA SER A 1303 -9.39 29.14 35.37
C SER A 1303 -10.84 29.57 35.68
N HIS A 1304 -11.81 28.68 35.49
CA HIS A 1304 -13.25 28.92 35.62
C HIS A 1304 -13.67 29.33 37.03
N THR A 1305 -14.82 30.02 37.15
CA THR A 1305 -15.46 30.29 38.45
C THR A 1305 -16.81 29.63 38.56
N PHE A 1306 -17.21 29.33 39.80
CA PHE A 1306 -18.54 28.81 40.12
C PHE A 1306 -19.16 29.65 41.24
N ASP A 1307 -20.22 30.37 40.94
CA ASP A 1307 -20.85 31.34 41.84
C ASP A 1307 -22.32 31.02 42.12
N LYS A 1308 -22.95 31.76 43.05
CA LYS A 1308 -24.37 31.62 43.41
C LYS A 1308 -25.17 32.75 42.77
N PHE A 1309 -26.30 32.42 42.16
CA PHE A 1309 -27.27 33.40 41.67
C PHE A 1309 -28.66 33.08 42.24
N GLU A 1310 -28.98 33.76 43.35
CA GLU A 1310 -30.13 33.42 44.18
C GLU A 1310 -31.41 34.08 43.67
N THR A 1311 -32.32 33.26 43.13
CA THR A 1311 -33.62 33.69 42.63
C THR A 1311 -34.58 32.52 42.50
N ASP A 1312 -35.87 32.81 42.63
CA ASP A 1312 -37.01 31.94 42.35
C ASP A 1312 -37.68 32.28 41.00
N ASP A 1313 -37.13 33.22 40.21
CA ASP A 1313 -37.65 33.64 38.91
C ASP A 1313 -36.78 33.12 37.74
N ALA A 1314 -37.32 32.18 36.98
CA ALA A 1314 -36.67 31.60 35.80
C ALA A 1314 -36.42 32.63 34.68
N ALA A 1315 -37.30 33.63 34.51
CA ALA A 1315 -37.13 34.67 33.51
C ALA A 1315 -35.92 35.55 33.82
N LYS A 1316 -35.71 35.84 35.11
CA LYS A 1316 -34.53 36.56 35.59
C LYS A 1316 -33.24 35.79 35.32
N VAL A 1317 -33.22 34.48 35.59
CA VAL A 1317 -32.05 33.64 35.24
C VAL A 1317 -31.75 33.73 33.75
N PHE A 1318 -32.77 33.58 32.91
CA PHE A 1318 -32.57 33.63 31.47
C PHE A 1318 -32.05 34.99 30.99
N ASN A 1319 -32.66 36.09 31.44
CA ASN A 1319 -32.29 37.43 30.98
C ASN A 1319 -30.93 37.91 31.51
N ASP A 1320 -30.61 37.60 32.78
CA ASP A 1320 -29.41 38.15 33.43
C ASP A 1320 -28.18 37.26 33.22
N LEU A 1321 -28.35 35.94 33.09
CA LEU A 1321 -27.22 35.01 32.99
C LEU A 1321 -27.08 34.34 31.63
N VAL A 1322 -28.19 33.96 30.99
CA VAL A 1322 -28.18 33.05 29.82
C VAL A 1322 -28.16 33.83 28.52
N LYS A 1323 -29.01 34.86 28.39
CA LYS A 1323 -29.21 35.60 27.15
C LYS A 1323 -28.00 36.51 26.86
N GLY A 1324 -27.31 36.24 25.75
CA GLY A 1324 -26.22 37.09 25.24
C GLY A 1324 -24.93 37.06 26.06
N ASN A 1325 -24.75 36.05 26.92
CA ASN A 1325 -23.58 35.92 27.76
C ASN A 1325 -22.61 34.85 27.24
N ASP A 1326 -21.66 35.26 26.42
CA ASP A 1326 -20.63 34.37 25.86
C ASP A 1326 -19.64 33.85 26.93
N GLU A 1327 -19.62 34.43 28.13
CA GLU A 1327 -18.81 33.96 29.25
C GLU A 1327 -19.49 32.83 30.05
N LEU A 1328 -20.80 32.59 29.86
CA LEU A 1328 -21.50 31.54 30.58
C LEU A 1328 -21.01 30.16 30.15
N GLY A 1329 -20.48 29.40 31.10
CA GLY A 1329 -20.08 28.01 30.90
C GLY A 1329 -21.22 27.01 31.16
N GLY A 1330 -22.20 27.39 31.99
CA GLY A 1330 -23.36 26.56 32.33
C GLY A 1330 -23.96 26.89 33.69
N CYS A 1331 -25.13 26.31 33.98
CA CYS A 1331 -25.83 26.51 35.24
C CYS A 1331 -26.26 25.19 35.88
N ALA A 1332 -25.96 25.00 37.17
CA ALA A 1332 -26.65 24.03 38.02
C ALA A 1332 -27.98 24.64 38.48
N VAL A 1333 -29.09 23.96 38.23
CA VAL A 1333 -30.44 24.43 38.57
C VAL A 1333 -30.96 23.63 39.75
N THR A 1334 -31.38 24.33 40.80
CA THR A 1334 -32.04 23.72 41.96
C THR A 1334 -33.45 24.27 42.16
N ILE A 1335 -34.14 23.83 43.22
CA ILE A 1335 -35.50 24.29 43.54
C ILE A 1335 -35.57 25.82 43.69
N PRO A 1336 -36.71 26.45 43.30
CA PRO A 1336 -37.88 25.86 42.64
C PRO A 1336 -37.76 25.74 41.10
N LEU A 1337 -36.62 26.12 40.50
CA LEU A 1337 -36.49 26.43 39.07
C LEU A 1337 -36.37 25.23 38.10
N LYS A 1338 -36.20 24.00 38.59
CA LYS A 1338 -35.90 22.81 37.75
C LYS A 1338 -36.91 22.52 36.64
N ILE A 1339 -38.18 22.91 36.84
CA ILE A 1339 -39.25 22.76 35.85
C ILE A 1339 -39.39 24.04 35.03
N ASP A 1340 -39.40 25.20 35.69
CA ASP A 1340 -39.63 26.49 35.03
C ASP A 1340 -38.52 26.87 34.02
N MET A 1341 -37.31 26.34 34.19
CA MET A 1341 -36.21 26.54 33.25
C MET A 1341 -36.33 25.73 31.96
N LEU A 1342 -37.19 24.70 31.89
CA LEU A 1342 -37.37 23.88 30.69
C LEU A 1342 -37.78 24.72 29.46
N LYS A 1343 -38.54 25.80 29.66
CA LYS A 1343 -38.99 26.69 28.58
C LYS A 1343 -37.91 27.63 28.02
N TYR A 1344 -36.75 27.69 28.68
CA TYR A 1344 -35.65 28.60 28.33
C TYR A 1344 -34.44 27.89 27.69
N VAL A 1345 -34.48 26.56 27.57
CA VAL A 1345 -33.48 25.78 26.84
C VAL A 1345 -34.01 25.39 25.46
N ASN A 1346 -33.13 25.24 24.49
CA ASN A 1346 -33.50 24.89 23.11
C ASN A 1346 -33.74 23.40 22.95
N GLU A 1347 -33.00 22.58 23.68
CA GLU A 1347 -33.02 21.13 23.59
C GLU A 1347 -33.05 20.51 24.98
N LEU A 1348 -33.50 19.26 25.06
CA LEU A 1348 -33.46 18.45 26.27
C LEU A 1348 -32.87 17.09 25.94
N THR A 1349 -32.02 16.57 26.84
CA THR A 1349 -31.57 15.18 26.76
C THR A 1349 -32.74 14.22 26.99
N ASP A 1350 -32.62 12.97 26.55
CA ASP A 1350 -33.67 11.97 26.76
C ASP A 1350 -33.98 11.74 28.23
N SER A 1351 -32.97 11.87 29.11
CA SER A 1351 -33.16 11.79 30.54
C SER A 1351 -33.95 12.98 31.08
N ALA A 1352 -33.62 14.21 30.69
CA ALA A 1352 -34.36 15.41 31.11
C ALA A 1352 -35.80 15.41 30.61
N LYS A 1353 -36.03 14.97 29.35
CA LYS A 1353 -37.38 14.78 28.78
C LYS A 1353 -38.19 13.77 29.59
N SER A 1354 -37.62 12.59 29.85
CA SER A 1354 -38.31 11.50 30.55
C SER A 1354 -38.60 11.84 32.01
N ILE A 1355 -37.70 12.58 32.66
CA ILE A 1355 -37.87 13.01 34.06
C ILE A 1355 -38.86 14.19 34.16
N GLY A 1356 -38.93 15.05 33.13
CA GLY A 1356 -39.75 16.25 33.13
C GLY A 1356 -39.20 17.39 33.97
N ALA A 1357 -37.87 17.40 34.21
CA ALA A 1357 -37.18 18.44 34.96
C ALA A 1357 -35.68 18.44 34.59
N LEU A 1358 -35.07 19.62 34.53
CA LEU A 1358 -33.62 19.79 34.35
C LEU A 1358 -32.95 20.23 35.64
N ASN A 1359 -31.69 19.86 35.83
CA ASN A 1359 -30.84 20.38 36.91
C ASN A 1359 -29.51 20.95 36.38
N THR A 1360 -29.28 20.86 35.07
CA THR A 1360 -28.02 21.22 34.43
C THR A 1360 -28.34 21.88 33.09
N ILE A 1361 -27.85 23.09 32.88
CA ILE A 1361 -27.94 23.81 31.61
C ILE A 1361 -26.53 23.85 31.00
N ILE A 1362 -26.42 23.46 29.74
CA ILE A 1362 -25.15 23.32 29.03
C ILE A 1362 -25.22 24.19 27.75
N PRO A 1363 -24.28 25.13 27.54
CA PRO A 1363 -24.18 25.86 26.28
C PRO A 1363 -23.70 24.92 25.16
N ILE A 1364 -24.34 24.99 23.99
CA ILE A 1364 -23.98 24.17 22.81
C ILE A 1364 -23.50 25.02 21.62
N GLY A 1365 -23.23 26.31 21.84
CA GLY A 1365 -22.82 27.27 20.80
C GLY A 1365 -23.96 28.16 20.33
N ASP A 1366 -23.63 29.28 19.68
CA ASP A 1366 -24.58 30.23 19.05
C ASP A 1366 -25.72 30.71 19.96
N GLY A 1367 -25.42 30.90 21.26
CA GLY A 1367 -26.42 31.29 22.26
C GLY A 1367 -27.51 30.24 22.51
N ARG A 1368 -27.29 28.99 22.10
CA ARG A 1368 -28.19 27.85 22.36
C ARG A 1368 -27.76 27.04 23.56
N PHE A 1369 -28.74 26.42 24.20
CA PHE A 1369 -28.57 25.65 25.43
C PHE A 1369 -29.35 24.33 25.37
N ILE A 1370 -28.74 23.28 25.92
CA ILE A 1370 -29.40 22.00 26.19
C ILE A 1370 -29.60 21.84 27.70
N GLY A 1371 -30.79 21.42 28.08
CA GLY A 1371 -31.14 21.04 29.44
C GLY A 1371 -30.91 19.55 29.68
N ASP A 1372 -30.22 19.22 30.77
CA ASP A 1372 -29.97 17.86 31.21
C ASP A 1372 -30.36 17.66 32.68
N ASN A 1373 -30.52 16.41 33.08
CA ASN A 1373 -30.72 16.01 34.45
C ASN A 1373 -29.58 15.08 34.88
N THR A 1374 -28.70 15.55 35.74
CA THR A 1374 -27.57 14.80 36.32
C THR A 1374 -27.89 14.24 37.71
N ASP A 1375 -29.06 14.55 38.29
CA ASP A 1375 -29.44 14.00 39.61
C ASP A 1375 -29.57 12.48 39.52
N TRP A 1376 -30.17 11.94 38.45
CA TRP A 1376 -30.34 10.50 38.29
C TRP A 1376 -29.00 9.75 38.15
N ILE A 1377 -28.01 10.40 37.52
CA ILE A 1377 -26.63 9.90 37.43
C ILE A 1377 -25.98 9.90 38.81
N GLY A 1378 -26.14 10.99 39.56
CA GLY A 1378 -25.72 11.07 40.95
C GLY A 1378 -26.31 9.96 41.83
N ILE A 1379 -27.59 9.63 41.62
CA ILE A 1379 -28.28 8.53 42.32
C ILE A 1379 -27.71 7.17 41.91
N ARG A 1380 -27.71 6.87 40.61
CA ARG A 1380 -27.21 5.62 40.03
C ARG A 1380 -25.78 5.32 40.50
N ASP A 1381 -24.89 6.31 40.37
CA ASP A 1381 -23.48 6.11 40.67
C ASP A 1381 -23.23 6.00 42.17
N SER A 1382 -24.01 6.69 43.00
CA SER A 1382 -23.93 6.53 44.46
C SER A 1382 -24.39 5.13 44.91
N LEU A 1383 -25.46 4.60 44.31
CA LEU A 1383 -25.94 3.25 44.57
C LEU A 1383 -24.91 2.20 44.11
N HIS A 1384 -24.41 2.31 42.87
CA HIS A 1384 -23.38 1.41 42.34
C HIS A 1384 -22.09 1.45 43.18
N GLN A 1385 -21.61 2.64 43.57
CA GLN A 1385 -20.41 2.78 44.40
C GLN A 1385 -20.60 2.18 45.80
N ALA A 1386 -21.83 2.20 46.32
CA ALA A 1386 -22.18 1.54 47.58
C ALA A 1386 -22.31 0.02 47.45
N GLY A 1387 -22.19 -0.55 46.25
CA GLY A 1387 -22.35 -1.98 46.00
C GLY A 1387 -23.82 -2.41 45.92
N CYS A 1388 -24.72 -1.51 45.54
CA CYS A 1388 -26.11 -1.87 45.25
C CYS A 1388 -26.15 -2.65 43.92
N GLU A 1389 -26.51 -3.93 43.99
CA GLU A 1389 -26.67 -4.79 42.83
C GLU A 1389 -28.15 -4.91 42.49
N ILE A 1390 -28.51 -4.44 41.29
CA ILE A 1390 -29.87 -4.59 40.75
C ILE A 1390 -29.84 -5.77 39.78
N ALA A 1391 -30.52 -6.85 40.17
CA ALA A 1391 -30.86 -7.94 39.28
C ALA A 1391 -32.04 -7.49 38.40
N PRO A 1392 -31.85 -7.32 37.07
CA PRO A 1392 -32.92 -6.95 36.16
C PRO A 1392 -34.13 -7.89 36.32
N GLU A 1393 -35.33 -7.37 36.13
CA GLU A 1393 -36.62 -8.09 36.19
C GLU A 1393 -37.08 -8.57 37.57
N SER A 1394 -36.18 -8.71 38.55
CA SER A 1394 -36.51 -9.26 39.89
C SER A 1394 -36.29 -8.29 41.07
N SER A 1395 -35.59 -7.18 40.83
CA SER A 1395 -35.30 -6.20 41.88
C SER A 1395 -36.40 -5.16 42.00
N VAL A 1396 -36.77 -4.84 43.23
CA VAL A 1396 -37.77 -3.81 43.53
C VAL A 1396 -37.08 -2.58 44.11
N GLY A 1397 -37.44 -1.41 43.58
CA GLY A 1397 -36.97 -0.12 44.07
C GLY A 1397 -37.98 0.58 44.97
N LEU A 1398 -37.51 1.48 45.83
CA LEU A 1398 -38.36 2.37 46.64
C LEU A 1398 -37.93 3.83 46.47
N VAL A 1399 -38.90 4.73 46.32
CA VAL A 1399 -38.69 6.18 46.36
C VAL A 1399 -39.57 6.80 47.44
N VAL A 1400 -38.96 7.52 48.38
CA VAL A 1400 -39.66 8.21 49.47
C VAL A 1400 -39.62 9.72 49.21
N GLY A 1401 -40.76 10.26 48.77
CA GLY A 1401 -40.93 11.68 48.43
C GLY A 1401 -41.67 11.88 47.10
N GLY A 1402 -42.15 13.09 46.87
CA GLY A 1402 -42.94 13.47 45.68
C GLY A 1402 -42.53 14.81 45.07
N GLY A 1403 -41.23 15.09 44.98
CA GLY A 1403 -40.65 16.32 44.41
C GLY A 1403 -39.92 16.11 43.08
N GLY A 1404 -39.13 17.09 42.64
CA GLY A 1404 -38.34 16.97 41.41
C GLY A 1404 -37.29 15.84 41.48
N THR A 1405 -36.61 15.70 42.61
CA THR A 1405 -35.60 14.65 42.82
C THR A 1405 -36.19 13.24 42.81
N SER A 1406 -37.45 13.04 43.24
CA SER A 1406 -38.09 11.72 43.18
C SER A 1406 -38.33 11.27 41.74
N ARG A 1407 -38.56 12.20 40.79
CA ARG A 1407 -38.65 11.86 39.36
C ARG A 1407 -37.30 11.32 38.84
N ALA A 1408 -36.20 11.97 39.22
CA ALA A 1408 -34.86 11.49 38.88
C ALA A 1408 -34.54 10.14 39.55
N ALA A 1409 -35.02 9.90 40.78
CA ALA A 1409 -34.87 8.61 41.46
C ALA A 1409 -35.64 7.48 40.76
N VAL A 1410 -36.89 7.73 40.36
CA VAL A 1410 -37.68 6.77 39.56
C VAL A 1410 -36.95 6.42 38.27
N TYR A 1411 -36.45 7.44 37.56
CA TYR A 1411 -35.67 7.22 36.33
C TYR A 1411 -34.40 6.43 36.58
N ALA A 1412 -33.61 6.77 37.62
CA ALA A 1412 -32.40 6.05 37.96
C ALA A 1412 -32.65 4.57 38.25
N LEU A 1413 -33.64 4.26 39.10
CA LEU A 1413 -33.97 2.88 39.48
C LEU A 1413 -34.47 2.07 38.27
N HIS A 1414 -35.26 2.68 37.39
CA HIS A 1414 -35.68 2.03 36.14
C HIS A 1414 -34.50 1.76 35.21
N GLN A 1415 -33.61 2.74 35.01
CA GLN A 1415 -32.39 2.58 34.19
C GLN A 1415 -31.42 1.54 34.77
N MET A 1416 -31.43 1.34 36.08
CA MET A 1416 -30.66 0.27 36.74
C MET A 1416 -31.31 -1.12 36.58
N GLY A 1417 -32.58 -1.20 36.18
CA GLY A 1417 -33.28 -2.46 35.90
C GLY A 1417 -34.31 -2.90 36.94
N CYS A 1418 -34.73 -2.04 37.87
CA CYS A 1418 -35.80 -2.38 38.80
C CYS A 1418 -37.11 -2.66 38.04
N SER A 1419 -37.71 -3.81 38.29
CA SER A 1419 -38.94 -4.24 37.60
C SER A 1419 -40.20 -3.63 38.18
N LYS A 1420 -40.14 -3.16 39.41
CA LYS A 1420 -41.21 -2.46 40.12
C LYS A 1420 -40.60 -1.36 40.98
N ILE A 1421 -41.28 -0.22 41.08
CA ILE A 1421 -40.84 0.91 41.91
C ILE A 1421 -41.99 1.32 42.83
N TYR A 1422 -41.82 1.11 44.13
CA TYR A 1422 -42.73 1.66 45.14
C TYR A 1422 -42.46 3.14 45.37
N MET A 1423 -43.52 3.92 45.50
CA MET A 1423 -43.45 5.34 45.85
C MET A 1423 -44.28 5.63 47.09
N LEU A 1424 -43.67 6.35 48.03
CA LEU A 1424 -44.26 6.70 49.30
C LEU A 1424 -44.07 8.20 49.57
N ASN A 1425 -45.13 8.91 49.97
CA ASN A 1425 -45.07 10.35 50.29
C ASN A 1425 -46.23 10.75 51.19
N ARG A 1426 -46.06 11.82 51.99
CA ARG A 1426 -47.12 12.38 52.85
C ARG A 1426 -48.39 12.77 52.08
N THR A 1427 -48.25 13.15 50.81
CA THR A 1427 -49.37 13.57 49.95
C THR A 1427 -49.43 12.64 48.73
N PRO A 1428 -50.31 11.60 48.75
CA PRO A 1428 -50.40 10.62 47.66
C PRO A 1428 -50.75 11.23 46.29
N SER A 1429 -51.54 12.31 46.25
CA SER A 1429 -51.91 12.97 44.99
C SER A 1429 -50.71 13.48 44.19
N LYS A 1430 -49.62 13.90 44.85
CA LYS A 1430 -48.36 14.27 44.17
C LYS A 1430 -47.67 13.09 43.51
N LEU A 1431 -47.83 11.89 44.06
CA LEU A 1431 -47.26 10.68 43.49
C LEU A 1431 -48.05 10.23 42.25
N SER A 1432 -49.37 10.43 42.23
CA SER A 1432 -50.18 10.16 41.04
C SER A 1432 -49.73 10.99 39.85
N GLU A 1433 -49.36 12.26 40.06
CA GLU A 1433 -48.81 13.11 39.01
C GLU A 1433 -47.48 12.58 38.45
N ILE A 1434 -46.58 12.12 39.34
CA ILE A 1434 -45.30 11.53 38.94
C ILE A 1434 -45.52 10.21 38.19
N LYS A 1435 -46.36 9.32 38.72
CA LYS A 1435 -46.71 8.04 38.09
C LYS A 1435 -47.28 8.24 36.68
N ASN A 1436 -48.19 9.20 36.52
CA ASN A 1436 -48.82 9.49 35.22
C ASN A 1436 -47.86 10.14 34.22
N HIS A 1437 -46.76 10.75 34.68
CA HIS A 1437 -45.75 11.33 33.81
C HIS A 1437 -44.84 10.28 33.17
N PHE A 1438 -44.52 9.20 33.89
CA PHE A 1438 -43.68 8.13 33.38
C PHE A 1438 -44.51 7.11 32.57
N PRO A 1439 -43.92 6.49 31.53
CA PRO A 1439 -44.58 5.40 30.82
C PRO A 1439 -44.90 4.21 31.72
N SER A 1440 -45.95 3.45 31.38
CA SER A 1440 -46.46 2.35 32.23
C SER A 1440 -45.46 1.22 32.50
N ASN A 1441 -44.45 1.03 31.64
CA ASN A 1441 -43.39 0.04 31.82
C ASN A 1441 -42.42 0.37 32.98
N TYR A 1442 -42.48 1.56 33.58
CA TYR A 1442 -41.75 1.89 34.81
C TYR A 1442 -42.35 1.19 36.05
N ASN A 1443 -43.57 0.64 35.93
CA ASN A 1443 -44.24 -0.16 36.94
C ASN A 1443 -44.23 0.50 38.33
N ILE A 1444 -44.74 1.74 38.40
CA ILE A 1444 -44.76 2.55 39.61
C ILE A 1444 -46.01 2.24 40.44
N HIS A 1445 -45.81 1.89 41.71
CA HIS A 1445 -46.86 1.57 42.67
C HIS A 1445 -46.87 2.57 43.83
N ILE A 1446 -47.98 3.27 44.00
CA ILE A 1446 -48.14 4.25 45.07
C ILE A 1446 -48.59 3.51 46.32
N VAL A 1447 -47.86 3.67 47.41
CA VAL A 1447 -48.16 3.04 48.70
C VAL A 1447 -48.86 4.06 49.58
N ASP A 1448 -50.16 3.92 49.76
CA ASP A 1448 -51.00 4.74 50.65
C ASP A 1448 -51.53 3.98 51.88
N SER A 1449 -51.44 2.64 51.85
CA SER A 1449 -51.91 1.69 52.85
C SER A 1449 -51.00 0.46 52.89
N LEU A 1450 -51.09 -0.35 53.95
CA LEU A 1450 -50.27 -1.57 54.09
C LEU A 1450 -50.61 -2.63 53.04
N ASP A 1451 -51.87 -2.68 52.59
CA ASP A 1451 -52.37 -3.64 51.60
C ASP A 1451 -51.85 -3.37 50.17
N ALA A 1452 -51.29 -2.18 49.92
CA ALA A 1452 -50.68 -1.82 48.63
C ALA A 1452 -49.27 -2.41 48.42
N ILE A 1453 -48.74 -3.14 49.41
CA ILE A 1453 -47.39 -3.72 49.39
C ILE A 1453 -47.50 -5.23 49.18
N ASP A 1454 -47.00 -5.74 48.07
CA ASP A 1454 -47.02 -7.17 47.76
C ASP A 1454 -46.11 -7.95 48.72
N GLU A 1455 -46.57 -9.08 49.28
CA GLU A 1455 -45.83 -9.85 50.29
C GLU A 1455 -44.54 -10.49 49.78
N ASP A 1456 -44.50 -10.87 48.50
CA ASP A 1456 -43.33 -11.53 47.89
C ASP A 1456 -42.23 -10.55 47.47
N ASP A 1457 -42.55 -9.26 47.35
CA ASP A 1457 -41.59 -8.26 46.92
C ASP A 1457 -40.45 -8.09 47.94
N LYS A 1458 -39.23 -8.04 47.41
CA LYS A 1458 -38.01 -7.73 48.14
C LYS A 1458 -37.27 -6.56 47.49
N LEU A 1459 -36.87 -5.60 48.30
CA LEU A 1459 -36.25 -4.36 47.84
C LEU A 1459 -34.73 -4.43 47.91
N ASP A 1460 -34.08 -3.96 46.85
CA ASP A 1460 -32.62 -3.89 46.71
C ASP A 1460 -32.10 -2.45 46.82
N ALA A 1461 -32.93 -1.47 46.43
CA ALA A 1461 -32.57 -0.06 46.44
C ALA A 1461 -33.72 0.82 46.96
N ALA A 1462 -33.36 1.81 47.76
CA ALA A 1462 -34.27 2.86 48.22
C ALA A 1462 -33.63 4.24 48.04
N VAL A 1463 -34.44 5.23 47.65
CA VAL A 1463 -34.01 6.63 47.52
C VAL A 1463 -34.97 7.52 48.29
N SER A 1464 -34.48 8.15 49.35
CA SER A 1464 -35.19 9.18 50.10
C SER A 1464 -34.94 10.54 49.47
N THR A 1465 -36.00 11.31 49.24
CA THR A 1465 -35.95 12.67 48.67
C THR A 1465 -36.79 13.66 49.46
N VAL A 1466 -37.17 13.34 50.70
CA VAL A 1466 -37.90 14.25 51.59
C VAL A 1466 -36.93 15.22 52.28
N PRO A 1467 -37.39 16.40 52.73
CA PRO A 1467 -36.54 17.31 53.51
C PRO A 1467 -36.03 16.62 54.78
N GLY A 1468 -34.70 16.59 54.97
CA GLY A 1468 -34.08 15.87 56.09
C GLY A 1468 -34.25 16.53 57.46
N ASP A 1469 -34.68 17.79 57.50
CA ASP A 1469 -34.84 18.63 58.70
C ASP A 1469 -36.27 18.62 59.28
N LYS A 1470 -37.24 18.04 58.57
CA LYS A 1470 -38.64 18.00 59.00
C LYS A 1470 -38.98 16.66 59.67
N PRO A 1471 -39.73 16.67 60.78
CA PRO A 1471 -40.26 15.44 61.34
C PRO A 1471 -41.17 14.73 60.32
N LEU A 1472 -41.07 13.40 60.27
CA LEU A 1472 -41.90 12.55 59.42
C LEU A 1472 -43.26 12.34 60.09
N ASP A 1473 -44.31 12.26 59.27
CA ASP A 1473 -45.65 11.91 59.72
C ASP A 1473 -45.72 10.46 60.22
N ASP A 1474 -46.48 10.17 61.28
CA ASP A 1474 -46.57 8.83 61.86
C ASP A 1474 -47.07 7.76 60.87
N GLN A 1475 -48.00 8.13 59.98
CA GLN A 1475 -48.49 7.22 58.92
C GLN A 1475 -47.39 6.89 57.93
N LEU A 1476 -46.61 7.91 57.52
CA LEU A 1476 -45.47 7.75 56.62
C LEU A 1476 -44.40 6.85 57.24
N ILE A 1477 -44.09 7.03 58.53
CA ILE A 1477 -43.14 6.20 59.28
C ILE A 1477 -43.60 4.74 59.32
N SER A 1478 -44.89 4.49 59.56
CA SER A 1478 -45.46 3.14 59.63
C SER A 1478 -45.29 2.37 58.33
N LEU A 1479 -45.68 2.97 57.20
CA LEU A 1479 -45.53 2.37 55.87
C LEU A 1479 -44.05 2.17 55.49
N LEU A 1480 -43.20 3.16 55.79
CA LEU A 1480 -41.76 3.08 55.52
C LEU A 1480 -41.09 1.96 56.31
N LYS A 1481 -41.44 1.78 57.59
CA LYS A 1481 -40.94 0.67 58.43
C LYS A 1481 -41.24 -0.69 57.79
N LYS A 1482 -42.46 -0.89 57.29
CA LYS A 1482 -42.87 -2.13 56.65
C LYS A 1482 -42.10 -2.40 55.35
N LEU A 1483 -41.91 -1.39 54.51
CA LEU A 1483 -41.13 -1.52 53.27
C LEU A 1483 -39.65 -1.81 53.54
N LEU A 1484 -39.05 -1.18 54.54
CA LEU A 1484 -37.65 -1.41 54.91
C LEU A 1484 -37.41 -2.81 55.50
N GLU A 1485 -38.43 -3.50 56.02
CA GLU A 1485 -38.31 -4.92 56.44
C GLU A 1485 -38.16 -5.87 55.25
N LYS A 1486 -38.56 -5.44 54.05
CA LYS A 1486 -38.53 -6.26 52.83
C LYS A 1486 -37.17 -6.24 52.12
N LYS A 1487 -36.08 -5.91 52.81
CA LYS A 1487 -34.74 -5.84 52.20
C LYS A 1487 -34.29 -7.20 51.66
N ARG A 1488 -33.66 -7.22 50.47
CA ARG A 1488 -32.92 -8.37 49.94
C ARG A 1488 -31.43 -8.16 50.21
N GLY A 1489 -30.79 -9.14 50.86
CA GLY A 1489 -29.33 -9.18 51.08
C GLY A 1489 -28.70 -7.81 51.41
N HIS A 1490 -27.98 -7.27 50.43
CA HIS A 1490 -27.22 -6.01 50.46
C HIS A 1490 -28.00 -4.78 49.99
N ALA A 1491 -29.22 -4.61 50.50
CA ALA A 1491 -30.04 -3.46 50.12
C ALA A 1491 -29.42 -2.11 50.56
N VAL A 1492 -29.51 -1.12 49.67
CA VAL A 1492 -28.91 0.20 49.87
C VAL A 1492 -29.97 1.29 49.87
N LEU A 1493 -29.94 2.16 50.88
CA LEU A 1493 -30.74 3.39 50.92
C LEU A 1493 -29.83 4.59 50.66
N LEU A 1494 -30.17 5.37 49.63
CA LEU A 1494 -29.59 6.68 49.36
C LEU A 1494 -30.51 7.76 49.93
N GLU A 1495 -29.98 8.62 50.79
CA GLU A 1495 -30.64 9.85 51.20
C GLU A 1495 -30.20 10.98 50.27
N ALA A 1496 -31.12 11.73 49.65
CA ALA A 1496 -30.78 12.87 48.80
C ALA A 1496 -30.47 14.13 49.62
N ALA A 1497 -31.03 14.26 50.83
CA ALA A 1497 -30.69 15.35 51.73
C ALA A 1497 -29.26 15.18 52.28
N TYR A 1498 -28.45 16.23 52.23
CA TYR A 1498 -27.11 16.24 52.82
C TYR A 1498 -27.04 17.04 54.13
N LYS A 1499 -28.17 17.60 54.59
CA LYS A 1499 -28.34 18.25 55.90
C LYS A 1499 -29.69 17.84 56.51
N PRO A 1500 -29.72 17.44 57.80
CA PRO A 1500 -28.58 17.20 58.70
C PRO A 1500 -27.70 16.02 58.25
N ARG A 1501 -26.57 15.77 58.94
CA ARG A 1501 -25.63 14.68 58.60
C ARG A 1501 -26.27 13.29 58.68
N GLU A 1502 -27.23 13.12 59.58
CA GLU A 1502 -28.03 11.92 59.76
C GLU A 1502 -29.50 12.32 59.79
N THR A 1503 -30.29 11.88 58.81
CA THR A 1503 -31.73 12.15 58.76
C THR A 1503 -32.51 11.07 59.51
N PRO A 1504 -33.77 11.35 59.91
CA PRO A 1504 -34.62 10.33 60.53
C PRO A 1504 -34.80 9.06 59.67
N ILE A 1505 -34.81 9.19 58.33
CA ILE A 1505 -34.91 8.05 57.41
C ILE A 1505 -33.61 7.26 57.37
N MET A 1506 -32.46 7.94 57.35
CA MET A 1506 -31.15 7.28 57.42
C MET A 1506 -31.03 6.43 58.69
N ALA A 1507 -31.32 7.02 59.86
CA ALA A 1507 -31.28 6.32 61.14
C ALA A 1507 -32.23 5.11 61.15
N LEU A 1508 -33.45 5.28 60.61
CA LEU A 1508 -34.42 4.20 60.50
C LEU A 1508 -33.91 3.06 59.61
N ALA A 1509 -33.43 3.35 58.41
CA ALA A 1509 -32.94 2.35 57.48
C ALA A 1509 -31.70 1.62 58.02
N PHE A 1510 -30.76 2.36 58.62
CA PHE A 1510 -29.60 1.80 59.29
C PHE A 1510 -30.01 0.83 60.41
N SER A 1511 -30.97 1.21 61.25
CA SER A 1511 -31.50 0.34 62.31
C SER A 1511 -32.18 -0.95 61.79
N ARG A 1512 -32.58 -0.97 60.52
CA ARG A 1512 -33.16 -2.13 59.82
C ARG A 1512 -32.12 -2.90 58.99
N GLY A 1513 -30.84 -2.60 59.15
CA GLY A 1513 -29.74 -3.32 58.50
C GLY A 1513 -29.59 -3.01 57.00
N TRP A 1514 -30.02 -1.82 56.57
CA TRP A 1514 -29.70 -1.28 55.24
C TRP A 1514 -28.34 -0.60 55.27
N LYS A 1515 -27.62 -0.66 54.14
CA LYS A 1515 -26.47 0.23 53.94
C LYS A 1515 -26.99 1.60 53.57
N VAL A 1516 -26.52 2.63 54.27
CA VAL A 1516 -27.00 4.00 54.07
C VAL A 1516 -25.93 4.84 53.39
N VAL A 1517 -26.33 5.58 52.35
CA VAL A 1517 -25.48 6.51 51.60
C VAL A 1517 -26.00 7.93 51.82
N PRO A 1518 -25.18 8.87 52.31
CA PRO A 1518 -25.60 10.24 52.56
C PRO A 1518 -25.70 11.05 51.26
N GLY A 1519 -26.54 12.09 51.27
CA GLY A 1519 -26.77 12.94 50.09
C GLY A 1519 -25.55 13.73 49.62
N SER A 1520 -24.53 13.87 50.46
CA SER A 1520 -23.24 14.44 50.04
C SER A 1520 -22.60 13.60 48.93
N LYS A 1521 -22.77 12.28 48.93
CA LYS A 1521 -22.21 11.42 47.87
C LYS A 1521 -22.97 11.60 46.54
N MET A 1522 -24.29 11.72 46.61
CA MET A 1522 -25.12 12.09 45.46
C MET A 1522 -24.69 13.45 44.90
N LEU A 1523 -24.48 14.46 45.77
CA LEU A 1523 -24.05 15.80 45.38
C LEU A 1523 -22.70 15.78 44.65
N VAL A 1524 -21.73 14.98 45.13
CA VAL A 1524 -20.43 14.82 44.48
C VAL A 1524 -20.58 14.14 43.12
N ASN A 1525 -21.30 13.01 43.05
CA ASN A 1525 -21.45 12.24 41.81
C ASN A 1525 -22.22 13.02 40.73
N GLN A 1526 -23.29 13.76 41.08
CA GLN A 1526 -23.95 14.65 40.12
C GLN A 1526 -23.03 15.81 39.71
N GLY A 1527 -22.20 16.32 40.63
CA GLY A 1527 -21.27 17.41 40.36
C GLY A 1527 -20.17 17.00 39.39
N ILE A 1528 -19.64 15.78 39.53
CA ILE A 1528 -18.67 15.17 38.61
C ILE A 1528 -19.25 15.11 37.19
N GLU A 1529 -20.49 14.66 37.06
CA GLU A 1529 -21.15 14.57 35.75
C GLU A 1529 -21.41 15.96 35.14
N GLN A 1530 -21.82 16.95 35.95
CA GLN A 1530 -21.96 18.34 35.52
C GLN A 1530 -20.63 18.90 35.00
N PHE A 1531 -19.56 18.70 35.77
CA PHE A 1531 -18.22 19.12 35.41
C PHE A 1531 -17.78 18.50 34.09
N TYR A 1532 -18.00 17.20 33.90
CA TYR A 1532 -17.71 16.50 32.64
C TYR A 1532 -18.50 17.09 31.47
N LYS A 1533 -19.81 17.29 31.62
CA LYS A 1533 -20.66 17.86 30.56
C LYS A 1533 -20.29 19.28 30.17
N TRP A 1534 -19.76 20.07 31.10
CA TRP A 1534 -19.37 21.45 30.86
C TRP A 1534 -17.96 21.63 30.32
N THR A 1535 -17.03 20.76 30.71
CA THR A 1535 -15.60 20.96 30.46
C THR A 1535 -14.99 19.90 29.56
N GLY A 1536 -15.67 18.76 29.38
CA GLY A 1536 -15.17 17.58 28.68
C GLY A 1536 -14.23 16.70 29.53
N TYR A 1537 -13.76 17.19 30.68
CA TYR A 1537 -12.83 16.44 31.52
C TYR A 1537 -13.54 15.44 32.41
N GLN A 1538 -13.12 14.17 32.32
CA GLN A 1538 -13.73 13.09 33.08
C GLN A 1538 -12.88 12.70 34.29
N PHE A 1539 -13.53 12.57 35.44
CA PHE A 1539 -12.91 11.94 36.58
C PHE A 1539 -12.84 10.42 36.39
N SER A 1540 -11.68 9.81 36.63
CA SER A 1540 -11.55 8.35 36.67
C SER A 1540 -12.49 7.78 37.72
N SER A 1541 -13.26 6.73 37.39
CA SER A 1541 -14.18 6.10 38.34
C SER A 1541 -13.47 5.73 39.65
N HIS A 1542 -13.99 6.12 40.82
CA HIS A 1542 -13.47 5.82 42.18
C HIS A 1542 -12.55 6.84 42.86
N ILE A 1543 -12.75 8.14 42.65
CA ILE A 1543 -12.06 9.12 43.51
C ILE A 1543 -12.82 9.26 44.83
N ASP A 1544 -12.10 9.09 45.94
CA ASP A 1544 -12.50 9.57 47.26
C ASP A 1544 -12.39 11.10 47.25
N LEU A 1545 -13.41 11.75 46.68
CA LEU A 1545 -13.65 13.19 46.72
C LEU A 1545 -14.48 13.57 47.94
#